data_AF-A0A916MG96-F1
#
_entry.id   AF-A0A916MG96-F1
#
_cell.length_a   1.000
_cell.length_b   1.000
_cell.length_c   1.000
_cell.angle_alpha   90.00
_cell.angle_beta   90.00
_cell.angle_gamma   90.00
#
_symmetry.space_group_name_H-M   'P 1'
#
loop_
_entity.id
_entity.type
_entity.pdbx_description
1 polymer ?
#
loop_
_entity_poly.entity_id
_entity_poly.type
_entity_poly.pdbx_seq_one_letter_code
_entity_poly.pdbx_strand_id
1 'polypeptide(L)'
;MPFSPSSDSKADFVLITALPEERDALLDNLPGYRQLPPDNESIRNYFQADLPVVFSDGSTGTYRVIVMCLLGMGRIQAATATADAIRKWQPRYIILVGIAGGIEARDVRIGDILISDQIIDYELQKLTSQGPEIRWEVLRADPKLLDACRNYRSETWQESIQIQRPRKGKPRRHTGPIASGDKVIAFGKVLARYRNVWPKLIGVEMEAAGAAMAAFQSSAKPGFFMIRGVSDLADENKGTRSSEKWRPYACAVAAAFIVALLRNGPIPLYEKSSKKTQQVELILEGEFDAFSLSQQRNTIDVLAALLKIDPGDIRILEVRQGSIALLVEMPRVAASRLHELAINRDFRLKTIGLESLQVEGRATIRLIDTAAQDSNNILRWPSTTSVSGGVNVDAERDVNIHGDVVGRDKISNTHSANTSGGANIVGSVSVEGGSELVGRDKIEDNSIKTGNIIGAGVVVIGHGASASVTIEAPAPLIMALHQPPQPPQDFTGRKSELAQLVSILTQGVNTGIALYGLGGVGKSALALTLAKQLAPSYPDAQFYLNLKGTTQPMSTAEAMVRILRAYYPTSKLADREEELSGQYQSILYNQRALFVFDDADGAEQIERLMPPAGCAVIVTSRHHFTLPGLFTHGLDTLPPEDANALLTKIAPRIGGLGHTIAKLCGYLPLALRVAASTLATHVNLDPADYLRKLTDKQKRLELVEASIGLSYELLPPDLRQTWCKLSIFPDSFDEKAAAAVLELKPGRLLDVLGELVKGSLVEWNDVAKRYRLHDLVRLFAQKRLSKDEQQAAHQRAGQHYKHDKRQFYLIDAIFHLQHGGEYEEAAQLAVSNTSIIIGRGQSRTLRSLLERFKAGQLSNEQSGAVHISLGQVCTLLGEEKKAQARFKQAIAQAGTLSRSSSKSLLLARAYRGMGDLLQRESPPDALKWLQRGLQQLSGRDAQLEADMRIKVGTILMDLQKYTSAQESVELGMKLLLRGPSQLRAAALLNLSEIHYRQGHTRKGQQLAYRALKISAQLRDDWMMLRLKINMGVNADIEGNWSDAVTAYQDALELATRLGDVNHLTMLRINLGLLRMNMGDYAIADDHLQKGLKLARSHDYLKVHLANLLCNIADLDLRQSQSQEAMPSLLEAEHLAKEMGLDHLLPEIYRSLAQVYLLQQELRKASTFANKSVKLAEEFGDAVEMGKSLRVLGQVQWANNQHKVALDSFERSLSLLADHDPYESARTKAELGQRLKVNDELDRSIALMQEARATFQKLGAERDLASLDNFK
;
A
#
# COMPACT_ATOMS: atom_id res chain seq x y z
N MET A 1 25.84 8.17 8.51
CA MET A 1 26.71 7.89 7.33
C MET A 1 26.03 6.79 6.51
N PRO A 2 26.15 6.77 5.18
CA PRO A 2 25.85 5.57 4.41
C PRO A 2 26.94 4.51 4.69
N PHE A 3 26.53 3.25 4.87
CA PHE A 3 27.47 2.14 5.07
C PHE A 3 28.09 1.73 3.73
N SER A 4 29.39 1.45 3.73
CA SER A 4 30.04 0.60 2.73
C SER A 4 30.46 -0.70 3.44
N PRO A 5 29.83 -1.85 3.15
CA PRO A 5 30.29 -3.13 3.67
C PRO A 5 31.72 -3.44 3.20
N SER A 6 32.48 -4.17 4.02
CA SER A 6 33.77 -4.74 3.59
C SER A 6 33.55 -5.83 2.54
N SER A 7 34.56 -6.06 1.69
CA SER A 7 34.56 -7.12 0.67
C SER A 7 34.26 -8.51 1.25
N ASP A 8 34.66 -8.75 2.49
CA ASP A 8 34.52 -10.03 3.18
C ASP A 8 33.08 -10.40 3.54
N SER A 9 32.13 -9.45 3.47
CA SER A 9 30.72 -9.67 3.83
C SER A 9 29.90 -10.42 2.77
N LYS A 10 30.43 -10.68 1.58
CA LYS A 10 29.68 -11.31 0.48
C LYS A 10 29.54 -12.83 0.63
N ALA A 11 28.42 -13.38 0.20
CA ALA A 11 28.15 -14.82 0.08
C ALA A 11 27.84 -15.24 -1.37
N ASP A 12 28.08 -16.49 -1.72
CA ASP A 12 27.59 -17.06 -2.99
C ASP A 12 26.10 -17.42 -2.87
N PHE A 13 25.77 -18.17 -1.83
CA PHE A 13 24.43 -18.70 -1.59
C PHE A 13 23.95 -18.35 -0.18
N VAL A 14 22.72 -17.82 -0.07
CA VAL A 14 21.97 -17.81 1.17
C VAL A 14 20.89 -18.89 1.09
N LEU A 15 20.97 -19.87 1.99
CA LEU A 15 19.96 -20.91 2.18
C LEU A 15 19.01 -20.47 3.30
N ILE A 16 17.71 -20.41 2.99
CA ILE A 16 16.66 -20.00 3.92
C ILE A 16 15.78 -21.22 4.22
N THR A 17 15.46 -21.41 5.50
CA THR A 17 14.57 -22.47 5.99
C THR A 17 13.46 -21.86 6.84
N ALA A 18 12.25 -22.43 6.81
CA ALA A 18 11.12 -21.96 7.60
C ALA A 18 11.17 -22.50 9.04
N LEU A 19 11.73 -23.71 9.22
CA LEU A 19 11.67 -24.48 10.47
C LEU A 19 13.06 -24.85 11.01
N PRO A 20 13.21 -25.03 12.34
CA PRO A 20 14.45 -25.52 12.93
C PRO A 20 14.92 -26.87 12.37
N GLU A 21 14.02 -27.83 12.13
CA GLU A 21 14.45 -29.17 11.66
C GLU A 21 14.91 -29.16 10.19
N GLU A 22 14.45 -28.18 9.39
CA GLU A 22 14.94 -27.94 8.03
C GLU A 22 16.35 -27.32 8.05
N ARG A 23 16.59 -26.38 8.97
CA ARG A 23 17.92 -25.79 9.22
C ARG A 23 18.91 -26.89 9.64
N ASP A 24 18.54 -27.68 10.63
CA ASP A 24 19.48 -28.65 11.21
C ASP A 24 19.85 -29.75 10.20
N ALA A 25 18.87 -30.24 9.42
CA ALA A 25 19.15 -31.16 8.31
C ALA A 25 20.08 -30.57 7.23
N LEU A 26 20.04 -29.26 6.98
CA LEU A 26 21.02 -28.57 6.12
C LEU A 26 22.42 -28.53 6.75
N LEU A 27 22.52 -28.22 8.04
CA LEU A 27 23.78 -28.13 8.76
C LEU A 27 24.47 -29.51 8.86
N ASP A 28 23.71 -30.58 9.08
CA ASP A 28 24.19 -31.98 9.06
C ASP A 28 24.83 -32.38 7.72
N ASN A 29 24.45 -31.72 6.62
CA ASN A 29 24.99 -31.94 5.28
C ASN A 29 26.15 -30.98 4.92
N LEU A 30 26.41 -29.92 5.69
CA LEU A 30 27.40 -28.88 5.42
C LEU A 30 28.64 -29.03 6.32
N PRO A 31 29.66 -29.82 5.92
CA PRO A 31 30.83 -30.07 6.76
C PRO A 31 31.58 -28.77 7.09
N GLY A 32 32.02 -28.65 8.35
CA GLY A 32 32.80 -27.49 8.81
C GLY A 32 32.01 -26.19 8.98
N TYR A 33 30.67 -26.24 9.05
CA TYR A 33 29.88 -25.05 9.35
C TYR A 33 30.23 -24.45 10.72
N ARG A 34 30.07 -23.13 10.85
CA ARG A 34 30.19 -22.38 12.11
C ARG A 34 28.98 -21.49 12.33
N GLN A 35 28.46 -21.45 13.55
CA GLN A 35 27.53 -20.38 13.92
C GLN A 35 28.29 -19.06 14.01
N LEU A 36 27.74 -18.01 13.41
CA LEU A 36 28.30 -16.66 13.50
C LEU A 36 27.82 -16.00 14.81
N PRO A 37 28.64 -15.13 15.43
CA PRO A 37 28.29 -14.50 16.70
C PRO A 37 27.02 -13.63 16.56
N PRO A 38 26.23 -13.47 17.64
CA PRO A 38 25.09 -12.57 17.67
C PRO A 38 25.47 -11.13 17.27
N ASP A 39 24.54 -10.47 16.59
CA ASP A 39 24.75 -9.20 15.91
C ASP A 39 23.71 -8.17 16.40
N ASN A 40 24.18 -6.99 16.82
CA ASN A 40 23.32 -5.89 17.26
C ASN A 40 22.40 -5.37 16.15
N GLU A 41 22.71 -5.63 14.86
CA GLU A 41 21.88 -5.27 13.71
C GLU A 41 20.87 -6.35 13.30
N SER A 42 20.93 -7.57 13.86
CA SER A 42 20.08 -8.69 13.41
C SER A 42 19.72 -9.71 14.49
N ILE A 43 18.42 -9.80 14.79
CA ILE A 43 17.80 -10.76 15.73
C ILE A 43 17.77 -12.22 15.24
N ARG A 44 18.58 -12.60 14.25
CA ARG A 44 18.58 -13.95 13.64
C ARG A 44 19.96 -14.57 13.73
N ASN A 45 19.99 -15.87 14.03
CA ASN A 45 21.21 -16.68 13.97
C ASN A 45 21.54 -16.99 12.51
N TYR A 46 22.79 -16.76 12.13
CA TYR A 46 23.34 -17.14 10.82
C TYR A 46 24.46 -18.17 11.03
N PHE A 47 24.55 -19.12 10.12
CA PHE A 47 25.62 -20.11 10.07
C PHE A 47 26.37 -19.94 8.75
N GLN A 48 27.70 -20.02 8.77
CA GLN A 48 28.52 -20.01 7.57
C GLN A 48 29.13 -21.39 7.35
N ALA A 49 29.08 -21.91 6.13
CA ALA A 49 29.89 -23.02 5.67
C ALA A 49 30.63 -22.61 4.39
N ASP A 50 31.93 -22.87 4.34
CA ASP A 50 32.75 -22.68 3.14
C ASP A 50 32.80 -24.04 2.42
N LEU A 51 31.86 -24.26 1.50
CA LEU A 51 31.54 -25.56 0.90
C LEU A 51 32.47 -25.86 -0.29
N PRO A 52 33.30 -26.92 -0.26
CA PRO A 52 34.10 -27.33 -1.43
C PRO A 52 33.20 -27.85 -2.56
N VAL A 53 33.53 -27.48 -3.80
CA VAL A 53 32.76 -27.83 -5.00
C VAL A 53 33.67 -28.24 -6.16
N VAL A 54 33.14 -29.09 -7.05
CA VAL A 54 33.75 -29.46 -8.33
C VAL A 54 32.84 -28.95 -9.45
N PHE A 55 33.38 -28.17 -10.38
CA PHE A 55 32.66 -27.61 -11.52
C PHE A 55 32.58 -28.61 -12.69
N SER A 56 31.70 -28.34 -13.67
CA SER A 56 31.47 -29.21 -14.83
C SER A 56 32.68 -29.37 -15.78
N ASP A 57 33.71 -28.54 -15.64
CA ASP A 57 34.99 -28.65 -16.35
C ASP A 57 36.07 -29.43 -15.57
N GLY A 58 35.73 -29.95 -14.38
CA GLY A 58 36.64 -30.66 -13.48
C GLY A 58 37.47 -29.75 -12.56
N SER A 59 37.35 -28.42 -12.67
CA SER A 59 38.01 -27.50 -11.75
C SER A 59 37.36 -27.53 -10.36
N THR A 60 38.12 -27.19 -9.33
CA THR A 60 37.67 -27.19 -7.93
C THR A 60 37.64 -25.78 -7.34
N GLY A 61 36.68 -25.50 -6.47
CA GLY A 61 36.63 -24.25 -5.70
C GLY A 61 35.83 -24.38 -4.42
N THR A 62 35.46 -23.24 -3.83
CA THR A 62 34.71 -23.19 -2.56
C THR A 62 33.64 -22.11 -2.62
N TYR A 63 32.37 -22.47 -2.44
CA TYR A 63 31.30 -21.49 -2.26
C TYR A 63 31.23 -21.03 -0.81
N ARG A 64 31.02 -19.74 -0.56
CA ARG A 64 30.56 -19.30 0.75
C ARG A 64 29.05 -19.43 0.85
N VAL A 65 28.60 -20.35 1.70
CA VAL A 65 27.18 -20.63 1.97
C VAL A 65 26.82 -20.05 3.33
N ILE A 66 25.74 -19.26 3.38
CA ILE A 66 25.11 -18.78 4.61
C ILE A 66 23.79 -19.52 4.80
N VAL A 67 23.55 -20.10 5.97
CA VAL A 67 22.27 -20.73 6.34
C VAL A 67 21.57 -19.90 7.41
N MET A 68 20.26 -19.72 7.25
CA MET A 68 19.41 -19.06 8.24
C MET A 68 18.02 -19.72 8.35
N CYS A 69 17.42 -19.59 9.52
CA CYS A 69 16.04 -19.99 9.82
C CYS A 69 15.15 -18.75 9.94
N LEU A 70 13.89 -18.84 9.53
CA LEU A 70 12.88 -17.84 9.85
C LEU A 70 12.57 -17.84 11.36
N LEU A 71 11.97 -16.75 11.85
CA LEU A 71 11.47 -16.64 13.23
C LEU A 71 9.98 -17.01 13.35
N GLY A 72 9.37 -17.45 12.24
CA GLY A 72 7.98 -17.85 12.10
C GLY A 72 7.70 -18.17 10.62
N MET A 73 6.65 -18.96 10.37
CA MET A 73 6.22 -19.36 9.03
C MET A 73 5.48 -18.23 8.30
N GLY A 74 5.22 -18.42 6.99
CA GLY A 74 4.39 -17.50 6.19
C GLY A 74 5.15 -16.43 5.40
N ARG A 75 4.47 -15.86 4.39
CA ARG A 75 5.05 -15.01 3.33
C ARG A 75 5.68 -13.74 3.90
N ILE A 76 5.08 -13.11 4.90
CA ILE A 76 5.60 -11.85 5.50
C ILE A 76 6.92 -12.08 6.26
N GLN A 77 7.05 -13.19 6.98
CA GLN A 77 8.29 -13.55 7.69
C GLN A 77 9.39 -13.89 6.68
N ALA A 78 9.07 -14.69 5.67
CA ALA A 78 9.96 -15.06 4.58
C ALA A 78 10.49 -13.84 3.81
N ALA A 79 9.61 -12.91 3.42
CA ALA A 79 9.99 -11.67 2.73
C ALA A 79 10.92 -10.79 3.58
N THR A 80 10.55 -10.54 4.84
CA THR A 80 11.33 -9.68 5.74
C THR A 80 12.73 -10.25 6.01
N ALA A 81 12.80 -11.55 6.31
CA ALA A 81 14.06 -12.24 6.55
C ALA A 81 14.96 -12.29 5.30
N THR A 82 14.37 -12.47 4.12
CA THR A 82 15.10 -12.48 2.84
C THR A 82 15.65 -11.08 2.52
N ALA A 83 14.88 -10.02 2.73
CA ALA A 83 15.33 -8.64 2.53
C ALA A 83 16.50 -8.27 3.47
N ASP A 84 16.45 -8.70 4.74
CA ASP A 84 17.56 -8.55 5.68
C ASP A 84 18.82 -9.32 5.23
N ALA A 85 18.66 -10.55 4.75
CA ALA A 85 19.76 -11.36 4.26
C ALA A 85 20.41 -10.77 3.00
N ILE A 86 19.63 -10.24 2.06
CA ILE A 86 20.14 -9.52 0.88
C ILE A 86 20.98 -8.32 1.30
N ARG A 87 20.45 -7.51 2.23
CA ARG A 87 21.11 -6.31 2.75
C ARG A 87 22.43 -6.62 3.45
N LYS A 88 22.49 -7.72 4.21
CA LYS A 88 23.66 -8.11 5.01
C LYS A 88 24.73 -8.86 4.21
N TRP A 89 24.33 -9.82 3.37
CA TRP A 89 25.23 -10.80 2.73
C TRP A 89 25.48 -10.57 1.24
N GLN A 90 24.76 -9.65 0.60
CA GLN A 90 24.80 -9.39 -0.85
C GLN A 90 24.96 -10.66 -1.71
N PRO A 91 24.09 -11.68 -1.53
CA PRO A 91 24.30 -12.98 -2.11
C PRO A 91 24.20 -12.95 -3.64
N ARG A 92 24.86 -13.90 -4.32
CA ARG A 92 24.63 -14.15 -5.76
C ARG A 92 23.29 -14.86 -5.97
N TYR A 93 22.95 -15.79 -5.07
CA TYR A 93 21.74 -16.60 -5.13
C TYR A 93 21.08 -16.78 -3.76
N ILE A 94 19.76 -16.91 -3.78
CA ILE A 94 18.94 -17.25 -2.61
C ILE A 94 18.15 -18.51 -2.91
N ILE A 95 18.24 -19.49 -2.02
CA ILE A 95 17.57 -20.77 -2.18
C ILE A 95 16.73 -21.05 -0.94
N LEU A 96 15.42 -21.19 -1.13
CA LEU A 96 14.51 -21.62 -0.10
C LEU A 96 14.49 -23.15 -0.06
N VAL A 97 14.80 -23.71 1.11
CA VAL A 97 14.93 -25.15 1.34
C VAL A 97 14.01 -25.54 2.50
N GLY A 98 13.23 -26.60 2.35
CA GLY A 98 12.34 -27.05 3.42
C GLY A 98 11.39 -28.16 3.00
N ILE A 99 10.21 -28.22 3.63
CA ILE A 99 9.16 -29.20 3.34
C ILE A 99 7.95 -28.58 2.61
N ALA A 100 7.14 -29.40 1.93
CA ALA A 100 5.89 -28.99 1.27
C ALA A 100 4.87 -30.13 1.25
N GLY A 101 3.59 -29.76 1.08
CA GLY A 101 2.52 -30.73 0.80
C GLY A 101 2.51 -31.11 -0.67
N GLY A 102 2.67 -32.40 -0.98
CA GLY A 102 2.69 -32.94 -2.34
C GLY A 102 1.29 -33.13 -2.95
N ILE A 103 1.22 -33.16 -4.29
CA ILE A 103 -0.03 -33.35 -5.03
C ILE A 103 -0.04 -34.73 -5.70
N GLU A 104 -0.66 -35.72 -5.03
CA GLU A 104 -0.66 -37.14 -5.46
C GLU A 104 -1.14 -37.34 -6.91
N ALA A 105 -2.11 -36.54 -7.37
CA ALA A 105 -2.61 -36.55 -8.74
C ALA A 105 -1.58 -36.06 -9.81
N ARG A 106 -0.30 -35.92 -9.44
CA ARG A 106 0.86 -35.78 -10.32
C ARG A 106 1.95 -36.85 -10.08
N ASP A 107 1.58 -37.99 -9.47
CA ASP A 107 2.46 -39.08 -9.02
C ASP A 107 3.54 -38.63 -8.00
N VAL A 108 3.25 -37.55 -7.27
CA VAL A 108 4.06 -37.02 -6.17
C VAL A 108 3.73 -37.80 -4.90
N ARG A 109 4.73 -38.41 -4.27
CA ARG A 109 4.57 -39.29 -3.11
C ARG A 109 5.28 -38.74 -1.88
N ILE A 110 4.86 -39.16 -0.69
CA ILE A 110 5.49 -38.70 0.55
C ILE A 110 6.95 -39.18 0.63
N GLY A 111 7.86 -38.27 0.95
CA GLY A 111 9.30 -38.46 0.87
C GLY A 111 9.91 -38.33 -0.53
N ASP A 112 9.18 -37.82 -1.52
CA ASP A 112 9.77 -37.35 -2.79
C ASP A 112 10.35 -35.92 -2.64
N ILE A 113 10.99 -35.40 -3.71
CA ILE A 113 11.52 -34.03 -3.76
C ILE A 113 10.89 -33.23 -4.91
N LEU A 114 10.53 -31.98 -4.62
CA LEU A 114 9.94 -31.01 -5.53
C LEU A 114 10.94 -29.89 -5.82
N ILE A 115 11.05 -29.50 -7.09
CA ILE A 115 11.84 -28.37 -7.57
C ILE A 115 10.90 -27.41 -8.28
N SER A 116 10.90 -26.14 -7.87
CA SER A 116 10.13 -25.11 -8.57
C SER A 116 10.78 -24.78 -9.91
N ASP A 117 10.04 -24.85 -11.01
CA ASP A 117 10.31 -23.96 -12.17
C ASP A 117 9.52 -22.65 -12.06
N GLN A 118 8.36 -22.71 -11.40
CA GLN A 118 7.46 -21.59 -11.11
C GLN A 118 7.02 -21.63 -9.64
N ILE A 119 6.88 -20.45 -9.05
CA ILE A 119 6.31 -20.19 -7.73
C ILE A 119 5.04 -19.38 -7.98
N ILE A 120 3.90 -19.95 -7.62
CA ILE A 120 2.58 -19.35 -7.81
C ILE A 120 2.14 -18.71 -6.49
N ASP A 121 2.12 -17.39 -6.41
CA ASP A 121 1.42 -16.70 -5.32
C ASP A 121 -0.09 -16.77 -5.60
N TYR A 122 -0.87 -17.36 -4.68
CA TYR A 122 -2.33 -17.50 -4.81
C TYR A 122 -3.10 -16.82 -3.67
N GLU A 123 -2.43 -16.05 -2.82
CA GLU A 123 -3.03 -15.49 -1.60
C GLU A 123 -3.90 -14.26 -1.89
N LEU A 124 -3.60 -13.52 -2.96
CA LEU A 124 -4.41 -12.41 -3.44
C LEU A 124 -5.76 -12.94 -3.96
N GLN A 125 -6.85 -12.66 -3.27
CA GLN A 125 -8.19 -13.19 -3.63
C GLN A 125 -9.23 -12.06 -3.55
N LYS A 126 -9.98 -11.86 -4.64
CA LYS A 126 -11.11 -10.94 -4.70
C LYS A 126 -12.36 -11.72 -4.25
N LEU A 127 -12.88 -11.40 -3.07
CA LEU A 127 -14.13 -11.99 -2.60
C LEU A 127 -15.30 -11.44 -3.43
N THR A 128 -16.06 -12.34 -4.06
CA THR A 128 -17.27 -12.03 -4.84
C THR A 128 -18.47 -12.75 -4.25
N SER A 129 -19.69 -12.40 -4.71
CA SER A 129 -20.91 -13.15 -4.41
C SER A 129 -20.89 -14.60 -4.89
N GLN A 130 -20.03 -14.93 -5.86
CA GLN A 130 -19.79 -16.30 -6.37
C GLN A 130 -18.63 -17.01 -5.64
N GLY A 131 -18.05 -16.37 -4.61
CA GLY A 131 -16.90 -16.87 -3.83
C GLY A 131 -15.57 -16.16 -4.15
N PRO A 132 -14.44 -16.68 -3.65
CA PRO A 132 -13.12 -16.11 -3.89
C PRO A 132 -12.67 -16.30 -5.35
N GLU A 133 -12.64 -15.21 -6.09
CA GLU A 133 -11.94 -15.09 -7.38
C GLU A 133 -10.45 -14.95 -7.09
N ILE A 134 -9.67 -15.98 -7.42
CA ILE A 134 -8.24 -16.02 -7.13
C ILE A 134 -7.52 -15.10 -8.11
N ARG A 135 -6.70 -14.18 -7.61
CA ARG A 135 -5.67 -13.45 -8.36
C ARG A 135 -4.32 -14.09 -8.05
N TRP A 136 -3.35 -13.96 -8.95
CA TRP A 136 -2.09 -14.67 -8.80
C TRP A 136 -0.92 -14.01 -9.51
N GLU A 137 0.27 -14.27 -8.99
CA GLU A 137 1.54 -13.91 -9.63
C GLU A 137 2.42 -15.15 -9.81
N VAL A 138 3.14 -15.24 -10.93
CA VAL A 138 3.96 -16.40 -11.29
C VAL A 138 5.43 -15.98 -11.34
N LEU A 139 6.10 -16.12 -10.22
CA LEU A 139 7.54 -15.87 -10.07
C LEU A 139 8.30 -17.09 -10.62
N ARG A 140 9.38 -16.88 -11.37
CA ARG A 140 10.13 -17.97 -12.03
C ARG A 140 11.44 -18.27 -11.31
N ALA A 141 11.84 -19.53 -11.27
CA ALA A 141 13.16 -19.93 -10.78
C ALA A 141 14.29 -19.37 -11.67
N ASP A 142 15.47 -19.13 -11.09
CA ASP A 142 16.66 -18.72 -11.85
C ASP A 142 16.99 -19.77 -12.93
N PRO A 143 17.08 -19.40 -14.23
CA PRO A 143 17.30 -20.37 -15.30
C PRO A 143 18.57 -21.20 -15.15
N LYS A 144 19.66 -20.65 -14.60
CA LYS A 144 20.94 -21.36 -14.47
C LYS A 144 20.85 -22.45 -13.41
N LEU A 145 20.25 -22.14 -12.26
CA LEU A 145 20.01 -23.14 -11.21
C LEU A 145 18.98 -24.18 -11.65
N LEU A 146 17.94 -23.77 -12.39
CA LEU A 146 16.93 -24.69 -12.93
C LEU A 146 17.52 -25.67 -13.95
N ASP A 147 18.33 -25.19 -14.89
CA ASP A 147 18.94 -26.05 -15.91
C ASP A 147 20.10 -26.88 -15.36
N ALA A 148 20.89 -26.37 -14.41
CA ALA A 148 21.85 -27.18 -13.66
C ALA A 148 21.14 -28.30 -12.88
N CYS A 149 20.02 -27.99 -12.21
CA CYS A 149 19.22 -28.97 -11.49
C CYS A 149 18.61 -30.03 -12.41
N ARG A 150 18.09 -29.65 -13.59
CA ARG A 150 17.60 -30.58 -14.62
C ARG A 150 18.71 -31.51 -15.12
N ASN A 151 19.88 -30.93 -15.43
CA ASN A 151 21.05 -31.64 -15.95
C ASN A 151 21.82 -32.46 -14.90
N TYR A 152 21.58 -32.24 -13.61
CA TYR A 152 22.14 -33.07 -12.55
C TYR A 152 21.55 -34.49 -12.65
N ARG A 153 22.41 -35.48 -12.96
CA ARG A 153 22.01 -36.89 -13.20
C ARG A 153 22.42 -37.86 -12.09
N SER A 154 23.22 -37.44 -11.11
CA SER A 154 23.63 -38.36 -10.04
C SER A 154 22.45 -38.68 -9.11
N GLU A 155 22.37 -39.93 -8.66
CA GLU A 155 21.52 -40.35 -7.53
C GLU A 155 22.29 -40.48 -6.21
N THR A 156 23.62 -40.30 -6.18
CA THR A 156 24.43 -40.50 -4.96
C THR A 156 24.06 -39.57 -3.81
N TRP A 157 23.37 -38.45 -4.07
CA TRP A 157 22.78 -37.60 -3.03
C TRP A 157 21.77 -38.34 -2.14
N GLN A 158 21.18 -39.43 -2.62
CA GLN A 158 20.28 -40.28 -1.82
C GLN A 158 21.03 -41.04 -0.72
N GLU A 159 22.33 -41.29 -0.90
CA GLU A 159 23.20 -41.97 0.07
C GLU A 159 23.58 -41.03 1.23
N SER A 160 23.53 -39.71 1.01
CA SER A 160 23.70 -38.68 2.04
C SER A 160 22.49 -38.52 2.96
N ILE A 161 21.36 -39.20 2.70
CA ILE A 161 20.16 -39.12 3.53
C ILE A 161 20.34 -40.00 4.77
N GLN A 162 20.87 -39.40 5.85
CA GLN A 162 21.18 -40.09 7.11
C GLN A 162 19.92 -40.62 7.86
N ILE A 163 18.73 -40.11 7.53
CA ILE A 163 17.47 -40.51 8.17
C ILE A 163 16.82 -41.67 7.42
N GLN A 164 16.52 -42.77 8.12
CA GLN A 164 15.87 -43.95 7.55
C GLN A 164 14.48 -43.61 6.99
N ARG A 165 14.19 -43.99 5.74
CA ARG A 165 12.87 -43.75 5.12
C ARG A 165 11.77 -44.56 5.83
N PRO A 166 10.66 -43.93 6.29
CA PRO A 166 9.57 -44.63 6.99
C PRO A 166 8.85 -45.75 6.21
N ARG A 167 9.03 -45.84 4.88
CA ARG A 167 8.57 -46.96 4.02
C ARG A 167 9.63 -47.25 2.96
N LYS A 168 9.72 -48.49 2.48
CA LYS A 168 10.70 -48.92 1.45
C LYS A 168 10.52 -48.15 0.13
N GLY A 169 11.64 -47.70 -0.47
CA GLY A 169 11.69 -47.06 -1.79
C GLY A 169 12.64 -45.85 -1.84
N LYS A 170 13.08 -45.45 -3.05
CA LYS A 170 13.92 -44.26 -3.27
C LYS A 170 13.08 -42.97 -3.49
N PRO A 171 13.56 -41.78 -3.09
CA PRO A 171 12.86 -40.51 -3.30
C PRO A 171 12.84 -40.15 -4.79
N ARG A 172 11.69 -39.77 -5.35
CA ARG A 172 11.58 -39.33 -6.76
C ARG A 172 11.75 -37.82 -6.91
N ARG A 173 12.29 -37.39 -8.05
CA ARG A 173 12.48 -35.98 -8.40
C ARG A 173 11.36 -35.46 -9.29
N HIS A 174 10.64 -34.45 -8.82
CA HIS A 174 9.59 -33.74 -9.56
C HIS A 174 10.03 -32.30 -9.85
N THR A 175 9.67 -31.77 -11.01
CA THR A 175 9.96 -30.37 -11.39
C THR A 175 8.73 -29.76 -12.04
N GLY A 176 8.31 -28.60 -11.55
CA GLY A 176 7.11 -27.93 -12.01
C GLY A 176 6.63 -26.83 -11.06
N PRO A 177 5.41 -26.28 -11.28
CA PRO A 177 4.90 -25.20 -10.46
C PRO A 177 4.53 -25.64 -9.04
N ILE A 178 4.92 -24.83 -8.05
CA ILE A 178 4.60 -24.99 -6.63
C ILE A 178 3.84 -23.75 -6.17
N ALA A 179 2.75 -23.93 -5.43
CA ALA A 179 1.89 -22.84 -4.98
C ALA A 179 2.28 -22.36 -3.57
N SER A 180 2.22 -21.05 -3.37
CA SER A 180 2.68 -20.34 -2.18
C SER A 180 1.56 -19.43 -1.65
N GLY A 181 1.21 -19.58 -0.37
CA GLY A 181 0.13 -18.81 0.26
C GLY A 181 0.19 -18.91 1.78
N ASP A 182 -0.45 -17.99 2.49
CA ASP A 182 -0.46 -17.95 3.96
C ASP A 182 -1.50 -18.94 4.56
N LYS A 183 -2.13 -19.76 3.71
CA LYS A 183 -3.12 -20.78 4.07
C LYS A 183 -2.57 -22.20 3.91
N VAL A 184 -2.59 -23.00 4.99
CA VAL A 184 -2.32 -24.44 4.90
C VAL A 184 -3.45 -25.13 4.11
N ILE A 185 -3.20 -25.49 2.84
CA ILE A 185 -4.13 -26.34 2.10
C ILE A 185 -4.05 -27.77 2.67
N ALA A 186 -5.17 -28.21 3.26
CA ALA A 186 -5.42 -29.52 3.88
C ALA A 186 -6.80 -30.07 3.48
N PHE A 187 -7.26 -29.76 2.26
CA PHE A 187 -8.61 -30.12 1.79
C PHE A 187 -8.66 -30.26 0.27
N GLY A 188 -8.99 -31.46 -0.21
CA GLY A 188 -8.86 -31.82 -1.63
C GLY A 188 -9.72 -30.98 -2.57
N LYS A 189 -10.93 -30.59 -2.14
CA LYS A 189 -11.86 -29.77 -2.95
C LYS A 189 -11.38 -28.32 -3.12
N VAL A 190 -10.60 -27.78 -2.18
CA VAL A 190 -9.94 -26.47 -2.34
C VAL A 190 -8.75 -26.59 -3.29
N LEU A 191 -7.93 -27.64 -3.14
CA LEU A 191 -6.83 -27.90 -4.07
C LEU A 191 -7.31 -28.08 -5.53
N ALA A 192 -8.48 -28.71 -5.73
CA ALA A 192 -9.09 -28.86 -7.06
C ALA A 192 -9.34 -27.51 -7.77
N ARG A 193 -9.76 -26.46 -7.04
CA ARG A 193 -9.96 -25.11 -7.61
C ARG A 193 -8.66 -24.54 -8.16
N TYR A 194 -7.56 -24.64 -7.41
CA TYR A 194 -6.24 -24.21 -7.86
C TYR A 194 -5.73 -25.06 -9.04
N ARG A 195 -6.01 -26.38 -9.05
CA ARG A 195 -5.62 -27.28 -10.15
C ARG A 195 -6.40 -27.07 -11.46
N ASN A 196 -7.58 -26.46 -11.41
CA ASN A 196 -8.29 -26.04 -12.62
C ASN A 196 -7.56 -24.89 -13.33
N VAL A 197 -6.93 -23.97 -12.56
CA VAL A 197 -6.10 -22.87 -13.09
C VAL A 197 -4.71 -23.38 -13.48
N TRP A 198 -4.08 -24.20 -12.63
CA TRP A 198 -2.76 -24.78 -12.87
C TRP A 198 -2.81 -26.31 -12.87
N PRO A 199 -3.16 -26.94 -14.01
CA PRO A 199 -3.18 -28.40 -14.10
C PRO A 199 -1.86 -29.06 -13.70
N LYS A 200 -0.73 -28.40 -13.97
CA LYS A 200 0.64 -28.90 -13.74
C LYS A 200 1.16 -28.75 -12.29
N LEU A 201 0.38 -28.20 -11.37
CA LEU A 201 0.80 -27.96 -9.98
C LEU A 201 1.26 -29.26 -9.27
N ILE A 202 2.45 -29.26 -8.68
CA ILE A 202 3.06 -30.44 -8.01
C ILE A 202 3.10 -30.38 -6.48
N GLY A 203 2.98 -29.19 -5.88
CA GLY A 203 3.04 -29.01 -4.42
C GLY A 203 2.52 -27.67 -3.93
N VAL A 204 2.37 -27.56 -2.60
CA VAL A 204 1.93 -26.35 -1.88
C VAL A 204 2.80 -26.09 -0.64
N GLU A 205 3.19 -24.84 -0.42
CA GLU A 205 3.96 -24.35 0.74
C GLU A 205 3.59 -22.89 1.10
N MET A 206 4.31 -22.26 2.03
CA MET A 206 3.86 -21.01 2.68
C MET A 206 4.88 -19.85 2.69
N GLU A 207 6.09 -20.00 2.16
CA GLU A 207 7.14 -18.98 2.29
C GLU A 207 7.64 -18.43 0.94
N ALA A 208 7.57 -19.21 -0.13
CA ALA A 208 8.29 -18.93 -1.38
C ALA A 208 7.92 -17.63 -2.06
N ALA A 209 6.63 -17.27 -2.14
CA ALA A 209 6.22 -16.02 -2.76
C ALA A 209 6.80 -14.81 -2.02
N GLY A 210 6.81 -14.83 -0.69
CA GLY A 210 7.40 -13.77 0.13
C GLY A 210 8.92 -13.64 -0.07
N ALA A 211 9.64 -14.76 0.03
CA ALA A 211 11.09 -14.78 -0.17
C ALA A 211 11.49 -14.40 -1.61
N ALA A 212 10.80 -14.94 -2.62
CA ALA A 212 11.04 -14.63 -4.02
C ALA A 212 10.75 -13.16 -4.32
N MET A 213 9.63 -12.61 -3.84
CA MET A 213 9.29 -11.20 -4.04
C MET A 213 10.35 -10.26 -3.47
N ALA A 214 10.88 -10.58 -2.27
CA ALA A 214 11.98 -9.83 -1.67
C ALA A 214 13.28 -9.89 -2.50
N ALA A 215 13.57 -11.03 -3.15
CA ALA A 215 14.69 -11.15 -4.08
C ALA A 215 14.47 -10.31 -5.36
N PHE A 216 13.33 -10.46 -6.04
CA PHE A 216 13.02 -9.79 -7.31
C PHE A 216 12.89 -8.26 -7.20
N GLN A 217 12.33 -7.76 -6.09
CA GLN A 217 12.20 -6.33 -5.82
C GLN A 217 13.48 -5.68 -5.27
N SER A 218 14.50 -6.47 -4.89
CA SER A 218 15.77 -5.91 -4.41
C SER A 218 16.56 -5.20 -5.52
N SER A 219 17.44 -4.27 -5.15
CA SER A 219 18.38 -3.65 -6.09
C SER A 219 19.52 -4.59 -6.51
N ALA A 220 19.84 -5.59 -5.69
CA ALA A 220 20.89 -6.56 -5.97
C ALA A 220 20.45 -7.68 -6.94
N LYS A 221 19.14 -8.01 -6.96
CA LYS A 221 18.52 -9.04 -7.80
C LYS A 221 19.28 -10.39 -7.82
N PRO A 222 19.49 -11.03 -6.65
CA PRO A 222 20.06 -12.37 -6.60
C PRO A 222 19.13 -13.35 -7.32
N GLY A 223 19.71 -14.38 -7.94
CA GLY A 223 18.92 -15.46 -8.55
C GLY A 223 18.15 -16.24 -7.47
N PHE A 224 16.86 -16.47 -7.67
CA PHE A 224 16.01 -17.17 -6.68
C PHE A 224 15.72 -18.62 -7.09
N PHE A 225 15.71 -19.54 -6.12
CA PHE A 225 15.38 -20.95 -6.32
C PHE A 225 14.63 -21.53 -5.12
N MET A 226 13.83 -22.58 -5.33
CA MET A 226 13.22 -23.34 -4.24
C MET A 226 13.30 -24.86 -4.48
N ILE A 227 13.60 -25.58 -3.40
CA ILE A 227 13.56 -27.04 -3.31
C ILE A 227 12.79 -27.44 -2.06
N ARG A 228 11.81 -28.33 -2.18
CA ARG A 228 10.99 -28.80 -1.06
C ARG A 228 10.91 -30.34 -1.01
N GLY A 229 11.11 -30.93 0.17
CA GLY A 229 10.82 -32.34 0.42
C GLY A 229 9.34 -32.57 0.76
N VAL A 230 8.75 -33.68 0.32
CA VAL A 230 7.32 -33.96 0.55
C VAL A 230 7.11 -34.56 1.95
N SER A 231 6.64 -33.77 2.90
CA SER A 231 6.31 -34.19 4.28
C SER A 231 4.99 -34.95 4.38
N ASP A 232 4.05 -34.57 3.52
CA ASP A 232 2.62 -34.89 3.58
C ASP A 232 1.99 -34.64 2.19
N LEU A 233 0.73 -35.02 2.03
CA LEU A 233 -0.06 -34.66 0.83
C LEU A 233 -0.93 -33.44 1.11
N ALA A 234 -1.28 -32.69 0.07
CA ALA A 234 -2.17 -31.53 0.14
C ALA A 234 -3.66 -31.93 0.19
N ASP A 235 -3.98 -32.97 0.96
CA ASP A 235 -5.28 -33.64 1.01
C ASP A 235 -5.91 -33.56 2.42
N GLU A 236 -6.95 -34.36 2.65
CA GLU A 236 -7.73 -34.40 3.90
C GLU A 236 -7.01 -35.21 5.01
N ASN A 237 -5.89 -35.87 4.70
CA ASN A 237 -5.07 -36.66 5.63
C ASN A 237 -3.86 -35.87 6.19
N LYS A 238 -3.74 -34.60 5.81
CA LYS A 238 -2.63 -33.71 6.17
C LYS A 238 -2.58 -33.45 7.68
N GLY A 239 -1.37 -33.52 8.25
CA GLY A 239 -1.16 -33.32 9.69
C GLY A 239 -1.54 -34.52 10.58
N THR A 240 -1.82 -35.69 10.01
CA THR A 240 -2.02 -36.92 10.80
C THR A 240 -0.71 -37.40 11.47
N ARG A 241 -0.81 -38.27 12.48
CA ARG A 241 0.32 -39.01 13.10
C ARG A 241 1.19 -39.80 12.10
N SER A 242 0.75 -39.92 10.85
CA SER A 242 1.54 -40.52 9.77
C SER A 242 2.58 -39.54 9.20
N SER A 243 2.23 -38.28 8.96
CA SER A 243 3.11 -37.26 8.37
C SER A 243 4.19 -36.75 9.34
N GLU A 244 3.94 -36.77 10.65
CA GLU A 244 4.94 -36.45 11.67
C GLU A 244 6.21 -37.31 11.53
N LYS A 245 6.05 -38.59 11.16
CA LYS A 245 7.17 -39.53 10.92
C LYS A 245 7.91 -39.27 9.61
N TRP A 246 7.29 -38.57 8.65
CA TRP A 246 7.87 -38.24 7.35
C TRP A 246 8.59 -36.90 7.32
N ARG A 247 8.20 -35.94 8.17
CA ARG A 247 8.80 -34.59 8.22
C ARG A 247 10.34 -34.61 8.36
N PRO A 248 10.97 -35.36 9.28
CA PRO A 248 12.43 -35.42 9.36
C PRO A 248 13.08 -35.95 8.07
N TYR A 249 12.52 -37.02 7.50
CA TYR A 249 12.99 -37.59 6.23
C TYR A 249 12.84 -36.60 5.07
N ALA A 250 11.76 -35.83 5.01
CA ALA A 250 11.54 -34.79 4.01
C ALA A 250 12.56 -33.64 4.12
N CYS A 251 12.89 -33.19 5.34
CA CYS A 251 13.98 -32.24 5.58
C CYS A 251 15.32 -32.78 5.08
N ALA A 252 15.66 -34.03 5.42
CA ALA A 252 16.91 -34.67 5.00
C ALA A 252 16.99 -34.88 3.47
N VAL A 253 15.89 -35.23 2.81
CA VAL A 253 15.79 -35.31 1.34
C VAL A 253 16.08 -33.95 0.69
N ALA A 254 15.46 -32.87 1.20
CA ALA A 254 15.66 -31.53 0.66
C ALA A 254 17.11 -31.06 0.83
N ALA A 255 17.67 -31.24 2.04
CA ALA A 255 19.04 -30.86 2.39
C ALA A 255 20.11 -31.65 1.62
N ALA A 256 19.99 -32.97 1.56
CA ALA A 256 20.93 -33.84 0.86
C ALA A 256 21.00 -33.50 -0.64
N PHE A 257 19.84 -33.27 -1.28
CA PHE A 257 19.80 -32.90 -2.70
C PHE A 257 20.41 -31.51 -2.96
N ILE A 258 20.04 -30.47 -2.20
CA ILE A 258 20.58 -29.12 -2.48
C ILE A 258 22.08 -29.04 -2.20
N VAL A 259 22.58 -29.66 -1.13
CA VAL A 259 24.02 -29.65 -0.85
C VAL A 259 24.78 -30.49 -1.88
N ALA A 260 24.25 -31.62 -2.32
CA ALA A 260 24.87 -32.39 -3.40
C ALA A 260 24.85 -31.64 -4.75
N LEU A 261 23.75 -30.95 -5.08
CA LEU A 261 23.66 -30.08 -6.25
C LEU A 261 24.73 -28.98 -6.18
N LEU A 262 24.86 -28.28 -5.06
CA LEU A 262 25.88 -27.24 -4.87
C LEU A 262 27.32 -27.79 -4.94
N ARG A 263 27.61 -28.96 -4.35
CA ARG A 263 28.92 -29.63 -4.46
C ARG A 263 29.34 -29.96 -5.90
N ASN A 264 28.38 -30.06 -6.83
CA ASN A 264 28.63 -30.27 -8.26
C ASN A 264 28.73 -28.94 -9.05
N GLY A 265 29.08 -27.83 -8.37
CA GLY A 265 29.48 -26.57 -8.99
C GLY A 265 28.49 -26.01 -10.02
N PRO A 266 27.18 -25.90 -9.73
CA PRO A 266 26.14 -25.58 -10.70
C PRO A 266 26.27 -24.18 -11.30
N ILE A 267 27.01 -23.28 -10.64
CA ILE A 267 27.33 -21.93 -11.12
C ILE A 267 28.83 -21.64 -10.90
N PRO A 268 29.64 -21.36 -11.92
CA PRO A 268 31.08 -21.11 -11.75
C PRO A 268 31.40 -19.92 -10.81
N LEU A 269 32.54 -19.99 -10.12
CA LEU A 269 33.07 -18.95 -9.22
C LEU A 269 33.71 -17.77 -9.98
N TYR A 270 32.92 -17.13 -10.85
CA TYR A 270 33.32 -16.11 -11.83
C TYR A 270 34.27 -16.62 -12.92
N GLU A 271 34.14 -16.07 -14.13
CA GLU A 271 34.94 -16.50 -15.28
C GLU A 271 36.35 -15.92 -15.22
N LYS A 272 37.36 -16.76 -14.93
CA LYS A 272 38.75 -16.52 -15.34
C LYS A 272 39.15 -17.50 -16.43
N SER A 273 39.18 -16.98 -17.67
CA SER A 273 39.99 -17.46 -18.80
C SER A 273 40.06 -18.97 -19.09
N SER A 274 39.17 -19.46 -19.98
CA SER A 274 39.49 -20.57 -20.89
C SER A 274 38.97 -20.39 -22.33
N LYS A 275 38.13 -19.37 -22.57
CA LYS A 275 37.77 -18.91 -23.92
C LYS A 275 39.01 -18.28 -24.58
N LYS A 276 39.47 -18.83 -25.71
CA LYS A 276 40.58 -18.25 -26.50
C LYS A 276 40.29 -16.79 -26.82
N THR A 277 41.03 -15.89 -26.19
CA THR A 277 41.01 -14.46 -26.51
C THR A 277 41.74 -14.21 -27.83
N GLN A 278 41.35 -13.13 -28.49
CA GLN A 278 42.05 -12.56 -29.62
C GLN A 278 42.24 -11.07 -29.30
N GLN A 279 43.43 -10.57 -29.58
CA GLN A 279 43.72 -9.15 -29.45
C GLN A 279 43.38 -8.45 -30.76
N VAL A 280 42.71 -7.30 -30.66
CA VAL A 280 42.28 -6.50 -31.80
C VAL A 280 42.73 -5.07 -31.57
N GLU A 281 43.43 -4.52 -32.55
CA GLU A 281 43.78 -3.10 -32.59
C GLU A 281 42.62 -2.33 -33.24
N LEU A 282 42.04 -1.41 -32.48
CA LEU A 282 40.90 -0.57 -32.85
C LEU A 282 41.37 0.89 -32.85
N ILE A 283 41.45 1.50 -34.02
CA ILE A 283 41.73 2.93 -34.16
C ILE A 283 40.40 3.64 -34.41
N LEU A 284 40.04 4.57 -33.51
CA LEU A 284 38.90 5.46 -33.67
C LEU A 284 39.39 6.83 -34.11
N GLU A 285 38.90 7.30 -35.27
CA GLU A 285 39.20 8.61 -35.85
C GLU A 285 37.93 9.48 -35.83
N GLY A 286 38.05 10.76 -35.47
CA GLY A 286 36.92 11.71 -35.40
C GLY A 286 37.37 13.15 -35.18
N GLU A 287 36.48 14.12 -35.41
CA GLU A 287 36.81 15.56 -35.41
C GLU A 287 36.95 16.14 -33.99
N PHE A 288 38.08 15.84 -33.32
CA PHE A 288 38.37 16.30 -31.96
C PHE A 288 39.84 16.77 -31.80
N ASP A 289 40.04 17.97 -31.25
CA ASP A 289 41.39 18.53 -31.04
C ASP A 289 42.26 17.78 -30.02
N ALA A 290 41.67 16.99 -29.12
CA ALA A 290 42.35 15.92 -28.38
C ALA A 290 41.32 15.08 -27.61
N PHE A 291 41.58 13.78 -27.41
CA PHE A 291 40.84 12.99 -26.43
C PHE A 291 41.32 13.30 -25.01
N SER A 292 40.54 14.07 -24.24
CA SER A 292 40.80 14.28 -22.80
C SER A 292 40.62 13.00 -21.99
N LEU A 293 41.25 12.90 -20.80
CA LEU A 293 41.21 11.70 -19.95
C LEU A 293 39.79 11.22 -19.60
N SER A 294 38.81 12.13 -19.49
CA SER A 294 37.41 11.78 -19.27
C SER A 294 36.73 11.22 -20.52
N GLN A 295 37.05 11.74 -21.72
CA GLN A 295 36.60 11.17 -22.99
C GLN A 295 37.24 9.80 -23.22
N GLN A 296 38.55 9.65 -22.99
CA GLN A 296 39.25 8.35 -23.08
C GLN A 296 38.57 7.29 -22.22
N ARG A 297 38.27 7.61 -20.96
CA ARG A 297 37.57 6.71 -20.04
C ARG A 297 36.15 6.39 -20.48
N ASN A 298 35.37 7.40 -20.89
CA ASN A 298 34.02 7.18 -21.42
C ASN A 298 34.03 6.30 -22.69
N THR A 299 35.02 6.45 -23.57
CA THR A 299 35.19 5.61 -24.77
C THR A 299 35.44 4.15 -24.38
N ILE A 300 36.31 3.90 -23.38
CA ILE A 300 36.53 2.56 -22.82
C ILE A 300 35.23 1.99 -22.23
N ASP A 301 34.56 2.73 -21.35
CA ASP A 301 33.33 2.28 -20.69
C ASP A 301 32.19 1.98 -21.69
N VAL A 302 32.07 2.78 -22.77
CA VAL A 302 31.09 2.58 -23.85
C VAL A 302 31.46 1.37 -24.73
N LEU A 303 32.72 1.19 -25.11
CA LEU A 303 33.17 0.02 -25.89
C LEU A 303 33.01 -1.27 -25.08
N ALA A 304 33.37 -1.26 -23.80
CA ALA A 304 33.19 -2.40 -22.90
C ALA A 304 31.72 -2.80 -22.80
N ALA A 305 30.81 -1.83 -22.64
CA ALA A 305 29.36 -2.07 -22.63
C ALA A 305 28.81 -2.56 -23.98
N LEU A 306 29.33 -2.06 -25.11
CA LEU A 306 28.93 -2.48 -26.46
C LEU A 306 29.35 -3.92 -26.76
N LEU A 307 30.60 -4.26 -26.45
CA LEU A 307 31.22 -5.56 -26.75
C LEU A 307 30.95 -6.63 -25.67
N LYS A 308 30.49 -6.21 -24.49
CA LYS A 308 30.22 -7.03 -23.30
C LYS A 308 31.49 -7.71 -22.75
N ILE A 309 32.54 -6.90 -22.62
CA ILE A 309 33.85 -7.23 -22.00
C ILE A 309 34.08 -6.32 -20.79
N ASP A 310 35.15 -6.54 -20.01
CA ASP A 310 35.48 -5.65 -18.90
C ASP A 310 36.18 -4.37 -19.43
N PRO A 311 35.93 -3.17 -18.86
CA PRO A 311 36.74 -1.98 -19.13
C PRO A 311 38.26 -2.20 -19.00
N GLY A 312 38.71 -3.12 -18.14
CA GLY A 312 40.12 -3.51 -17.97
C GLY A 312 40.70 -4.32 -19.14
N ASP A 313 39.87 -4.90 -20.00
CA ASP A 313 40.27 -5.63 -21.22
C ASP A 313 40.62 -4.68 -22.38
N ILE A 314 40.41 -3.37 -22.21
CA ILE A 314 40.71 -2.32 -23.19
C ILE A 314 41.90 -1.49 -22.71
N ARG A 315 42.96 -1.41 -23.52
CA ARG A 315 44.16 -0.61 -23.25
C ARG A 315 44.35 0.45 -24.32
N ILE A 316 44.69 1.66 -23.91
CA ILE A 316 45.08 2.73 -24.84
C ILE A 316 46.52 2.47 -25.29
N LEU A 317 46.73 2.36 -26.60
CA LEU A 317 48.05 2.24 -27.22
C LEU A 317 48.64 3.62 -27.52
N GLU A 318 47.85 4.48 -28.16
CA GLU A 318 48.27 5.82 -28.57
C GLU A 318 47.07 6.79 -28.63
N VAL A 319 47.32 8.07 -28.37
CA VAL A 319 46.34 9.15 -28.55
C VAL A 319 47.01 10.24 -29.39
N ARG A 320 46.35 10.66 -30.47
CA ARG A 320 46.78 11.76 -31.35
C ARG A 320 45.65 12.79 -31.48
N GLN A 321 45.94 13.90 -32.16
CA GLN A 321 44.87 14.80 -32.60
C GLN A 321 43.89 14.01 -33.48
N GLY A 322 42.59 14.15 -33.22
CA GLY A 322 41.53 13.45 -33.94
C GLY A 322 41.50 11.93 -33.85
N SER A 323 42.34 11.25 -33.04
CA SER A 323 42.34 9.77 -33.02
C SER A 323 42.84 9.13 -31.73
N ILE A 324 42.32 7.91 -31.45
CA ILE A 324 42.74 7.05 -30.35
C ILE A 324 42.87 5.60 -30.80
N ALA A 325 44.04 5.00 -30.56
CA ALA A 325 44.34 3.59 -30.82
C ALA A 325 44.18 2.78 -29.53
N LEU A 326 43.42 1.69 -29.61
CA LEU A 326 43.04 0.83 -28.49
C LEU A 326 43.41 -0.63 -28.81
N LEU A 327 44.07 -1.30 -27.88
CA LEU A 327 44.19 -2.75 -27.88
C LEU A 327 43.02 -3.31 -27.06
N VAL A 328 42.15 -4.08 -27.70
CA VAL A 328 41.02 -4.76 -27.05
C VAL A 328 41.30 -6.25 -27.03
N GLU A 329 41.36 -6.85 -25.84
CA GLU A 329 41.41 -8.31 -25.70
C GLU A 329 39.99 -8.86 -25.52
N MET A 330 39.54 -9.75 -26.42
CA MET A 330 38.16 -10.26 -26.36
C MET A 330 38.02 -11.70 -26.86
N PRO A 331 36.97 -12.45 -26.49
CA PRO A 331 36.69 -13.75 -27.07
C PRO A 331 36.44 -13.65 -28.59
N ARG A 332 36.91 -14.62 -29.40
CA ARG A 332 36.76 -14.61 -30.88
C ARG A 332 35.34 -14.33 -31.40
N VAL A 333 34.30 -14.72 -30.65
CA VAL A 333 32.88 -14.46 -30.99
C VAL A 333 32.52 -12.97 -30.89
N ALA A 334 33.14 -12.22 -29.98
CA ALA A 334 32.99 -10.76 -29.90
C ALA A 334 33.77 -10.06 -31.03
N ALA A 335 34.95 -10.56 -31.39
CA ALA A 335 35.76 -10.03 -32.50
C ALA A 335 35.03 -10.15 -33.86
N SER A 336 34.29 -11.23 -34.08
CA SER A 336 33.42 -11.40 -35.26
C SER A 336 32.36 -10.28 -35.34
N ARG A 337 31.74 -9.95 -34.20
CA ARG A 337 30.78 -8.83 -34.09
C ARG A 337 31.45 -7.48 -34.33
N LEU A 338 32.64 -7.25 -33.76
CA LEU A 338 33.39 -6.03 -33.99
C LEU A 338 33.71 -5.82 -35.48
N HIS A 339 34.03 -6.90 -36.20
CA HIS A 339 34.26 -6.88 -37.64
C HIS A 339 32.97 -6.57 -38.44
N GLU A 340 31.84 -7.19 -38.07
CA GLU A 340 30.51 -6.95 -38.62
C GLU A 340 30.06 -5.47 -38.47
N LEU A 341 30.37 -4.86 -37.32
CA LEU A 341 30.12 -3.44 -37.07
C LEU A 341 31.00 -2.52 -37.94
N ALA A 342 32.26 -2.90 -38.23
CA ALA A 342 33.20 -2.09 -39.01
C ALA A 342 33.11 -2.25 -40.53
N ILE A 343 32.46 -3.30 -41.03
CA ILE A 343 32.15 -3.44 -42.47
C ILE A 343 31.19 -2.31 -42.91
N ASN A 344 30.30 -1.86 -42.01
CA ASN A 344 29.58 -0.59 -42.14
C ASN A 344 30.52 0.58 -41.75
N ARG A 345 31.16 1.19 -42.75
CA ARG A 345 32.30 2.11 -42.58
C ARG A 345 32.06 3.40 -41.77
N ASP A 346 30.82 3.75 -41.43
CA ASP A 346 30.49 4.93 -40.63
C ASP A 346 29.62 4.50 -39.42
N PHE A 347 30.22 4.39 -38.21
CA PHE A 347 29.54 3.79 -37.05
C PHE A 347 29.04 4.81 -36.02
N ARG A 348 27.75 5.15 -36.10
CA ARG A 348 27.09 6.14 -35.21
C ARG A 348 26.70 5.56 -33.85
N LEU A 349 27.56 5.74 -32.84
CA LEU A 349 27.25 5.42 -31.44
C LEU A 349 26.23 6.41 -30.84
N LYS A 350 24.93 6.05 -30.86
CA LYS A 350 23.86 6.72 -30.09
C LYS A 350 23.38 5.83 -28.94
N THR A 351 23.95 6.02 -27.75
CA THR A 351 23.57 5.30 -26.52
C THR A 351 22.40 5.94 -25.79
N ILE A 352 21.41 5.12 -25.40
CA ILE A 352 20.33 5.53 -24.50
C ILE A 352 20.88 5.68 -23.06
N GLY A 353 21.02 6.90 -22.56
CA GLY A 353 21.21 7.14 -21.12
C GLY A 353 22.03 8.36 -20.70
N LEU A 354 22.96 8.86 -21.55
CA LEU A 354 23.86 9.97 -21.24
C LEU A 354 24.00 10.91 -22.46
N GLU A 355 23.67 12.19 -22.29
CA GLU A 355 23.44 13.15 -23.39
C GLU A 355 24.72 13.86 -23.91
N SER A 356 25.93 13.35 -23.64
CA SER A 356 27.17 14.15 -23.79
C SER A 356 28.30 13.55 -24.65
N LEU A 357 28.08 12.46 -25.39
CA LEU A 357 28.95 12.06 -26.50
C LEU A 357 28.08 11.78 -27.74
N GLN A 358 28.25 12.60 -28.79
CA GLN A 358 28.09 12.14 -30.16
C GLN A 358 29.51 11.94 -30.71
N VAL A 359 29.82 10.69 -31.09
CA VAL A 359 31.03 10.39 -31.86
C VAL A 359 30.55 10.11 -33.28
N GLU A 360 30.73 11.09 -34.16
CA GLU A 360 30.74 10.85 -35.60
C GLU A 360 32.21 10.71 -36.00
N GLY A 361 32.54 9.60 -36.66
CA GLY A 361 33.92 9.19 -36.84
C GLY A 361 34.02 7.80 -37.49
N ARG A 362 35.23 7.44 -37.90
CA ARG A 362 35.53 6.16 -38.56
C ARG A 362 36.34 5.26 -37.64
N ALA A 363 35.99 3.97 -37.66
CA ALA A 363 36.69 2.93 -36.91
C ALA A 363 37.50 2.07 -37.88
N THR A 364 38.82 2.15 -37.80
CA THR A 364 39.73 1.27 -38.54
C THR A 364 40.13 0.12 -37.62
N ILE A 365 39.85 -1.12 -38.04
CA ILE A 365 40.02 -2.31 -37.18
C ILE A 365 41.03 -3.27 -37.79
N ARG A 366 42.01 -3.68 -37.00
CA ARG A 366 43.04 -4.64 -37.36
C ARG A 366 43.03 -5.82 -36.40
N LEU A 367 42.62 -6.99 -36.90
CA LEU A 367 42.75 -8.25 -36.17
C LEU A 367 44.23 -8.61 -36.05
N ILE A 368 44.71 -8.86 -34.82
CA ILE A 368 46.03 -9.41 -34.56
C ILE A 368 45.83 -10.88 -34.21
N ASP A 369 46.22 -11.80 -35.11
CA ASP A 369 46.13 -13.23 -34.79
C ASP A 369 47.38 -13.68 -34.04
N THR A 370 47.22 -13.95 -32.74
CA THR A 370 48.30 -14.25 -31.80
C THR A 370 48.91 -15.65 -31.98
N ALA A 371 48.53 -16.36 -33.04
CA ALA A 371 49.07 -17.66 -33.42
C ALA A 371 50.43 -17.60 -34.15
N ALA A 372 50.93 -16.41 -34.48
CA ALA A 372 52.19 -16.21 -35.20
C ALA A 372 53.12 -15.19 -34.49
N GLN A 373 53.73 -15.60 -33.37
CA GLN A 373 54.96 -14.96 -32.90
C GLN A 373 56.15 -15.61 -33.61
N ASP A 374 56.65 -14.99 -34.68
CA ASP A 374 58.04 -15.17 -35.10
C ASP A 374 58.57 -13.99 -35.93
N SER A 375 59.56 -13.28 -35.37
CA SER A 375 60.50 -12.33 -36.02
C SER A 375 59.97 -11.13 -36.86
N ASN A 376 60.45 -9.93 -36.48
CA ASN A 376 60.78 -8.77 -37.34
C ASN A 376 59.98 -8.53 -38.64
N ASN A 377 58.99 -7.62 -38.60
CA ASN A 377 58.87 -6.59 -39.63
C ASN A 377 58.04 -5.37 -39.19
N ILE A 378 58.63 -4.17 -39.26
CA ILE A 378 57.92 -2.89 -39.03
C ILE A 378 57.45 -2.36 -40.38
N LEU A 379 56.21 -2.65 -40.76
CA LEU A 379 55.60 -2.09 -41.97
C LEU A 379 54.95 -0.73 -41.68
N ARG A 380 55.51 0.33 -42.28
CA ARG A 380 54.95 1.69 -42.28
C ARG A 380 53.72 1.79 -43.18
N TRP A 381 52.84 2.73 -42.86
CA TRP A 381 51.68 3.11 -43.68
C TRP A 381 52.10 3.78 -45.00
N PRO A 382 51.43 3.47 -46.13
CA PRO A 382 51.23 4.37 -47.26
C PRO A 382 50.12 5.40 -46.95
N SER A 383 50.14 6.54 -47.63
CA SER A 383 49.21 7.66 -47.40
C SER A 383 47.87 7.54 -48.14
N THR A 384 46.89 8.27 -47.61
CA THR A 384 45.51 8.50 -48.08
C THR A 384 45.30 8.65 -49.60
N THR A 385 44.14 8.18 -50.07
CA THR A 385 43.45 8.75 -51.24
C THR A 385 41.94 8.55 -51.08
N SER A 386 41.13 9.51 -51.53
CA SER A 386 39.66 9.51 -51.40
C SER A 386 38.97 9.45 -52.76
N VAL A 387 37.84 8.71 -52.83
CA VAL A 387 36.86 8.80 -53.92
C VAL A 387 35.47 8.67 -53.32
N SER A 388 34.52 9.47 -53.81
CA SER A 388 33.10 9.43 -53.45
C SER A 388 32.26 8.87 -54.61
N GLY A 389 31.16 8.20 -54.28
CA GLY A 389 30.21 7.66 -55.26
C GLY A 389 29.18 6.78 -54.56
N GLY A 390 27.90 7.06 -54.76
CA GLY A 390 26.80 6.23 -54.26
C GLY A 390 26.02 5.59 -55.41
N VAL A 391 25.12 4.66 -55.08
CA VAL A 391 24.02 4.19 -55.92
C VAL A 391 22.89 3.69 -55.00
N ASN A 392 21.72 3.40 -55.56
CA ASN A 392 20.42 3.36 -54.90
C ASN A 392 19.67 2.03 -55.23
N VAL A 393 18.49 1.83 -54.62
CA VAL A 393 17.39 0.91 -55.03
C VAL A 393 17.44 -0.57 -54.54
N ASP A 394 16.36 -0.92 -53.84
CA ASP A 394 15.57 -2.16 -53.66
C ASP A 394 16.16 -3.59 -53.77
N ALA A 395 15.62 -4.50 -52.93
CA ALA A 395 14.84 -5.65 -53.41
C ALA A 395 14.03 -6.34 -52.26
N GLU A 396 12.74 -6.62 -52.50
CA GLU A 396 12.05 -7.76 -51.87
C GLU A 396 12.42 -9.06 -52.62
N ARG A 397 12.43 -10.23 -51.94
CA ARG A 397 11.54 -11.39 -52.26
C ARG A 397 11.94 -12.76 -51.65
N ASP A 398 10.93 -13.36 -50.99
CA ASP A 398 10.38 -14.72 -51.16
C ASP A 398 11.14 -16.06 -50.98
N VAL A 399 10.33 -17.01 -50.48
CA VAL A 399 10.25 -18.47 -50.75
C VAL A 399 11.13 -19.50 -50.00
N ASN A 400 10.39 -20.38 -49.30
CA ASN A 400 10.54 -21.79 -48.90
C ASN A 400 11.73 -22.65 -49.40
N ILE A 401 12.03 -23.75 -48.68
CA ILE A 401 11.79 -25.16 -49.13
C ILE A 401 11.94 -26.19 -47.95
N HIS A 402 11.60 -27.45 -48.21
CA HIS A 402 11.28 -28.52 -47.24
C HIS A 402 12.46 -29.23 -46.52
N GLY A 403 12.18 -29.72 -45.31
CA GLY A 403 12.20 -31.12 -44.82
C GLY A 403 13.25 -32.17 -45.26
N ASP A 404 13.55 -33.11 -44.34
CA ASP A 404 13.35 -34.56 -44.60
C ASP A 404 13.41 -35.45 -43.32
N VAL A 405 13.09 -36.74 -43.44
CA VAL A 405 13.07 -37.75 -42.35
C VAL A 405 13.62 -39.11 -42.83
N VAL A 406 14.55 -39.75 -42.07
CA VAL A 406 14.89 -41.21 -42.00
C VAL A 406 16.12 -41.36 -41.05
N GLY A 407 16.38 -42.46 -40.33
CA GLY A 407 15.73 -43.78 -40.25
C GLY A 407 16.07 -44.56 -38.95
N ARG A 408 16.06 -45.90 -38.99
CA ARG A 408 16.21 -46.83 -37.84
C ARG A 408 17.42 -47.76 -37.99
N ASP A 409 17.97 -48.24 -36.86
CA ASP A 409 18.30 -49.66 -36.52
C ASP A 409 19.32 -49.71 -35.35
N LYS A 410 19.65 -50.82 -34.63
CA LYS A 410 18.95 -52.04 -34.11
C LYS A 410 19.97 -52.79 -33.20
N ILE A 411 19.78 -54.08 -32.85
CA ILE A 411 20.73 -54.98 -32.11
C ILE A 411 20.79 -54.63 -30.59
N SER A 412 20.27 -55.41 -29.61
CA SER A 412 20.61 -56.77 -29.09
C SER A 412 21.99 -56.81 -28.37
N ASN A 413 22.33 -57.60 -27.34
CA ASN A 413 21.78 -58.76 -26.59
C ASN A 413 22.59 -58.86 -25.24
N THR A 414 22.45 -59.70 -24.20
CA THR A 414 21.59 -60.85 -23.76
C THR A 414 21.85 -61.14 -22.24
N HIS A 415 21.10 -62.08 -21.62
CA HIS A 415 21.40 -62.81 -20.36
C HIS A 415 21.37 -62.07 -18.99
N SER A 416 21.33 -62.76 -17.83
CA SER A 416 20.27 -63.66 -17.27
C SER A 416 20.68 -64.28 -15.91
N ALA A 417 19.68 -64.66 -15.09
CA ALA A 417 19.67 -65.69 -14.02
C ALA A 417 20.00 -65.32 -12.54
N ASN A 418 19.06 -65.75 -11.65
CA ASN A 418 19.25 -66.38 -10.32
C ASN A 418 19.96 -65.57 -9.18
N THR A 419 19.86 -65.84 -7.86
CA THR A 419 19.25 -66.86 -6.94
C THR A 419 19.29 -66.26 -5.50
N SER A 420 18.58 -66.66 -4.43
CA SER A 420 17.34 -67.46 -4.18
C SER A 420 17.06 -67.53 -2.65
N GLY A 421 15.80 -67.72 -2.23
CA GLY A 421 15.42 -67.99 -0.82
C GLY A 421 15.12 -66.74 0.03
N GLY A 422 14.42 -66.82 1.17
CA GLY A 422 13.79 -67.97 1.84
C GLY A 422 12.68 -67.53 2.82
N ALA A 423 11.90 -68.47 3.34
CA ALA A 423 10.72 -68.18 4.18
C ALA A 423 10.98 -68.34 5.70
N ASN A 424 10.10 -67.77 6.53
CA ASN A 424 9.42 -68.39 7.70
C ASN A 424 8.56 -67.31 8.44
N ILE A 425 7.26 -67.47 8.72
CA ILE A 425 6.50 -68.38 9.64
C ILE A 425 6.33 -67.78 11.06
N VAL A 426 5.17 -68.04 11.71
CA VAL A 426 4.64 -67.45 12.97
C VAL A 426 4.18 -65.97 12.78
N GLY A 427 3.04 -65.47 13.28
CA GLY A 427 2.06 -65.90 14.30
C GLY A 427 1.91 -64.79 15.37
N SER A 428 0.78 -64.55 16.04
CA SER A 428 -0.49 -65.28 16.16
C SER A 428 -1.70 -64.36 16.43
N VAL A 429 -2.89 -64.95 16.57
CA VAL A 429 -4.21 -64.31 16.78
C VAL A 429 -4.42 -63.83 18.23
N SER A 430 -5.21 -62.76 18.40
CA SER A 430 -6.14 -62.58 19.54
C SER A 430 -7.37 -61.75 19.11
N VAL A 431 -8.54 -62.02 19.69
CA VAL A 431 -9.86 -61.50 19.28
C VAL A 431 -10.68 -61.13 20.52
N GLU A 432 -11.42 -60.01 20.48
CA GLU A 432 -12.68 -59.73 21.23
C GLU A 432 -13.13 -58.27 20.92
N GLY A 433 -14.42 -57.92 20.83
CA GLY A 433 -15.65 -58.73 20.79
C GLY A 433 -16.94 -57.87 20.77
N GLY A 434 -17.91 -58.20 19.91
CA GLY A 434 -19.25 -57.54 19.78
C GLY A 434 -19.25 -56.11 19.20
N SER A 435 -20.35 -55.52 18.72
CA SER A 435 -21.72 -55.95 18.31
C SER A 435 -22.47 -54.67 17.86
N GLU A 436 -23.38 -54.59 16.87
CA GLU A 436 -24.06 -55.57 16.01
C GLU A 436 -24.79 -54.84 14.84
N LEU A 437 -25.00 -55.49 13.67
CA LEU A 437 -26.11 -55.28 12.69
C LEU A 437 -26.27 -53.87 11.98
N VAL A 438 -26.83 -53.68 10.77
CA VAL A 438 -27.25 -54.54 9.63
C VAL A 438 -27.31 -53.69 8.32
N GLY A 439 -27.24 -54.33 7.13
CA GLY A 439 -27.43 -53.71 5.80
C GLY A 439 -26.13 -53.16 5.18
N ARG A 440 -25.73 -53.41 3.91
CA ARG A 440 -26.40 -53.72 2.62
C ARG A 440 -27.38 -52.62 2.16
N ASP A 441 -27.37 -52.18 0.89
CA ASP A 441 -26.88 -52.87 -0.32
C ASP A 441 -26.10 -51.99 -1.33
N LYS A 442 -25.71 -52.64 -2.45
CA LYS A 442 -24.97 -52.14 -3.63
C LYS A 442 -25.31 -50.73 -4.16
N ILE A 443 -24.32 -50.12 -4.81
CA ILE A 443 -24.53 -49.30 -6.03
C ILE A 443 -23.68 -49.95 -7.14
N GLU A 444 -24.28 -50.20 -8.30
CA GLU A 444 -23.61 -50.74 -9.50
C GLU A 444 -23.27 -49.62 -10.49
N ASP A 445 -22.38 -49.90 -11.45
CA ASP A 445 -22.01 -48.99 -12.53
C ASP A 445 -23.24 -48.52 -13.32
N ASN A 446 -23.20 -47.26 -13.77
CA ASN A 446 -23.70 -46.97 -15.12
C ASN A 446 -23.00 -45.77 -15.76
N SER A 447 -22.49 -45.99 -16.97
CA SER A 447 -21.67 -45.03 -17.71
C SER A 447 -22.49 -44.28 -18.76
N ILE A 448 -22.46 -42.95 -18.74
CA ILE A 448 -22.81 -42.13 -19.92
C ILE A 448 -21.70 -41.10 -20.14
N LYS A 449 -21.27 -40.96 -21.41
CA LYS A 449 -20.25 -40.00 -21.85
C LYS A 449 -20.89 -38.80 -22.55
N THR A 450 -20.26 -37.64 -22.37
CA THR A 450 -20.15 -36.51 -23.32
C THR A 450 -21.42 -35.94 -23.97
N GLY A 451 -21.73 -34.68 -23.64
CA GLY A 451 -22.56 -33.80 -24.45
C GLY A 451 -22.29 -32.33 -24.08
N ASN A 452 -21.67 -31.56 -24.98
CA ASN A 452 -21.48 -30.12 -24.78
C ASN A 452 -22.77 -29.37 -25.16
N ILE A 453 -23.26 -28.50 -24.28
CA ILE A 453 -24.18 -27.41 -24.63
C ILE A 453 -23.63 -26.11 -24.01
N ILE A 454 -23.76 -25.01 -24.74
CA ILE A 454 -23.21 -23.70 -24.40
C ILE A 454 -24.36 -22.71 -24.15
N GLY A 455 -24.25 -21.94 -23.07
CA GLY A 455 -24.89 -20.63 -22.95
C GLY A 455 -26.25 -20.57 -22.25
N ALA A 456 -26.49 -19.39 -21.65
CA ALA A 456 -27.71 -18.94 -20.96
C ALA A 456 -28.19 -19.80 -19.76
N GLY A 457 -28.64 -19.12 -18.70
CA GLY A 457 -29.22 -19.76 -17.52
C GLY A 457 -30.65 -19.29 -17.28
N VAL A 458 -31.43 -20.12 -16.58
CA VAL A 458 -32.64 -19.76 -15.83
C VAL A 458 -32.78 -20.78 -14.70
N VAL A 459 -33.26 -20.36 -13.53
CA VAL A 459 -33.58 -21.25 -12.41
C VAL A 459 -34.98 -21.83 -12.61
N VAL A 460 -35.12 -23.15 -12.44
CA VAL A 460 -36.43 -23.81 -12.25
C VAL A 460 -36.44 -24.41 -10.85
N ILE A 461 -37.53 -24.13 -10.10
CA ILE A 461 -37.66 -24.48 -8.68
C ILE A 461 -38.29 -25.86 -8.53
N GLY A 462 -37.68 -26.72 -7.71
CA GLY A 462 -38.30 -27.96 -7.20
C GLY A 462 -38.49 -27.87 -5.69
N HIS A 463 -39.74 -28.02 -5.21
CA HIS A 463 -40.05 -28.01 -3.77
C HIS A 463 -39.85 -29.39 -3.14
N GLY A 464 -39.37 -29.45 -1.89
CA GLY A 464 -39.32 -30.70 -1.11
C GLY A 464 -38.72 -30.57 0.29
N ALA A 465 -39.60 -30.53 1.31
CA ALA A 465 -39.34 -30.72 2.76
C ALA A 465 -38.25 -29.86 3.45
N SER A 466 -38.65 -29.02 4.41
CA SER A 466 -37.74 -28.28 5.29
C SER A 466 -37.34 -29.10 6.53
N ALA A 467 -36.04 -29.29 6.74
CA ALA A 467 -35.45 -29.77 7.98
C ALA A 467 -34.30 -28.82 8.40
N SER A 468 -34.57 -27.91 9.34
CA SER A 468 -33.60 -26.91 9.80
C SER A 468 -32.64 -27.51 10.84
N VAL A 469 -31.51 -28.05 10.36
CA VAL A 469 -30.40 -28.45 11.24
C VAL A 469 -29.45 -27.28 11.42
N THR A 470 -29.60 -26.56 12.54
CA THR A 470 -28.70 -25.46 12.91
C THR A 470 -27.35 -26.01 13.38
N ILE A 471 -26.38 -26.12 12.47
CA ILE A 471 -24.99 -26.45 12.82
C ILE A 471 -24.28 -25.16 13.21
N GLU A 472 -24.11 -24.92 14.51
CA GLU A 472 -23.25 -23.84 15.01
C GLU A 472 -21.79 -24.15 14.64
N ALA A 473 -21.24 -23.39 13.69
CA ALA A 473 -19.82 -23.45 13.37
C ALA A 473 -18.99 -22.80 14.50
N PRO A 474 -17.86 -23.39 14.93
CA PRO A 474 -16.99 -22.78 15.92
C PRO A 474 -16.47 -21.43 15.42
N ALA A 475 -16.65 -20.38 16.23
CA ALA A 475 -16.37 -19.01 15.82
C ALA A 475 -14.87 -18.81 15.44
N PRO A 476 -14.56 -18.18 14.29
CA PRO A 476 -13.18 -17.92 13.90
C PRO A 476 -12.52 -16.87 14.80
N LEU A 477 -11.27 -17.10 15.18
CA LEU A 477 -10.44 -16.13 15.90
C LEU A 477 -9.99 -15.00 14.97
N ILE A 478 -10.88 -14.05 14.74
CA ILE A 478 -10.58 -12.81 14.01
C ILE A 478 -9.80 -11.87 14.94
N MET A 479 -8.57 -11.52 14.55
CA MET A 479 -7.86 -10.39 15.16
C MET A 479 -8.47 -9.08 14.65
N ALA A 480 -9.47 -8.59 15.36
CA ALA A 480 -10.10 -7.29 15.09
C ALA A 480 -9.07 -6.16 15.02
N LEU A 481 -9.37 -5.14 14.20
CA LEU A 481 -8.54 -3.94 14.07
C LEU A 481 -8.56 -3.14 15.38
N HIS A 482 -7.49 -3.31 16.16
CA HIS A 482 -7.38 -2.96 17.58
C HIS A 482 -8.37 -3.69 18.51
N GLN A 483 -8.11 -3.59 19.81
CA GLN A 483 -8.98 -4.05 20.89
C GLN A 483 -9.01 -2.98 22.01
N PRO A 484 -10.15 -2.75 22.68
CA PRO A 484 -10.22 -1.94 23.89
C PRO A 484 -9.32 -2.50 24.99
N PRO A 485 -8.84 -1.65 25.94
CA PRO A 485 -8.17 -2.12 27.14
C PRO A 485 -8.99 -3.20 27.87
N GLN A 486 -8.31 -4.20 28.45
CA GLN A 486 -9.00 -5.20 29.26
C GLN A 486 -9.74 -4.52 30.42
N PRO A 487 -11.00 -4.88 30.71
CA PRO A 487 -11.69 -4.37 31.88
C PRO A 487 -10.98 -4.83 33.17
N PRO A 488 -11.14 -4.11 34.29
CA PRO A 488 -10.50 -4.46 35.56
C PRO A 488 -10.81 -5.90 35.99
N GLN A 489 -9.78 -6.70 36.31
CA GLN A 489 -9.92 -8.12 36.68
C GLN A 489 -10.81 -8.33 37.92
N ASP A 490 -10.84 -7.33 38.79
CA ASP A 490 -11.62 -7.25 40.01
C ASP A 490 -12.99 -6.57 39.83
N PHE A 491 -13.48 -6.38 38.60
CA PHE A 491 -14.85 -5.93 38.33
C PHE A 491 -15.87 -6.76 39.13
N THR A 492 -16.84 -6.07 39.74
CA THR A 492 -17.75 -6.58 40.77
C THR A 492 -19.08 -5.83 40.69
N GLY A 493 -20.20 -6.52 40.91
CA GLY A 493 -21.56 -5.98 40.74
C GLY A 493 -22.03 -5.83 39.30
N ARG A 494 -23.06 -4.99 39.11
CA ARG A 494 -23.58 -4.52 37.80
C ARG A 494 -24.07 -5.58 36.80
N LYS A 495 -24.41 -6.79 37.26
CA LYS A 495 -24.86 -7.90 36.38
C LYS A 495 -26.17 -7.59 35.65
N SER A 496 -27.12 -6.97 36.35
CA SER A 496 -28.42 -6.53 35.83
C SER A 496 -28.28 -5.52 34.70
N GLU A 497 -27.46 -4.49 34.93
CA GLU A 497 -27.21 -3.40 33.99
C GLU A 497 -26.47 -3.93 32.76
N LEU A 498 -25.44 -4.78 32.91
CA LEU A 498 -24.77 -5.43 31.78
C LEU A 498 -25.76 -6.21 30.90
N ALA A 499 -26.63 -7.04 31.49
CA ALA A 499 -27.62 -7.79 30.72
C ALA A 499 -28.60 -6.88 29.96
N GLN A 500 -29.07 -5.80 30.61
CA GLN A 500 -29.94 -4.80 29.97
C GLN A 500 -29.25 -4.09 28.79
N LEU A 501 -28.02 -3.64 28.99
CA LEU A 501 -27.25 -2.87 27.98
C LEU A 501 -26.84 -3.75 26.79
N VAL A 502 -26.50 -5.03 27.01
CA VAL A 502 -26.31 -6.00 25.91
C VAL A 502 -27.60 -6.18 25.12
N SER A 503 -28.73 -6.40 25.81
CA SER A 503 -30.04 -6.58 25.15
C SER A 503 -30.40 -5.41 24.24
N ILE A 504 -30.15 -4.16 24.67
CA ILE A 504 -30.51 -2.95 23.92
C ILE A 504 -29.72 -2.82 22.60
N LEU A 505 -28.42 -3.14 22.59
CA LEU A 505 -27.61 -3.11 21.36
C LEU A 505 -27.89 -4.31 20.44
N THR A 506 -28.13 -5.50 21.00
CA THR A 506 -28.45 -6.70 20.20
C THR A 506 -29.83 -6.66 19.53
N GLN A 507 -30.76 -5.84 20.03
CA GLN A 507 -32.09 -5.64 19.41
C GLN A 507 -32.05 -4.72 18.16
N GLY A 508 -30.93 -4.07 17.85
CA GLY A 508 -30.77 -3.25 16.64
C GLY A 508 -31.55 -1.93 16.59
N VAL A 509 -32.34 -1.61 17.63
CA VAL A 509 -33.14 -0.38 17.73
C VAL A 509 -32.27 0.86 17.99
N ASN A 510 -31.09 0.69 18.59
CA ASN A 510 -30.14 1.77 18.87
C ASN A 510 -28.75 1.40 18.34
N THR A 511 -28.07 2.37 17.72
CA THR A 511 -26.68 2.26 17.26
C THR A 511 -25.68 2.46 18.42
N GLY A 512 -26.13 2.95 19.58
CA GLY A 512 -25.23 3.18 20.70
C GLY A 512 -25.86 3.29 22.08
N ILE A 513 -24.99 3.37 23.08
CA ILE A 513 -25.28 3.57 24.50
C ILE A 513 -24.43 4.72 25.06
N ALA A 514 -24.99 5.56 25.92
CA ALA A 514 -24.28 6.60 26.67
C ALA A 514 -24.43 6.41 28.19
N LEU A 515 -23.30 6.18 28.86
CA LEU A 515 -23.19 6.00 30.31
C LEU A 515 -22.79 7.32 30.98
N TYR A 516 -23.65 7.88 31.83
CA TYR A 516 -23.36 9.12 32.57
C TYR A 516 -23.38 8.91 34.09
N GLY A 517 -22.80 9.86 34.85
CA GLY A 517 -22.71 9.78 36.32
C GLY A 517 -21.41 10.36 36.88
N LEU A 518 -21.22 10.21 38.20
CA LEU A 518 -20.11 10.84 38.94
C LEU A 518 -18.70 10.34 38.54
N GLY A 519 -17.67 11.04 39.03
CA GLY A 519 -16.28 10.62 38.92
C GLY A 519 -15.99 9.40 39.81
N GLY A 520 -15.19 8.44 39.32
CA GLY A 520 -14.83 7.23 40.09
C GLY A 520 -15.95 6.20 40.27
N VAL A 521 -17.15 6.44 39.72
CA VAL A 521 -18.34 5.56 39.83
C VAL A 521 -18.25 4.28 38.99
N GLY A 522 -17.27 4.17 38.08
CA GLY A 522 -16.99 2.96 37.31
C GLY A 522 -17.48 2.91 35.85
N LYS A 523 -17.98 4.02 35.29
CA LYS A 523 -18.48 4.09 33.89
C LYS A 523 -17.56 3.43 32.86
N SER A 524 -16.29 3.80 32.85
CA SER A 524 -15.27 3.28 31.92
C SER A 524 -15.03 1.78 32.12
N ALA A 525 -15.07 1.29 33.37
CA ALA A 525 -14.96 -0.13 33.66
C ALA A 525 -16.19 -0.92 33.18
N LEU A 526 -17.40 -0.36 33.31
CA LEU A 526 -18.62 -0.94 32.73
C LEU A 526 -18.55 -0.94 31.20
N ALA A 527 -18.14 0.17 30.58
CA ALA A 527 -18.00 0.31 29.14
C ALA A 527 -17.02 -0.72 28.54
N LEU A 528 -15.85 -0.92 29.15
CA LEU A 528 -14.87 -1.93 28.73
C LEU A 528 -15.38 -3.37 28.98
N THR A 529 -16.18 -3.59 30.02
CA THR A 529 -16.77 -4.92 30.31
C THR A 529 -17.87 -5.25 29.31
N LEU A 530 -18.74 -4.29 29.01
CA LEU A 530 -19.77 -4.37 27.97
C LEU A 530 -19.14 -4.57 26.59
N ALA A 531 -18.09 -3.80 26.27
CA ALA A 531 -17.38 -3.94 25.01
C ALA A 531 -16.74 -5.33 24.85
N LYS A 532 -16.16 -5.89 25.93
CA LYS A 532 -15.61 -7.25 25.93
C LYS A 532 -16.68 -8.34 25.74
N GLN A 533 -17.93 -8.10 26.16
CA GLN A 533 -19.05 -9.02 25.90
C GLN A 533 -19.59 -8.89 24.48
N LEU A 534 -19.62 -7.69 23.92
CA LEU A 534 -20.10 -7.42 22.55
C LEU A 534 -19.07 -7.69 21.45
N ALA A 535 -17.77 -7.74 21.79
CA ALA A 535 -16.66 -7.98 20.88
C ALA A 535 -16.87 -9.12 19.84
N PRO A 536 -17.47 -10.28 20.15
CA PRO A 536 -17.72 -11.33 19.15
C PRO A 536 -18.71 -10.92 18.05
N SER A 537 -19.66 -10.02 18.36
CA SER A 537 -20.66 -9.51 17.41
C SER A 537 -20.08 -8.43 16.48
N TYR A 538 -18.99 -7.78 16.90
CA TYR A 538 -18.29 -6.73 16.16
C TYR A 538 -16.81 -7.12 15.94
N PRO A 539 -16.54 -8.15 15.10
CA PRO A 539 -15.19 -8.68 14.93
C PRO A 539 -14.34 -7.87 13.94
N ASP A 540 -14.92 -6.94 13.18
CA ASP A 540 -14.24 -6.30 12.06
C ASP A 540 -13.25 -5.22 12.55
N ALA A 541 -13.62 -4.45 13.59
CA ALA A 541 -12.70 -3.59 14.35
C ALA A 541 -13.23 -3.24 15.75
N GLN A 542 -12.35 -2.98 16.72
CA GLN A 542 -12.75 -2.66 18.10
C GLN A 542 -11.89 -1.54 18.69
N PHE A 543 -12.46 -0.33 18.74
CA PHE A 543 -11.77 0.89 19.10
C PHE A 543 -12.04 1.35 20.53
N TYR A 544 -11.01 1.92 21.16
CA TYR A 544 -11.13 2.72 22.38
C TYR A 544 -10.45 4.08 22.15
N LEU A 545 -11.19 5.16 22.39
CA LEU A 545 -10.68 6.53 22.43
C LEU A 545 -11.11 7.20 23.73
N ASN A 546 -10.14 7.75 24.47
CA ASN A 546 -10.40 8.73 25.52
C ASN A 546 -10.57 10.10 24.85
N LEU A 547 -11.78 10.66 24.92
CA LEU A 547 -12.17 11.95 24.35
C LEU A 547 -11.84 13.16 25.25
N LYS A 548 -11.37 12.93 26.48
CA LYS A 548 -10.76 13.92 27.39
C LYS A 548 -11.63 15.13 27.74
N GLY A 549 -12.95 15.01 27.62
CA GLY A 549 -13.91 16.10 27.84
C GLY A 549 -13.67 16.86 29.15
N THR A 550 -13.34 16.14 30.21
CA THR A 550 -13.17 16.74 31.55
C THR A 550 -11.78 17.34 31.80
N THR A 551 -10.98 17.56 30.76
CA THR A 551 -9.66 18.23 30.83
C THR A 551 -9.39 19.14 29.63
N GLN A 552 -9.31 18.59 28.43
CA GLN A 552 -9.23 19.31 27.16
C GLN A 552 -9.89 18.43 26.08
N PRO A 553 -11.16 18.67 25.73
CA PRO A 553 -11.91 17.83 24.81
C PRO A 553 -11.18 17.61 23.46
N MET A 554 -11.12 16.35 23.03
CA MET A 554 -10.68 15.98 21.69
C MET A 554 -11.75 16.40 20.68
N SER A 555 -11.42 17.21 19.68
CA SER A 555 -12.41 17.60 18.67
C SER A 555 -12.86 16.37 17.86
N THR A 556 -14.13 16.34 17.47
CA THR A 556 -14.77 15.29 16.66
C THR A 556 -13.88 14.75 15.55
N ALA A 557 -13.36 15.61 14.67
CA ALA A 557 -12.52 15.16 13.55
C ALA A 557 -11.10 14.71 13.94
N GLU A 558 -10.60 15.02 15.15
CA GLU A 558 -9.39 14.37 15.65
C GLU A 558 -9.67 12.90 16.04
N ALA A 559 -10.84 12.61 16.62
CA ALA A 559 -11.28 11.24 16.87
C ALA A 559 -11.51 10.47 15.55
N MET A 560 -12.16 11.09 14.55
CA MET A 560 -12.26 10.53 13.18
C MET A 560 -10.87 10.22 12.61
N VAL A 561 -9.94 11.19 12.64
CA VAL A 561 -8.56 11.01 12.16
C VAL A 561 -7.86 9.84 12.85
N ARG A 562 -8.03 9.66 14.15
CA ARG A 562 -7.43 8.54 14.90
C ARG A 562 -8.00 7.18 14.47
N ILE A 563 -9.31 7.09 14.25
CA ILE A 563 -9.97 5.86 13.77
C ILE A 563 -9.54 5.57 12.32
N LEU A 564 -9.63 6.56 11.44
CA LEU A 564 -9.28 6.42 10.03
C LEU A 564 -7.81 6.02 9.81
N ARG A 565 -6.88 6.49 10.66
CA ARG A 565 -5.48 6.05 10.62
C ARG A 565 -5.23 4.61 11.03
N ALA A 566 -6.09 4.00 11.83
CA ALA A 566 -5.93 2.59 12.15
C ALA A 566 -6.24 1.73 10.92
N TYR A 567 -7.29 2.07 10.16
CA TYR A 567 -7.59 1.44 8.89
C TYR A 567 -6.55 1.79 7.79
N TYR A 568 -6.10 3.06 7.73
CA TYR A 568 -5.19 3.56 6.68
C TYR A 568 -4.01 4.39 7.24
N PRO A 569 -2.94 3.75 7.76
CA PRO A 569 -1.88 4.44 8.50
C PRO A 569 -1.06 5.47 7.69
N THR A 570 -0.92 5.23 6.38
CA THR A 570 -0.08 6.04 5.46
C THR A 570 -0.85 7.06 4.63
N SER A 571 -2.18 7.10 4.75
CA SER A 571 -3.01 7.98 3.93
C SER A 571 -2.96 9.43 4.37
N LYS A 572 -3.01 10.34 3.40
CA LYS A 572 -3.33 11.74 3.66
C LYS A 572 -4.85 11.83 3.77
N LEU A 573 -5.33 11.90 5.00
CA LEU A 573 -6.76 12.06 5.28
C LEU A 573 -7.25 13.42 4.77
N ALA A 574 -8.56 13.53 4.57
CA ALA A 574 -9.19 14.80 4.19
C ALA A 574 -8.95 15.86 5.27
N ASP A 575 -8.70 17.09 4.83
CA ASP A 575 -8.28 18.18 5.71
C ASP A 575 -9.47 19.00 6.25
N ARG A 576 -10.58 19.04 5.51
CA ARG A 576 -11.86 19.67 5.90
C ARG A 576 -12.75 18.68 6.65
N GLU A 577 -13.52 19.15 7.63
CA GLU A 577 -14.31 18.27 8.49
C GLU A 577 -15.45 17.54 7.76
N GLU A 578 -16.09 18.17 6.77
CA GLU A 578 -17.16 17.53 5.98
C GLU A 578 -16.62 16.35 5.15
N GLU A 579 -15.55 16.58 4.38
CA GLU A 579 -14.85 15.57 3.58
C GLU A 579 -14.33 14.41 4.46
N LEU A 580 -13.81 14.74 5.64
CA LEU A 580 -13.27 13.79 6.63
C LEU A 580 -14.35 12.97 7.35
N SER A 581 -15.50 13.58 7.65
CA SER A 581 -16.70 12.89 8.12
C SER A 581 -17.24 11.93 7.05
N GLY A 582 -17.19 12.34 5.79
CA GLY A 582 -17.46 11.47 4.65
C GLY A 582 -16.51 10.27 4.55
N GLN A 583 -15.20 10.49 4.68
CA GLN A 583 -14.22 9.39 4.76
C GLN A 583 -14.50 8.45 5.94
N TYR A 584 -14.87 8.99 7.11
CA TYR A 584 -15.26 8.23 8.30
C TYR A 584 -16.48 7.33 8.04
N GLN A 585 -17.57 7.87 7.48
CA GLN A 585 -18.74 7.07 7.12
C GLN A 585 -18.42 6.04 6.02
N SER A 586 -17.58 6.38 5.03
CA SER A 586 -17.15 5.45 3.96
C SER A 586 -16.48 4.20 4.50
N ILE A 587 -15.53 4.39 5.41
CA ILE A 587 -14.63 3.33 5.87
C ILE A 587 -15.31 2.42 6.90
N LEU A 588 -16.33 2.94 7.59
CA LEU A 588 -17.19 2.18 8.49
C LEU A 588 -18.45 1.57 7.83
N TYR A 589 -18.78 1.98 6.60
CA TYR A 589 -19.90 1.40 5.86
C TYR A 589 -19.71 -0.11 5.65
N ASN A 590 -20.75 -0.90 5.94
CA ASN A 590 -20.71 -2.37 5.99
C ASN A 590 -19.73 -3.00 7.02
N GLN A 591 -19.05 -2.23 7.88
CA GLN A 591 -18.26 -2.78 8.98
C GLN A 591 -19.15 -3.11 10.19
N ARG A 592 -18.83 -4.21 10.90
CA ARG A 592 -19.28 -4.43 12.28
C ARG A 592 -18.16 -4.03 13.21
N ALA A 593 -17.97 -2.72 13.36
CA ALA A 593 -16.99 -2.15 14.26
C ALA A 593 -17.65 -1.67 15.58
N LEU A 594 -16.93 -1.85 16.68
CA LEU A 594 -17.35 -1.41 18.02
C LEU A 594 -16.48 -0.25 18.49
N PHE A 595 -17.10 0.82 18.97
CA PHE A 595 -16.42 2.03 19.43
C PHE A 595 -16.66 2.26 20.92
N VAL A 596 -15.60 2.50 21.69
CA VAL A 596 -15.69 2.96 23.07
C VAL A 596 -15.13 4.39 23.14
N PHE A 597 -16.01 5.35 23.39
CA PHE A 597 -15.70 6.78 23.50
C PHE A 597 -15.79 7.22 24.96
N ASP A 598 -14.66 7.18 25.65
CA ASP A 598 -14.55 7.38 27.09
C ASP A 598 -14.27 8.85 27.45
N ASP A 599 -14.92 9.38 28.49
CA ASP A 599 -14.86 10.79 28.91
C ASP A 599 -15.22 11.79 27.79
N ALA A 600 -16.41 11.62 27.21
CA ALA A 600 -17.02 12.60 26.31
C ALA A 600 -17.50 13.86 27.05
N ASP A 601 -17.38 15.00 26.39
CA ASP A 601 -17.74 16.33 26.90
C ASP A 601 -19.26 16.57 26.85
N GLY A 602 -19.87 16.32 25.67
CA GLY A 602 -21.30 16.47 25.44
C GLY A 602 -21.75 16.03 24.05
N ALA A 603 -23.02 16.30 23.72
CA ALA A 603 -23.68 15.80 22.50
C ALA A 603 -22.97 16.20 21.19
N GLU A 604 -22.56 17.47 21.04
CA GLU A 604 -21.91 18.00 19.81
C GLU A 604 -20.63 17.24 19.42
N GLN A 605 -19.91 16.71 20.41
CA GLN A 605 -18.70 15.92 20.19
C GLN A 605 -19.01 14.52 19.61
N ILE A 606 -20.19 13.98 19.93
CA ILE A 606 -20.60 12.60 19.65
C ILE A 606 -21.50 12.49 18.41
N GLU A 607 -22.36 13.48 18.15
CA GLU A 607 -23.33 13.49 17.05
C GLU A 607 -22.70 13.10 15.71
N ARG A 608 -21.61 13.78 15.34
CA ARG A 608 -20.85 13.52 14.11
C ARG A 608 -19.95 12.28 14.16
N LEU A 609 -19.70 11.71 15.35
CA LEU A 609 -18.97 10.46 15.53
C LEU A 609 -19.87 9.21 15.48
N MET A 610 -21.19 9.36 15.45
CA MET A 610 -22.12 8.23 15.32
C MET A 610 -21.79 7.41 14.05
N PRO A 611 -21.44 6.12 14.18
CA PRO A 611 -21.05 5.29 13.04
C PRO A 611 -22.29 4.81 12.26
N PRO A 612 -22.12 4.32 11.01
CA PRO A 612 -23.23 3.82 10.20
C PRO A 612 -23.78 2.49 10.76
N ALA A 613 -24.98 2.11 10.28
CA ALA A 613 -25.65 0.88 10.69
C ALA A 613 -24.77 -0.36 10.45
N GLY A 614 -24.75 -1.27 11.44
CA GLY A 614 -23.83 -2.42 11.50
C GLY A 614 -22.72 -2.24 12.54
N CYS A 615 -22.28 -1.00 12.76
CA CYS A 615 -21.40 -0.64 13.88
C CYS A 615 -22.19 -0.40 15.19
N ALA A 616 -21.48 -0.34 16.32
CA ALA A 616 -22.04 0.10 17.60
C ALA A 616 -21.11 1.03 18.37
N VAL A 617 -21.66 1.93 19.19
CA VAL A 617 -20.88 2.86 20.04
C VAL A 617 -21.30 2.82 21.51
N ILE A 618 -20.30 2.82 22.41
CA ILE A 618 -20.46 2.94 23.86
C ILE A 618 -19.74 4.22 24.30
N VAL A 619 -20.48 5.21 24.78
CA VAL A 619 -19.96 6.50 25.24
C VAL A 619 -19.96 6.54 26.77
N THR A 620 -18.97 7.18 27.39
CA THR A 620 -19.03 7.57 28.81
C THR A 620 -18.91 9.08 28.96
N SER A 621 -19.62 9.69 29.92
CA SER A 621 -19.51 11.12 30.23
C SER A 621 -19.77 11.43 31.70
N ARG A 622 -19.43 12.64 32.15
CA ARG A 622 -19.94 13.18 33.43
C ARG A 622 -21.28 13.89 33.28
N HIS A 623 -21.64 14.31 32.06
CA HIS A 623 -22.86 15.05 31.77
C HIS A 623 -23.94 14.14 31.19
N HIS A 624 -25.20 14.46 31.46
CA HIS A 624 -26.34 13.81 30.80
C HIS A 624 -26.65 14.56 29.49
N PHE A 625 -26.77 13.82 28.40
CA PHE A 625 -27.21 14.32 27.10
C PHE A 625 -27.86 13.18 26.29
N THR A 626 -28.67 13.53 25.29
CA THR A 626 -29.42 12.59 24.43
C THR A 626 -29.10 12.84 22.95
N LEU A 627 -29.05 11.78 22.14
CA LEU A 627 -28.89 11.85 20.69
C LEU A 627 -29.76 10.78 20.00
N PRO A 628 -30.17 10.97 18.73
CA PRO A 628 -30.83 9.93 17.94
C PRO A 628 -30.01 8.63 17.88
N GLY A 629 -30.66 7.49 18.13
CA GLY A 629 -30.02 6.16 18.13
C GLY A 629 -29.07 5.88 19.31
N LEU A 630 -29.02 6.74 20.34
CA LEU A 630 -28.12 6.63 21.49
C LEU A 630 -28.92 6.47 22.79
N PHE A 631 -28.99 5.24 23.33
CA PHE A 631 -29.70 4.95 24.57
C PHE A 631 -28.92 5.47 25.80
N THR A 632 -29.55 6.27 26.66
CA THR A 632 -28.89 6.89 27.81
C THR A 632 -29.14 6.14 29.11
N HIS A 633 -28.10 5.96 29.93
CA HIS A 633 -28.19 5.24 31.21
C HIS A 633 -27.33 5.90 32.29
N GLY A 634 -27.95 6.22 33.43
CA GLY A 634 -27.29 6.86 34.56
C GLY A 634 -26.73 5.84 35.55
N LEU A 635 -25.46 5.99 35.93
CA LEU A 635 -24.79 5.13 36.90
C LEU A 635 -24.65 5.80 38.28
N ASP A 636 -25.33 5.21 39.25
CA ASP A 636 -25.16 5.47 40.68
C ASP A 636 -23.94 4.72 41.26
N THR A 637 -23.67 4.94 42.54
CA THR A 637 -22.76 4.19 43.42
C THR A 637 -23.09 2.69 43.51
N LEU A 638 -22.13 1.86 43.93
CA LEU A 638 -22.35 0.41 44.04
C LEU A 638 -23.37 0.07 45.15
N PRO A 639 -24.18 -0.99 44.98
CA PRO A 639 -24.92 -1.59 46.08
C PRO A 639 -23.99 -1.91 47.26
N PRO A 640 -24.44 -1.77 48.53
CA PRO A 640 -23.58 -1.98 49.70
C PRO A 640 -22.90 -3.35 49.74
N GLU A 641 -23.60 -4.41 49.33
CA GLU A 641 -23.07 -5.77 49.24
C GLU A 641 -21.98 -5.91 48.17
N ASP A 642 -22.19 -5.35 46.97
CA ASP A 642 -21.18 -5.35 45.89
C ASP A 642 -19.94 -4.53 46.29
N ALA A 643 -20.13 -3.42 47.00
CA ALA A 643 -19.05 -2.60 47.52
C ALA A 643 -18.24 -3.32 48.61
N ASN A 644 -18.90 -4.03 49.52
CA ASN A 644 -18.27 -4.88 50.52
C ASN A 644 -17.54 -6.08 49.89
N ALA A 645 -18.14 -6.71 48.87
CA ALA A 645 -17.54 -7.78 48.09
C ALA A 645 -16.27 -7.31 47.36
N LEU A 646 -16.28 -6.11 46.76
CA LEU A 646 -15.10 -5.53 46.10
C LEU A 646 -13.95 -5.29 47.09
N LEU A 647 -14.22 -4.72 48.27
CA LEU A 647 -13.21 -4.55 49.32
C LEU A 647 -12.61 -5.89 49.75
N THR A 648 -13.47 -6.86 50.05
CA THR A 648 -13.07 -8.19 50.57
C THR A 648 -12.33 -9.02 49.52
N LYS A 649 -12.68 -8.88 48.23
CA LYS A 649 -12.00 -9.52 47.09
C LYS A 649 -10.56 -9.02 46.91
N ILE A 650 -10.29 -7.74 47.20
CA ILE A 650 -8.95 -7.13 47.12
C ILE A 650 -8.15 -7.36 48.41
N ALA A 651 -8.79 -7.25 49.57
CA ALA A 651 -8.17 -7.38 50.88
C ALA A 651 -9.03 -8.22 51.86
N PRO A 652 -8.96 -9.57 51.79
CA PRO A 652 -9.79 -10.46 52.60
C PRO A 652 -9.70 -10.21 54.12
N ARG A 653 -8.54 -9.73 54.59
CA ARG A 653 -8.27 -9.41 56.01
C ARG A 653 -9.09 -8.24 56.58
N ILE A 654 -9.88 -7.53 55.75
CA ILE A 654 -10.82 -6.49 56.21
C ILE A 654 -11.93 -7.08 57.09
N GLY A 655 -12.35 -8.33 56.83
CA GLY A 655 -13.37 -9.03 57.61
C GLY A 655 -14.67 -8.22 57.77
N GLY A 656 -15.26 -8.26 58.97
CA GLY A 656 -16.56 -7.63 59.26
C GLY A 656 -16.60 -6.10 59.12
N LEU A 657 -15.45 -5.41 59.02
CA LEU A 657 -15.39 -3.95 58.90
C LEU A 657 -15.66 -3.44 57.47
N GLY A 658 -15.77 -4.34 56.48
CA GLY A 658 -15.91 -3.98 55.07
C GLY A 658 -17.10 -3.08 54.77
N HIS A 659 -18.29 -3.36 55.33
CA HIS A 659 -19.48 -2.50 55.18
C HIS A 659 -19.24 -1.06 55.69
N THR A 660 -18.54 -0.90 56.81
CA THR A 660 -18.27 0.42 57.39
C THR A 660 -17.26 1.21 56.56
N ILE A 661 -16.18 0.55 56.10
CA ILE A 661 -15.20 1.15 55.19
C ILE A 661 -15.87 1.51 53.85
N ALA A 662 -16.72 0.63 53.31
CA ALA A 662 -17.42 0.86 52.05
C ALA A 662 -18.30 2.12 52.10
N LYS A 663 -19.03 2.31 53.22
CA LYS A 663 -19.85 3.51 53.47
C LYS A 663 -19.01 4.79 53.55
N LEU A 664 -17.82 4.76 54.17
CA LEU A 664 -16.93 5.92 54.24
C LEU A 664 -16.29 6.27 52.88
N CYS A 665 -16.03 5.27 52.04
CA CYS A 665 -15.64 5.44 50.64
C CYS A 665 -16.81 5.81 49.72
N GLY A 666 -18.02 6.03 50.26
CA GLY A 666 -19.21 6.41 49.50
C GLY A 666 -19.69 5.36 48.49
N TYR A 667 -19.33 4.09 48.70
CA TYR A 667 -19.57 2.99 47.75
C TYR A 667 -19.05 3.24 46.31
N LEU A 668 -18.05 4.13 46.14
CA LEU A 668 -17.46 4.47 44.85
C LEU A 668 -16.30 3.51 44.50
N PRO A 669 -16.35 2.74 43.38
CA PRO A 669 -15.34 1.75 43.02
C PRO A 669 -13.88 2.22 43.13
N LEU A 670 -13.56 3.44 42.68
CA LEU A 670 -12.20 3.99 42.77
C LEU A 670 -11.73 4.16 44.22
N ALA A 671 -12.59 4.71 45.09
CA ALA A 671 -12.27 4.92 46.50
C ALA A 671 -12.10 3.58 47.25
N LEU A 672 -12.98 2.61 46.96
CA LEU A 672 -12.92 1.25 47.49
C LEU A 672 -11.61 0.55 47.10
N ARG A 673 -11.22 0.60 45.82
CA ARG A 673 -9.97 0.01 45.31
C ARG A 673 -8.75 0.59 45.99
N VAL A 674 -8.66 1.91 46.08
CA VAL A 674 -7.52 2.63 46.70
C VAL A 674 -7.43 2.29 48.20
N ALA A 675 -8.55 2.21 48.91
CA ALA A 675 -8.59 1.80 50.32
C ALA A 675 -8.18 0.33 50.52
N ALA A 676 -8.76 -0.61 49.76
CA ALA A 676 -8.44 -2.03 49.89
C ALA A 676 -7.02 -2.37 49.44
N SER A 677 -6.52 -1.76 48.36
CA SER A 677 -5.13 -1.93 47.90
C SER A 677 -4.11 -1.47 48.95
N THR A 678 -4.41 -0.35 49.61
CA THR A 678 -3.61 0.15 50.74
C THR A 678 -3.62 -0.82 51.92
N LEU A 679 -4.78 -1.41 52.24
CA LEU A 679 -4.88 -2.43 53.29
C LEU A 679 -4.29 -3.79 52.91
N ALA A 680 -4.27 -4.16 51.63
CA ALA A 680 -3.62 -5.38 51.15
C ALA A 680 -2.08 -5.27 51.21
N THR A 681 -1.53 -4.12 50.81
CA THR A 681 -0.08 -3.84 50.85
C THR A 681 0.45 -3.65 52.27
N HIS A 682 -0.26 -2.91 53.13
CA HIS A 682 0.20 -2.58 54.47
C HIS A 682 -0.25 -3.64 55.49
N VAL A 683 0.28 -4.87 55.38
CA VAL A 683 -0.10 -6.04 56.22
C VAL A 683 -0.07 -5.74 57.72
N ASN A 684 0.89 -4.92 58.18
CA ASN A 684 1.06 -4.55 59.60
C ASN A 684 0.07 -3.47 60.11
N LEU A 685 -0.76 -2.88 59.24
CA LEU A 685 -1.78 -1.91 59.64
C LEU A 685 -3.10 -2.63 59.97
N ASP A 686 -3.67 -2.40 61.15
CA ASP A 686 -4.99 -2.94 61.49
C ASP A 686 -6.10 -2.27 60.65
N PRO A 687 -7.03 -3.01 60.01
CA PRO A 687 -8.22 -2.44 59.36
C PRO A 687 -9.05 -1.51 60.26
N ALA A 688 -9.09 -1.72 61.58
CA ALA A 688 -9.72 -0.84 62.56
C ALA A 688 -8.96 0.48 62.76
N ASP A 689 -7.62 0.47 62.71
CA ASP A 689 -6.80 1.68 62.69
C ASP A 689 -6.99 2.47 61.39
N TYR A 690 -7.07 1.77 60.25
CA TYR A 690 -7.37 2.39 58.96
C TYR A 690 -8.76 3.02 58.96
N LEU A 691 -9.78 2.32 59.46
CA LEU A 691 -11.15 2.82 59.62
C LEU A 691 -11.18 4.10 60.48
N ARG A 692 -10.45 4.13 61.60
CA ARG A 692 -10.34 5.31 62.46
C ARG A 692 -9.72 6.51 61.72
N LYS A 693 -8.63 6.29 60.98
CA LYS A 693 -7.94 7.32 60.18
C LYS A 693 -8.82 7.84 59.03
N LEU A 694 -9.52 6.96 58.31
CA LEU A 694 -10.42 7.34 57.22
C LEU A 694 -11.60 8.19 57.73
N THR A 695 -12.14 7.84 58.90
CA THR A 695 -13.23 8.58 59.56
C THR A 695 -12.85 10.02 59.91
N ASP A 696 -11.59 10.29 60.29
CA ASP A 696 -11.12 11.67 60.54
C ASP A 696 -10.87 12.46 59.24
N LYS A 697 -10.41 11.79 58.16
CA LYS A 697 -10.24 12.42 56.83
C LYS A 697 -11.58 12.79 56.19
N GLN A 698 -12.58 11.91 56.25
CA GLN A 698 -13.90 12.13 55.66
C GLN A 698 -14.62 13.38 56.24
N LYS A 699 -14.30 13.77 57.48
CA LYS A 699 -14.82 15.00 58.11
C LYS A 699 -14.27 16.30 57.50
N ARG A 700 -13.25 16.24 56.65
CA ARG A 700 -12.53 17.42 56.10
C ARG A 700 -12.32 17.40 54.59
N LEU A 701 -12.70 16.33 53.89
CA LEU A 701 -12.43 16.09 52.46
C LEU A 701 -13.58 15.32 51.81
N GLU A 702 -13.78 15.51 50.50
CA GLU A 702 -14.71 14.69 49.72
C GLU A 702 -14.33 13.19 49.75
N LEU A 703 -15.32 12.32 49.61
CA LEU A 703 -15.20 10.85 49.77
C LEU A 703 -14.03 10.22 49.00
N VAL A 704 -13.78 10.69 47.77
CA VAL A 704 -12.66 10.24 46.92
C VAL A 704 -11.33 10.86 47.35
N GLU A 705 -11.27 12.17 47.62
CA GLU A 705 -10.05 12.84 48.08
C GLU A 705 -9.61 12.36 49.49
N ALA A 706 -10.55 11.99 50.37
CA ALA A 706 -10.27 11.38 51.67
C ALA A 706 -9.59 10.00 51.52
N SER A 707 -10.10 9.16 50.61
CA SER A 707 -9.59 7.81 50.36
C SER A 707 -8.22 7.83 49.68
N ILE A 708 -8.03 8.70 48.68
CA ILE A 708 -6.72 8.92 48.04
C ILE A 708 -5.73 9.58 49.03
N GLY A 709 -6.19 10.54 49.83
CA GLY A 709 -5.35 11.26 50.79
C GLY A 709 -4.80 10.40 51.93
N LEU A 710 -5.61 9.51 52.50
CA LEU A 710 -5.12 8.55 53.50
C LEU A 710 -4.09 7.59 52.88
N SER A 711 -4.30 7.17 51.64
CA SER A 711 -3.40 6.25 50.94
C SER A 711 -2.06 6.92 50.60
N TYR A 712 -2.09 8.18 50.14
CA TYR A 712 -0.91 9.03 49.98
C TYR A 712 -0.16 9.26 51.31
N GLU A 713 -0.88 9.40 52.43
CA GLU A 713 -0.28 9.57 53.75
C GLU A 713 0.30 8.29 54.35
N LEU A 714 0.02 7.12 53.77
CA LEU A 714 0.62 5.83 54.15
C LEU A 714 1.83 5.46 53.27
N LEU A 715 1.95 5.99 52.05
CA LEU A 715 3.16 5.82 51.22
C LEU A 715 4.45 6.28 51.93
N PRO A 716 5.60 5.61 51.72
CA PRO A 716 6.93 6.15 52.00
C PRO A 716 7.17 7.53 51.34
N PRO A 717 7.96 8.45 51.95
CA PRO A 717 8.21 9.79 51.39
C PRO A 717 8.73 9.79 49.94
N ASP A 718 9.68 8.90 49.61
CA ASP A 718 10.20 8.73 48.25
C ASP A 718 9.11 8.35 47.24
N LEU A 719 8.15 7.50 47.63
CA LEU A 719 7.02 7.10 46.77
C LEU A 719 6.00 8.23 46.60
N ARG A 720 5.82 9.10 47.61
CA ARG A 720 5.00 10.31 47.48
C ARG A 720 5.58 11.26 46.42
N GLN A 721 6.87 11.59 46.53
CA GLN A 721 7.52 12.52 45.59
C GLN A 721 7.58 11.96 44.16
N THR A 722 7.91 10.68 44.00
CA THR A 722 7.98 10.07 42.66
C THR A 722 6.60 9.95 42.02
N TRP A 723 5.56 9.55 42.76
CA TRP A 723 4.18 9.55 42.25
C TRP A 723 3.69 10.95 41.85
N CYS A 724 3.94 11.97 42.68
CA CYS A 724 3.63 13.36 42.32
C CYS A 724 4.34 13.78 41.03
N LYS A 725 5.64 13.49 40.87
CA LYS A 725 6.37 13.81 39.63
C LYS A 725 5.80 13.13 38.38
N LEU A 726 5.20 11.94 38.49
CA LEU A 726 4.54 11.27 37.34
C LEU A 726 3.22 11.94 36.91
N SER A 727 2.64 12.85 37.70
CA SER A 727 1.35 13.47 37.38
C SER A 727 1.39 14.43 36.18
N ILE A 728 2.58 14.77 35.67
CA ILE A 728 2.75 15.66 34.52
C ILE A 728 2.34 15.04 33.18
N PHE A 729 2.18 13.71 33.12
CA PHE A 729 1.73 13.00 31.92
C PHE A 729 0.20 13.06 31.83
N PRO A 730 -0.40 13.74 30.81
CA PRO A 730 -1.85 13.86 30.65
C PRO A 730 -2.49 12.64 29.95
N ASP A 731 -1.72 11.54 29.83
CA ASP A 731 -2.07 10.28 29.16
C ASP A 731 -1.06 9.21 29.59
N SER A 732 -1.09 8.03 28.94
CA SER A 732 -0.16 6.94 29.20
C SER A 732 1.29 7.25 28.82
N PHE A 733 2.24 6.80 29.64
CA PHE A 733 3.68 6.94 29.47
C PHE A 733 4.37 5.56 29.53
N ASP A 734 5.55 5.43 28.92
CA ASP A 734 6.37 4.22 29.04
C ASP A 734 7.43 4.35 30.14
N GLU A 735 8.12 3.24 30.41
CA GLU A 735 9.20 3.16 31.40
C GLU A 735 10.33 4.18 31.15
N LYS A 736 10.65 4.52 29.88
CA LYS A 736 11.77 5.42 29.58
C LYS A 736 11.40 6.88 29.84
N ALA A 737 10.16 7.26 29.54
CA ALA A 737 9.61 8.55 29.94
C ALA A 737 9.54 8.67 31.48
N ALA A 738 9.15 7.61 32.19
CA ALA A 738 9.18 7.57 33.66
C ALA A 738 10.62 7.69 34.21
N ALA A 739 11.58 6.96 33.63
CA ALA A 739 13.00 7.03 34.00
C ALA A 739 13.57 8.44 33.86
N ALA A 740 13.25 9.13 32.75
CA ALA A 740 13.69 10.50 32.51
C ALA A 740 13.08 11.50 33.51
N VAL A 741 11.78 11.39 33.82
CA VAL A 741 11.10 12.31 34.75
C VAL A 741 11.53 12.09 36.21
N LEU A 742 11.80 10.85 36.60
CA LEU A 742 12.14 10.46 37.98
C LEU A 742 13.64 10.38 38.28
N GLU A 743 14.50 10.39 37.25
CA GLU A 743 15.97 10.30 37.37
C GLU A 743 16.45 8.99 38.03
N LEU A 744 15.67 7.91 37.88
CA LEU A 744 15.93 6.59 38.49
C LEU A 744 16.60 5.59 37.53
N LYS A 745 17.46 4.74 38.09
CA LYS A 745 18.02 3.56 37.40
C LYS A 745 16.92 2.49 37.22
N PRO A 746 16.94 1.68 36.12
CA PRO A 746 15.83 0.78 35.77
C PRO A 746 15.34 -0.16 36.88
N GLY A 747 16.23 -0.78 37.67
CA GLY A 747 15.81 -1.65 38.79
C GLY A 747 14.93 -0.91 39.80
N ARG A 748 15.46 0.17 40.41
CA ARG A 748 14.71 1.00 41.38
C ARG A 748 13.46 1.64 40.76
N LEU A 749 13.46 1.89 39.45
CA LEU A 749 12.28 2.40 38.74
C LEU A 749 11.17 1.36 38.67
N LEU A 750 11.49 0.10 38.34
CA LEU A 750 10.52 -0.99 38.30
C LEU A 750 9.98 -1.31 39.71
N ASP A 751 10.82 -1.22 40.75
CA ASP A 751 10.37 -1.33 42.15
C ASP A 751 9.33 -0.23 42.48
N VAL A 752 9.65 1.03 42.17
CA VAL A 752 8.78 2.20 42.43
C VAL A 752 7.47 2.11 41.67
N LEU A 753 7.51 1.77 40.36
CA LEU A 753 6.30 1.61 39.55
C LEU A 753 5.47 0.40 40.01
N GLY A 754 6.13 -0.68 40.43
CA GLY A 754 5.49 -1.87 41.01
C GLY A 754 4.71 -1.55 42.28
N GLU A 755 5.28 -0.81 43.23
CA GLU A 755 4.56 -0.39 44.44
C GLU A 755 3.39 0.56 44.14
N LEU A 756 3.55 1.49 43.19
CA LEU A 756 2.45 2.38 42.79
C LEU A 756 1.32 1.65 42.06
N VAL A 757 1.62 0.57 41.34
CA VAL A 757 0.62 -0.34 40.74
C VAL A 757 -0.06 -1.19 41.82
N LYS A 758 0.69 -1.76 42.77
CA LYS A 758 0.12 -2.49 43.93
C LYS A 758 -0.83 -1.61 44.76
N GLY A 759 -0.53 -0.32 44.89
CA GLY A 759 -1.37 0.66 45.59
C GLY A 759 -2.60 1.14 44.80
N SER A 760 -2.81 0.71 43.55
CA SER A 760 -3.81 1.28 42.63
C SER A 760 -3.68 2.81 42.40
N LEU A 761 -2.46 3.35 42.49
CA LEU A 761 -2.14 4.76 42.25
C LEU A 761 -1.56 5.03 40.85
N VAL A 762 -1.13 3.97 40.17
CA VAL A 762 -0.76 3.89 38.76
C VAL A 762 -1.39 2.62 38.18
N GLU A 763 -1.86 2.66 36.94
CA GLU A 763 -2.39 1.52 36.19
C GLU A 763 -1.35 1.02 35.18
N TRP A 764 -1.26 -0.31 34.97
CA TRP A 764 -0.41 -0.93 33.94
C TRP A 764 -1.27 -1.52 32.82
N ASN A 765 -0.99 -1.15 31.57
CA ASN A 765 -1.57 -1.77 30.40
C ASN A 765 -0.57 -2.75 29.77
N ASP A 766 -0.81 -4.04 29.96
CA ASP A 766 0.12 -5.09 29.53
C ASP A 766 0.20 -5.28 28.01
N VAL A 767 -0.82 -4.85 27.25
CA VAL A 767 -0.80 -4.91 25.78
C VAL A 767 0.03 -3.75 25.20
N ALA A 768 -0.17 -2.54 25.72
CA ALA A 768 0.55 -1.34 25.29
C ALA A 768 1.96 -1.23 25.89
N LYS A 769 2.26 -2.00 26.96
CA LYS A 769 3.46 -1.88 27.81
C LYS A 769 3.68 -0.43 28.30
N ARG A 770 2.59 0.21 28.73
CA ARG A 770 2.56 1.60 29.22
C ARG A 770 1.80 1.71 30.54
N TYR A 771 2.19 2.70 31.34
CA TYR A 771 1.59 3.09 32.61
C TYR A 771 0.61 4.27 32.39
N ARG A 772 -0.43 4.39 33.22
CA ARG A 772 -1.36 5.55 33.24
C ARG A 772 -1.70 5.93 34.68
N LEU A 773 -1.97 7.20 34.96
CA LEU A 773 -2.70 7.61 36.17
C LEU A 773 -4.17 7.88 35.81
N HIS A 774 -5.10 7.36 36.61
CA HIS A 774 -6.51 7.74 36.53
C HIS A 774 -6.68 9.23 36.82
N ASP A 775 -7.53 9.97 36.09
CA ASP A 775 -7.46 11.44 36.08
C ASP A 775 -7.73 12.12 37.43
N LEU A 776 -8.60 11.58 38.29
CA LEU A 776 -8.75 12.06 39.68
C LEU A 776 -7.49 11.83 40.55
N VAL A 777 -6.80 10.71 40.32
CA VAL A 777 -5.58 10.29 41.02
C VAL A 777 -4.42 11.19 40.55
N ARG A 778 -4.33 11.45 39.24
CA ARG A 778 -3.40 12.39 38.60
C ARG A 778 -3.58 13.83 39.11
N LEU A 779 -4.81 14.35 39.13
CA LEU A 779 -5.09 15.72 39.59
C LEU A 779 -4.78 15.90 41.09
N PHE A 780 -5.08 14.90 41.92
CA PHE A 780 -4.74 14.92 43.35
C PHE A 780 -3.23 14.95 43.62
N ALA A 781 -2.46 14.22 42.80
CA ALA A 781 -0.99 14.24 42.81
C ALA A 781 -0.44 15.59 42.29
N GLN A 782 -0.99 16.09 41.19
CA GLN A 782 -0.55 17.34 40.55
C GLN A 782 -0.77 18.57 41.45
N LYS A 783 -1.86 18.61 42.23
CA LYS A 783 -2.12 19.62 43.29
C LYS A 783 -1.01 19.70 44.36
N ARG A 784 -0.07 18.75 44.41
CA ARG A 784 1.00 18.65 45.44
C ARG A 784 2.40 18.93 44.93
N LEU A 785 2.59 19.14 43.62
CA LEU A 785 3.84 19.68 43.09
C LEU A 785 3.86 21.21 43.25
N SER A 786 5.02 21.77 43.57
CA SER A 786 5.28 23.18 43.26
C SER A 786 5.32 23.39 41.74
N LYS A 787 5.15 24.66 41.30
CA LYS A 787 5.28 25.00 39.88
C LYS A 787 6.66 24.65 39.32
N ASP A 788 7.70 24.82 40.13
CA ASP A 788 9.08 24.63 39.74
C ASP A 788 9.41 23.12 39.58
N GLU A 789 8.91 22.27 40.49
CA GLU A 789 9.00 20.81 40.35
C GLU A 789 8.21 20.30 39.13
N GLN A 790 7.01 20.84 38.89
CA GLN A 790 6.23 20.53 37.70
C GLN A 790 7.00 20.94 36.43
N GLN A 791 7.56 22.16 36.39
CA GLN A 791 8.32 22.67 35.26
C GLN A 791 9.57 21.80 34.98
N ALA A 792 10.36 21.48 36.02
CA ALA A 792 11.54 20.62 35.89
C ALA A 792 11.19 19.20 35.42
N ALA A 793 10.08 18.64 35.88
CA ALA A 793 9.57 17.36 35.37
C ALA A 793 9.19 17.46 33.88
N HIS A 794 8.50 18.54 33.46
CA HIS A 794 8.14 18.75 32.05
C HIS A 794 9.38 18.96 31.17
N GLN A 795 10.42 19.67 31.62
CA GLN A 795 11.70 19.80 30.91
C GLN A 795 12.33 18.43 30.62
N ARG A 796 12.46 17.56 31.63
CA ARG A 796 13.03 16.22 31.45
C ARG A 796 12.23 15.33 30.49
N ALA A 797 10.89 15.41 30.54
CA ALA A 797 10.03 14.74 29.56
C ALA A 797 10.19 15.32 28.14
N GLY A 798 10.32 16.64 28.00
CA GLY A 798 10.51 17.33 26.73
C GLY A 798 11.81 16.92 26.05
N GLN A 799 12.93 16.99 26.77
CA GLN A 799 14.24 16.56 26.28
C GLN A 799 14.28 15.05 25.96
N HIS A 800 13.59 14.21 26.73
CA HIS A 800 13.43 12.79 26.42
C HIS A 800 12.75 12.55 25.06
N TYR A 801 11.55 13.10 24.86
CA TYR A 801 10.79 12.89 23.62
C TYR A 801 11.44 13.56 22.40
N LYS A 802 12.10 14.71 22.57
CA LYS A 802 12.90 15.40 21.54
C LYS A 802 14.03 14.53 20.97
N HIS A 803 14.58 13.61 21.77
CA HIS A 803 15.69 12.75 21.35
C HIS A 803 15.24 11.46 20.62
N ASP A 804 13.95 11.25 20.39
CA ASP A 804 13.48 10.16 19.52
C ASP A 804 13.86 10.41 18.04
N LYS A 805 14.85 9.64 17.57
CA LYS A 805 15.30 9.63 16.16
C LYS A 805 14.22 9.19 15.16
N ARG A 806 13.11 8.60 15.61
CA ARG A 806 11.95 8.25 14.77
C ARG A 806 10.92 9.38 14.68
N GLN A 807 11.14 10.48 15.41
CA GLN A 807 10.25 11.64 15.49
C GLN A 807 8.81 11.28 15.89
N PHE A 808 8.55 10.16 16.57
CA PHE A 808 7.20 9.67 16.83
C PHE A 808 6.48 10.62 17.81
N TYR A 809 7.16 11.00 18.89
CA TYR A 809 6.65 11.80 20.01
C TYR A 809 6.81 13.33 19.81
N LEU A 810 6.69 13.84 18.58
CA LEU A 810 6.84 15.28 18.29
C LEU A 810 5.84 16.15 19.06
N ILE A 811 4.57 15.72 19.13
CA ILE A 811 3.51 16.45 19.85
C ILE A 811 3.80 16.48 21.35
N ASP A 812 4.23 15.35 21.93
CA ASP A 812 4.57 15.22 23.34
C ASP A 812 5.80 16.08 23.68
N ALA A 813 6.83 16.06 22.83
CA ALA A 813 8.00 16.93 22.98
C ALA A 813 7.61 18.42 22.98
N ILE A 814 6.83 18.89 22.00
CA ILE A 814 6.37 20.29 21.93
C ILE A 814 5.53 20.64 23.18
N PHE A 815 4.60 19.77 23.59
CA PHE A 815 3.77 19.95 24.78
C PHE A 815 4.60 20.05 26.05
N HIS A 816 5.54 19.12 26.28
CA HIS A 816 6.36 19.08 27.47
C HIS A 816 7.38 20.23 27.51
N LEU A 817 8.00 20.60 26.38
CA LEU A 817 8.89 21.77 26.30
C LEU A 817 8.13 23.09 26.60
N GLN A 818 6.90 23.27 26.09
CA GLN A 818 6.06 24.43 26.44
C GLN A 818 5.77 24.52 27.95
N HIS A 819 5.46 23.40 28.61
CA HIS A 819 5.21 23.39 30.06
C HIS A 819 6.50 23.42 30.89
N GLY A 820 7.64 23.07 30.30
CA GLY A 820 8.99 23.26 30.85
C GLY A 820 9.53 24.69 30.72
N GLY A 821 8.81 25.57 30.02
CA GLY A 821 9.23 26.95 29.74
C GLY A 821 10.24 27.08 28.59
N GLU A 822 10.55 26.00 27.87
CA GLU A 822 11.48 25.96 26.74
C GLU A 822 10.78 26.40 25.44
N TYR A 823 10.18 27.60 25.46
CA TYR A 823 9.26 28.07 24.42
C TYR A 823 9.92 28.18 23.04
N GLU A 824 11.13 28.70 22.97
CA GLU A 824 11.87 28.86 21.70
C GLU A 824 12.14 27.51 21.02
N GLU A 825 12.54 26.51 21.80
CA GLU A 825 12.81 25.16 21.30
C GLU A 825 11.52 24.44 20.89
N ALA A 826 10.45 24.58 21.69
CA ALA A 826 9.14 24.06 21.33
C ALA A 826 8.61 24.69 20.02
N ALA A 827 8.83 25.99 19.81
CA ALA A 827 8.43 26.69 18.60
C ALA A 827 9.27 26.24 17.39
N GLN A 828 10.59 26.12 17.54
CA GLN A 828 11.46 25.59 16.49
C GLN A 828 11.09 24.16 16.09
N LEU A 829 10.83 23.29 17.08
CA LEU A 829 10.46 21.89 16.86
C LEU A 829 9.10 21.77 16.15
N ALA A 830 8.12 22.59 16.53
CA ALA A 830 6.82 22.66 15.86
C ALA A 830 6.95 23.13 14.41
N VAL A 831 7.53 24.32 14.20
CA VAL A 831 7.68 24.96 12.87
C VAL A 831 8.47 24.08 11.90
N SER A 832 9.56 23.46 12.36
CA SER A 832 10.44 22.64 11.49
C SER A 832 9.78 21.33 11.05
N ASN A 833 8.73 20.88 11.75
CA ASN A 833 8.04 19.61 11.48
C ASN A 833 6.56 19.80 11.08
N THR A 834 6.09 21.03 10.85
CA THR A 834 4.69 21.36 10.50
C THR A 834 4.13 20.42 9.43
N SER A 835 4.83 20.22 8.30
CA SER A 835 4.38 19.33 7.22
C SER A 835 4.32 17.84 7.62
N ILE A 836 5.20 17.39 8.51
CA ILE A 836 5.23 15.99 9.00
C ILE A 836 4.06 15.76 9.96
N ILE A 837 3.81 16.70 10.86
CA ILE A 837 2.72 16.65 11.85
C ILE A 837 1.36 16.79 11.15
N ILE A 838 1.28 17.60 10.08
CA ILE A 838 0.14 17.67 9.15
C ILE A 838 -0.07 16.35 8.39
N GLY A 839 1.00 15.75 7.85
CA GLY A 839 0.91 14.44 7.19
C GLY A 839 0.45 13.33 8.14
N ARG A 840 0.77 13.45 9.43
CA ARG A 840 0.25 12.64 10.55
C ARG A 840 -1.09 13.16 11.11
N GLY A 841 -1.78 14.06 10.42
CA GLY A 841 -3.13 14.57 10.72
C GLY A 841 -3.31 15.16 12.11
N GLN A 842 -2.22 15.48 12.81
CA GLN A 842 -2.23 16.13 14.11
C GLN A 842 -2.39 17.66 13.95
N SER A 843 -2.90 18.12 12.79
CA SER A 843 -3.06 19.53 12.42
C SER A 843 -3.85 20.32 13.46
N ARG A 844 -4.89 19.73 14.06
CA ARG A 844 -5.70 20.37 15.12
C ARG A 844 -4.94 20.46 16.45
N THR A 845 -4.25 19.40 16.84
CA THR A 845 -3.38 19.34 18.02
C THR A 845 -2.22 20.34 17.89
N LEU A 846 -1.59 20.40 16.71
CA LEU A 846 -0.56 21.37 16.34
C LEU A 846 -1.09 22.80 16.37
N ARG A 847 -2.30 23.07 15.85
CA ARG A 847 -2.96 24.38 15.98
C ARG A 847 -3.06 24.78 17.45
N SER A 848 -3.57 23.90 18.31
CA SER A 848 -3.71 24.17 19.75
C SER A 848 -2.36 24.44 20.44
N LEU A 849 -1.28 23.75 20.06
CA LEU A 849 0.06 24.00 20.58
C LEU A 849 0.65 25.32 20.05
N LEU A 850 0.53 25.60 18.76
CA LEU A 850 1.00 26.85 18.16
C LEU A 850 0.23 28.09 18.67
N GLU A 851 -1.06 27.95 19.02
CA GLU A 851 -1.88 29.02 19.60
C GLU A 851 -1.63 29.26 21.10
N ARG A 852 -0.82 28.43 21.78
CA ARG A 852 -0.44 28.62 23.20
C ARG A 852 0.70 29.61 23.41
N PHE A 853 1.48 29.92 22.38
CA PHE A 853 2.59 30.88 22.50
C PHE A 853 2.06 32.30 22.74
N LYS A 854 2.47 32.89 23.86
CA LYS A 854 2.07 34.23 24.30
C LYS A 854 3.08 35.28 23.86
N ALA A 855 2.65 36.54 23.79
CA ALA A 855 3.53 37.67 23.56
C ALA A 855 4.68 37.69 24.59
N GLY A 856 5.90 37.96 24.13
CA GLY A 856 7.12 37.97 24.96
C GLY A 856 7.76 36.60 25.22
N GLN A 857 7.16 35.48 24.82
CA GLN A 857 7.77 34.14 24.96
C GLN A 857 8.69 33.74 23.81
N LEU A 858 8.68 34.49 22.71
CA LEU A 858 9.40 34.21 21.46
C LEU A 858 9.91 35.52 20.87
N SER A 859 11.04 35.46 20.15
CA SER A 859 11.46 36.55 19.27
C SER A 859 10.45 36.80 18.15
N ASN A 860 10.46 37.99 17.56
CA ASN A 860 9.54 38.33 16.46
C ASN A 860 9.75 37.43 15.22
N GLU A 861 10.95 36.87 15.03
CA GLU A 861 11.25 35.90 13.97
C GLU A 861 10.57 34.55 14.23
N GLN A 862 10.75 33.97 15.42
CA GLN A 862 10.07 32.73 15.83
C GLN A 862 8.54 32.89 15.86
N SER A 863 8.05 34.02 16.38
CA SER A 863 6.64 34.40 16.38
C SER A 863 6.06 34.45 14.96
N GLY A 864 6.76 35.10 14.03
CA GLY A 864 6.39 35.11 12.62
C GLY A 864 6.35 33.70 12.01
N ALA A 865 7.31 32.84 12.35
CA ALA A 865 7.37 31.47 11.81
C ALA A 865 6.26 30.55 12.37
N VAL A 866 5.89 30.75 13.65
CA VAL A 866 4.68 30.17 14.27
C VAL A 866 3.42 30.64 13.55
N HIS A 867 3.32 31.94 13.24
CA HIS A 867 2.19 32.48 12.46
C HIS A 867 2.10 31.92 11.02
N ILE A 868 3.22 31.64 10.35
CA ILE A 868 3.21 30.95 9.04
C ILE A 868 2.70 29.52 9.17
N SER A 869 3.16 28.78 10.19
CA SER A 869 2.71 27.41 10.44
C SER A 869 1.21 27.37 10.80
N LEU A 870 0.73 28.34 11.57
CA LEU A 870 -0.71 28.53 11.82
C LEU A 870 -1.46 28.88 10.53
N GLY A 871 -0.92 29.74 9.67
CA GLY A 871 -1.51 30.05 8.37
C GLY A 871 -1.67 28.80 7.50
N GLN A 872 -0.62 27.98 7.39
CA GLN A 872 -0.65 26.71 6.68
C GLN A 872 -1.70 25.74 7.25
N VAL A 873 -1.74 25.57 8.57
CA VAL A 873 -2.72 24.71 9.25
C VAL A 873 -4.15 25.23 9.09
N CYS A 874 -4.38 26.55 9.11
CA CYS A 874 -5.70 27.12 8.85
C CYS A 874 -6.12 26.99 7.37
N THR A 875 -5.21 27.17 6.41
CA THR A 875 -5.50 26.93 4.97
C THR A 875 -5.91 25.48 4.75
N LEU A 876 -5.16 24.56 5.36
CA LEU A 876 -5.42 23.13 5.35
C LEU A 876 -6.84 22.82 5.86
N LEU A 877 -7.18 23.31 7.06
CA LEU A 877 -8.50 23.11 7.71
C LEU A 877 -9.67 23.86 7.03
N GLY A 878 -9.46 24.54 5.89
CA GLY A 878 -10.49 25.35 5.22
C GLY A 878 -10.85 26.66 5.93
N GLU A 879 -10.10 27.06 6.96
CA GLU A 879 -10.35 28.27 7.75
C GLU A 879 -9.76 29.52 7.06
N GLU A 880 -10.11 29.74 5.80
CA GLU A 880 -9.46 30.67 4.86
C GLU A 880 -9.29 32.10 5.42
N LYS A 881 -10.33 32.65 6.06
CA LYS A 881 -10.27 33.96 6.75
C LYS A 881 -9.26 33.97 7.91
N LYS A 882 -9.14 32.88 8.67
CA LYS A 882 -8.13 32.75 9.74
C LYS A 882 -6.73 32.58 9.14
N ALA A 883 -6.58 31.78 8.08
CA ALA A 883 -5.32 31.60 7.38
C ALA A 883 -4.75 32.93 6.87
N GLN A 884 -5.59 33.72 6.20
CA GLN A 884 -5.22 35.05 5.70
C GLN A 884 -4.79 35.99 6.86
N ALA A 885 -5.49 35.95 7.99
CA ALA A 885 -5.11 36.72 9.17
C ALA A 885 -3.77 36.27 9.78
N ARG A 886 -3.51 34.95 9.86
CA ARG A 886 -2.24 34.39 10.36
C ARG A 886 -1.05 34.74 9.45
N PHE A 887 -1.20 34.67 8.12
CA PHE A 887 -0.15 35.13 7.20
C PHE A 887 0.08 36.64 7.29
N LYS A 888 -0.97 37.46 7.43
CA LYS A 888 -0.83 38.90 7.70
C LYS A 888 -0.10 39.19 9.01
N GLN A 889 -0.34 38.41 10.08
CA GLN A 889 0.42 38.49 11.33
C GLN A 889 1.90 38.17 11.13
N ALA A 890 2.25 37.13 10.35
CA ALA A 890 3.63 36.81 10.02
C ALA A 890 4.35 37.93 9.25
N ILE A 891 3.67 38.56 8.28
CA ILE A 891 4.18 39.71 7.51
C ILE A 891 4.44 40.90 8.43
N ALA A 892 3.52 41.18 9.37
CA ALA A 892 3.69 42.25 10.35
C ALA A 892 4.89 42.00 11.30
N GLN A 893 5.05 40.77 11.81
CA GLN A 893 6.19 40.39 12.64
C GLN A 893 7.52 40.56 11.89
N ALA A 894 7.60 40.06 10.64
CA ALA A 894 8.77 40.25 9.79
C ALA A 894 9.03 41.75 9.51
N GLY A 895 7.97 42.57 9.41
CA GLY A 895 8.03 44.02 9.31
C GLY A 895 8.87 44.69 10.41
N THR A 896 8.80 44.18 11.65
CA THR A 896 9.55 44.71 12.81
C THR A 896 11.05 44.43 12.78
N LEU A 897 11.49 43.38 12.06
CA LEU A 897 12.90 42.98 12.03
C LEU A 897 13.76 44.02 11.29
N SER A 898 15.06 44.06 11.60
CA SER A 898 16.04 44.84 10.82
C SER A 898 16.18 44.29 9.38
N ARG A 899 16.91 44.98 8.50
CA ARG A 899 17.19 44.49 7.13
C ARG A 899 18.17 43.31 7.18
N SER A 900 17.66 42.11 7.44
CA SER A 900 18.41 40.86 7.60
C SER A 900 17.99 39.78 6.58
N SER A 901 18.78 38.70 6.46
CA SER A 901 18.40 37.53 5.66
C SER A 901 17.11 36.89 6.19
N SER A 902 17.02 36.72 7.51
CA SER A 902 15.83 36.22 8.22
C SER A 902 14.55 36.97 7.86
N LYS A 903 14.57 38.31 7.86
CA LYS A 903 13.41 39.13 7.47
C LYS A 903 12.91 38.76 6.07
N SER A 904 13.83 38.62 5.12
CA SER A 904 13.51 38.30 3.74
C SER A 904 12.97 36.86 3.57
N LEU A 905 13.58 35.88 4.24
CA LEU A 905 13.11 34.48 4.23
C LEU A 905 11.73 34.34 4.89
N LEU A 906 11.50 35.04 5.99
CA LEU A 906 10.22 35.05 6.71
C LEU A 906 9.10 35.67 5.87
N LEU A 907 9.37 36.81 5.22
CA LEU A 907 8.44 37.42 4.26
C LEU A 907 8.17 36.49 3.05
N ALA A 908 9.21 35.87 2.47
CA ALA A 908 9.05 34.95 1.34
C ALA A 908 8.13 33.77 1.69
N ARG A 909 8.33 33.14 2.85
CA ARG A 909 7.50 32.02 3.33
C ARG A 909 6.06 32.45 3.62
N ALA A 910 5.84 33.64 4.18
CA ALA A 910 4.49 34.16 4.40
C ALA A 910 3.77 34.51 3.09
N TYR A 911 4.47 35.10 2.13
CA TYR A 911 3.93 35.41 0.80
C TYR A 911 3.68 34.13 -0.04
N ARG A 912 4.49 33.07 0.13
CA ARG A 912 4.24 31.73 -0.44
C ARG A 912 2.91 31.16 0.08
N GLY A 913 2.68 31.21 1.39
CA GLY A 913 1.43 30.76 2.00
C GLY A 913 0.20 31.56 1.55
N MET A 914 0.32 32.88 1.37
CA MET A 914 -0.73 33.70 0.74
C MET A 914 -1.00 33.29 -0.72
N GLY A 915 0.04 32.91 -1.48
CA GLY A 915 -0.10 32.39 -2.84
C GLY A 915 -0.80 31.03 -2.91
N ASP A 916 -0.55 30.12 -1.96
CA ASP A 916 -1.29 28.85 -1.87
C ASP A 916 -2.76 29.07 -1.53
N LEU A 917 -3.04 29.91 -0.54
CA LEU A 917 -4.40 30.21 -0.07
C LEU A 917 -5.27 30.78 -1.20
N LEU A 918 -4.71 31.71 -1.99
CA LEU A 918 -5.45 32.41 -3.04
C LEU A 918 -5.47 31.68 -4.40
N GLN A 919 -4.78 30.54 -4.57
CA GLN A 919 -4.70 29.85 -5.86
C GLN A 919 -6.06 29.51 -6.47
N ARG A 920 -7.06 29.18 -5.64
CA ARG A 920 -8.44 28.88 -6.11
C ARG A 920 -9.37 30.10 -6.15
N GLU A 921 -9.21 31.05 -5.22
CA GLU A 921 -10.10 32.22 -5.09
C GLU A 921 -9.74 33.33 -6.10
N SER A 922 -8.45 33.65 -6.24
CA SER A 922 -7.94 34.63 -7.20
C SER A 922 -6.55 34.22 -7.68
N PRO A 923 -6.45 33.37 -8.73
CA PRO A 923 -5.19 33.04 -9.38
C PRO A 923 -4.32 34.27 -9.74
N PRO A 924 -4.88 35.40 -10.23
CA PRO A 924 -4.10 36.61 -10.48
C PRO A 924 -3.50 37.26 -9.23
N ASP A 925 -4.19 37.24 -8.08
CA ASP A 925 -3.63 37.77 -6.83
C ASP A 925 -2.64 36.81 -6.17
N ALA A 926 -2.86 35.49 -6.29
CA ALA A 926 -1.90 34.48 -5.89
C ALA A 926 -0.53 34.70 -6.57
N LEU A 927 -0.53 34.99 -7.89
CA LEU A 927 0.68 35.37 -8.62
C LEU A 927 1.35 36.64 -8.07
N LYS A 928 0.59 37.70 -7.72
CA LYS A 928 1.14 38.93 -7.14
C LYS A 928 1.83 38.66 -5.79
N TRP A 929 1.28 37.79 -4.95
CA TRP A 929 1.91 37.39 -3.70
C TRP A 929 3.18 36.56 -3.92
N LEU A 930 3.15 35.59 -4.84
CA LEU A 930 4.34 34.80 -5.15
C LEU A 930 5.47 35.65 -5.74
N GLN A 931 5.17 36.60 -6.61
CA GLN A 931 6.13 37.59 -7.12
C GLN A 931 6.77 38.41 -6.00
N ARG A 932 5.98 38.90 -5.03
CA ARG A 932 6.49 39.62 -3.84
C ARG A 932 7.46 38.78 -3.00
N GLY A 933 7.23 37.47 -2.89
CA GLY A 933 8.14 36.55 -2.19
C GLY A 933 9.40 36.22 -2.95
N LEU A 934 9.32 35.97 -4.27
CA LEU A 934 10.49 35.81 -5.13
C LEU A 934 11.41 37.06 -5.06
N GLN A 935 10.84 38.26 -5.00
CA GLN A 935 11.56 39.52 -4.79
C GLN A 935 12.28 39.63 -3.43
N GLN A 936 11.91 38.85 -2.41
CA GLN A 936 12.66 38.81 -1.14
C GLN A 936 13.85 37.85 -1.19
N LEU A 937 13.77 36.79 -2.00
CA LEU A 937 14.73 35.70 -1.95
C LEU A 937 16.08 36.09 -2.56
N SER A 938 16.10 36.69 -3.75
CA SER A 938 17.33 37.13 -4.42
C SER A 938 18.45 36.08 -4.41
N GLY A 939 18.11 34.80 -4.67
CA GLY A 939 19.05 33.67 -4.66
C GLY A 939 19.47 33.13 -3.28
N ARG A 940 18.95 33.65 -2.16
CA ARG A 940 19.35 33.24 -0.79
C ARG A 940 18.84 31.87 -0.32
N ASP A 941 17.73 31.39 -0.90
CA ASP A 941 17.17 30.06 -0.65
C ASP A 941 16.66 29.50 -1.97
N ALA A 942 17.54 28.80 -2.68
CA ALA A 942 17.26 28.23 -3.99
C ALA A 942 16.16 27.15 -3.98
N GLN A 943 15.92 26.50 -2.83
CA GLN A 943 14.89 25.47 -2.71
C GLN A 943 13.51 26.08 -2.51
N LEU A 944 13.39 27.14 -1.70
CA LEU A 944 12.17 27.93 -1.59
C LEU A 944 11.88 28.70 -2.89
N GLU A 945 12.91 29.23 -3.55
CA GLU A 945 12.73 29.90 -4.85
C GLU A 945 12.25 28.90 -5.93
N ALA A 946 12.79 27.67 -5.95
CA ALA A 946 12.32 26.61 -6.83
C ALA A 946 10.84 26.24 -6.59
N ASP A 947 10.46 26.02 -5.33
CA ASP A 947 9.08 25.75 -4.92
C ASP A 947 8.11 26.86 -5.37
N MET A 948 8.45 28.12 -5.09
CA MET A 948 7.66 29.27 -5.50
C MET A 948 7.53 29.39 -7.03
N ARG A 949 8.60 29.12 -7.78
CA ARG A 949 8.58 29.12 -9.26
C ARG A 949 7.71 27.99 -9.84
N ILE A 950 7.79 26.78 -9.28
CA ILE A 950 6.93 25.64 -9.67
C ILE A 950 5.45 25.95 -9.37
N LYS A 951 5.16 26.58 -8.22
CA LYS A 951 3.81 27.05 -7.85
C LYS A 951 3.30 28.14 -8.80
N VAL A 952 4.12 29.16 -9.14
CA VAL A 952 3.80 30.16 -10.18
C VAL A 952 3.48 29.49 -11.51
N GLY A 953 4.29 28.51 -11.92
CA GLY A 953 4.03 27.72 -13.13
C GLY A 953 2.69 26.99 -13.10
N THR A 954 2.34 26.39 -11.96
CA THR A 954 1.03 25.74 -11.76
C THR A 954 -0.13 26.73 -11.98
N ILE A 955 -0.06 27.90 -11.35
CA ILE A 955 -1.11 28.93 -11.44
C ILE A 955 -1.19 29.54 -12.85
N LEU A 956 -0.07 29.58 -13.59
CA LEU A 956 -0.06 29.98 -14.99
C LEU A 956 -0.67 28.91 -15.91
N MET A 957 -0.59 27.62 -15.57
CA MET A 957 -1.34 26.56 -16.26
C MET A 957 -2.85 26.68 -16.00
N ASP A 958 -3.25 26.93 -14.75
CA ASP A 958 -4.65 27.19 -14.37
C ASP A 958 -5.24 28.40 -15.14
N LEU A 959 -4.38 29.36 -15.51
CA LEU A 959 -4.70 30.53 -16.36
C LEU A 959 -4.41 30.32 -17.87
N GLN A 960 -4.15 29.09 -18.32
CA GLN A 960 -3.85 28.69 -19.71
C GLN A 960 -2.62 29.39 -20.35
N LYS A 961 -1.74 30.01 -19.56
CA LYS A 961 -0.53 30.73 -20.00
C LYS A 961 0.68 29.80 -20.10
N TYR A 962 0.56 28.76 -20.93
CA TYR A 962 1.48 27.62 -20.97
C TYR A 962 2.96 27.99 -21.22
N THR A 963 3.26 28.98 -22.05
CA THR A 963 4.66 29.41 -22.31
C THR A 963 5.32 29.99 -21.04
N SER A 964 4.68 30.98 -20.40
CA SER A 964 5.18 31.57 -19.15
C SER A 964 5.15 30.59 -17.98
N ALA A 965 4.23 29.62 -18.01
CA ALA A 965 4.24 28.50 -17.08
C ALA A 965 5.52 27.65 -17.26
N GLN A 966 5.85 27.28 -18.50
CA GLN A 966 7.04 26.49 -18.84
C GLN A 966 8.32 27.20 -18.38
N GLU A 967 8.48 28.48 -18.74
CA GLU A 967 9.60 29.32 -18.32
C GLU A 967 9.79 29.31 -16.80
N SER A 968 8.70 29.50 -16.05
CA SER A 968 8.75 29.53 -14.59
C SER A 968 9.12 28.17 -13.99
N VAL A 969 8.52 27.08 -14.46
CA VAL A 969 8.85 25.72 -13.97
C VAL A 969 10.28 25.34 -14.33
N GLU A 970 10.76 25.66 -15.54
CA GLU A 970 12.15 25.42 -15.93
C GLU A 970 13.16 26.22 -15.09
N LEU A 971 12.87 27.49 -14.81
CA LEU A 971 13.69 28.31 -13.90
C LEU A 971 13.72 27.72 -12.48
N GLY A 972 12.57 27.25 -11.97
CA GLY A 972 12.53 26.53 -10.69
C GLY A 972 13.32 25.22 -10.72
N MET A 973 13.21 24.45 -11.79
CA MET A 973 13.89 23.16 -11.95
C MET A 973 15.41 23.29 -12.08
N LYS A 974 15.92 24.41 -12.63
CA LYS A 974 17.36 24.76 -12.70
C LYS A 974 17.97 25.02 -11.31
N LEU A 975 17.18 25.46 -10.33
CA LEU A 975 17.63 25.74 -8.96
C LEU A 975 17.69 24.48 -8.05
N LEU A 976 17.06 23.37 -8.45
CA LEU A 976 17.03 22.15 -7.66
C LEU A 976 18.33 21.33 -7.79
N LEU A 977 18.98 21.02 -6.66
CA LEU A 977 20.12 20.08 -6.59
C LEU A 977 19.84 18.76 -7.33
N ARG A 978 20.87 18.15 -7.95
CA ARG A 978 20.73 16.89 -8.70
C ARG A 978 20.32 15.73 -7.78
N GLY A 979 19.28 14.99 -8.14
CA GLY A 979 18.76 13.84 -7.37
C GLY A 979 17.22 13.71 -7.44
N PRO A 980 16.63 12.69 -6.81
CA PRO A 980 15.18 12.59 -6.63
C PRO A 980 14.70 13.60 -5.58
N SER A 981 13.61 14.32 -5.86
CA SER A 981 12.92 15.18 -4.88
C SER A 981 11.47 15.41 -5.30
N GLN A 982 10.58 15.67 -4.33
CA GLN A 982 9.15 15.91 -4.59
C GLN A 982 8.94 17.15 -5.50
N LEU A 983 9.72 18.22 -5.28
CA LEU A 983 9.71 19.41 -6.15
C LEU A 983 10.11 19.06 -7.59
N ARG A 984 11.07 18.15 -7.80
CA ARG A 984 11.44 17.72 -9.16
C ARG A 984 10.35 16.86 -9.80
N ALA A 985 9.67 16.00 -9.04
CA ALA A 985 8.51 15.25 -9.56
C ALA A 985 7.35 16.19 -9.94
N ALA A 986 7.03 17.17 -9.09
CA ALA A 986 6.01 18.18 -9.38
C ALA A 986 6.36 19.07 -10.59
N ALA A 987 7.62 19.49 -10.72
CA ALA A 987 8.10 20.23 -11.89
C ALA A 987 7.96 19.41 -13.19
N LEU A 988 8.34 18.13 -13.17
CA LEU A 988 8.21 17.23 -14.31
C LEU A 988 6.74 16.94 -14.66
N LEU A 989 5.85 16.81 -13.68
CA LEU A 989 4.41 16.69 -13.90
C LEU A 989 3.85 17.95 -14.59
N ASN A 990 4.16 19.15 -14.07
CA ASN A 990 3.70 20.39 -14.68
C ASN A 990 4.23 20.55 -16.12
N LEU A 991 5.52 20.27 -16.36
CA LEU A 991 6.10 20.30 -17.71
C LEU A 991 5.52 19.21 -18.63
N SER A 992 5.10 18.06 -18.10
CA SER A 992 4.43 17.03 -18.91
C SER A 992 3.07 17.51 -19.42
N GLU A 993 2.24 18.06 -18.53
CA GLU A 993 0.92 18.60 -18.86
C GLU A 993 1.04 19.80 -19.81
N ILE A 994 1.96 20.74 -19.56
CA ILE A 994 2.26 21.86 -20.48
C ILE A 994 2.58 21.35 -21.89
N HIS A 995 3.37 20.28 -22.02
CA HIS A 995 3.70 19.73 -23.33
C HIS A 995 2.55 18.99 -24.00
N TYR A 996 1.68 18.27 -23.26
CA TYR A 996 0.44 17.75 -23.85
C TYR A 996 -0.46 18.88 -24.37
N ARG A 997 -0.66 19.96 -23.60
CA ARG A 997 -1.46 21.14 -24.00
C ARG A 997 -0.88 21.92 -25.18
N GLN A 998 0.38 21.68 -25.55
CA GLN A 998 1.05 22.22 -26.74
C GLN A 998 1.07 21.21 -27.93
N GLY A 999 0.45 20.03 -27.82
CA GLY A 999 0.53 18.97 -28.83
C GLY A 999 1.87 18.21 -28.85
N HIS A 1000 2.76 18.45 -27.89
CA HIS A 1000 4.07 17.80 -27.77
C HIS A 1000 4.00 16.45 -27.02
N THR A 1001 2.97 15.63 -27.29
CA THR A 1001 2.65 14.32 -26.69
C THR A 1001 3.87 13.51 -26.25
N ARG A 1002 4.77 13.16 -27.18
CA ARG A 1002 5.93 12.30 -26.91
C ARG A 1002 6.88 12.88 -25.85
N LYS A 1003 7.00 14.21 -25.78
CA LYS A 1003 7.78 14.92 -24.76
C LYS A 1003 7.03 14.96 -23.42
N GLY A 1004 5.72 15.20 -23.45
CA GLY A 1004 4.84 15.10 -22.29
C GLY A 1004 4.95 13.73 -21.61
N GLN A 1005 4.74 12.66 -22.37
CA GLN A 1005 4.80 11.28 -21.91
C GLN A 1005 6.17 10.92 -21.27
N GLN A 1006 7.29 11.33 -21.90
CA GLN A 1006 8.64 11.13 -21.34
C GLN A 1006 8.83 11.84 -19.99
N LEU A 1007 8.28 13.05 -19.83
CA LEU A 1007 8.38 13.81 -18.58
C LEU A 1007 7.50 13.20 -17.47
N ALA A 1008 6.29 12.73 -17.82
CA ALA A 1008 5.42 12.00 -16.89
C ALA A 1008 6.09 10.70 -16.39
N TYR A 1009 6.69 9.90 -17.27
CA TYR A 1009 7.46 8.71 -16.86
C TYR A 1009 8.67 9.05 -15.99
N ARG A 1010 9.37 10.17 -16.25
CA ARG A 1010 10.48 10.65 -15.39
C ARG A 1010 9.99 11.09 -14.02
N ALA A 1011 8.83 11.74 -13.93
CA ALA A 1011 8.19 12.09 -12.66
C ALA A 1011 7.80 10.83 -11.88
N LEU A 1012 7.13 9.87 -12.54
CA LEU A 1012 6.68 8.61 -11.94
C LEU A 1012 7.84 7.79 -11.37
N LYS A 1013 8.96 7.72 -12.08
CA LYS A 1013 10.19 7.07 -11.61
C LYS A 1013 10.76 7.74 -10.36
N ILE A 1014 10.70 9.06 -10.24
CA ILE A 1014 11.14 9.79 -9.04
C ILE A 1014 10.14 9.57 -7.88
N SER A 1015 8.84 9.63 -8.13
CA SER A 1015 7.82 9.35 -7.11
C SER A 1015 7.91 7.93 -6.56
N ALA A 1016 8.17 6.93 -7.40
CA ALA A 1016 8.43 5.56 -6.97
C ALA A 1016 9.69 5.43 -6.11
N GLN A 1017 10.78 6.13 -6.46
CA GLN A 1017 12.00 6.18 -5.65
C GLN A 1017 11.78 6.84 -4.28
N LEU A 1018 10.86 7.82 -4.20
CA LEU A 1018 10.48 8.52 -2.97
C LEU A 1018 9.37 7.81 -2.17
N ARG A 1019 8.75 6.75 -2.73
CA ARG A 1019 7.52 6.10 -2.21
C ARG A 1019 6.34 7.07 -2.03
N ASP A 1020 6.23 8.03 -2.95
CA ASP A 1020 5.18 9.05 -2.94
C ASP A 1020 3.93 8.54 -3.69
N ASP A 1021 3.15 7.69 -3.02
CA ASP A 1021 1.92 7.08 -3.56
C ASP A 1021 0.92 8.14 -4.07
N TRP A 1022 0.87 9.33 -3.44
CA TRP A 1022 -0.01 10.43 -3.85
C TRP A 1022 0.42 11.09 -5.15
N MET A 1023 1.72 11.36 -5.32
CA MET A 1023 2.24 11.85 -6.59
C MET A 1023 2.11 10.78 -7.68
N MET A 1024 2.28 9.49 -7.36
CA MET A 1024 2.03 8.38 -8.31
C MET A 1024 0.56 8.28 -8.72
N LEU A 1025 -0.39 8.44 -7.79
CA LEU A 1025 -1.83 8.51 -8.10
C LEU A 1025 -2.12 9.65 -9.07
N ARG A 1026 -1.69 10.88 -8.74
CA ARG A 1026 -1.92 12.07 -9.59
C ARG A 1026 -1.30 11.89 -10.98
N LEU A 1027 -0.08 11.37 -11.06
CA LEU A 1027 0.59 11.09 -12.33
C LEU A 1027 -0.19 10.08 -13.18
N LYS A 1028 -0.71 9.00 -12.60
CA LYS A 1028 -1.49 7.99 -13.33
C LYS A 1028 -2.86 8.52 -13.78
N ILE A 1029 -3.52 9.37 -12.98
CA ILE A 1029 -4.74 10.09 -13.40
C ILE A 1029 -4.42 10.98 -14.61
N ASN A 1030 -3.39 11.83 -14.54
CA ASN A 1030 -3.00 12.70 -15.66
C ASN A 1030 -2.57 11.89 -16.89
N MET A 1031 -1.88 10.74 -16.73
CA MET A 1031 -1.54 9.87 -17.86
C MET A 1031 -2.80 9.26 -18.51
N GLY A 1032 -3.79 8.86 -17.71
CA GLY A 1032 -5.07 8.35 -18.23
C GLY A 1032 -5.85 9.42 -18.99
N VAL A 1033 -5.99 10.63 -18.43
CA VAL A 1033 -6.66 11.77 -19.09
C VAL A 1033 -5.98 12.14 -20.42
N ASN A 1034 -4.65 12.21 -20.46
CA ASN A 1034 -3.95 12.57 -21.70
C ASN A 1034 -4.02 11.44 -22.74
N ALA A 1035 -3.99 10.16 -22.34
CA ALA A 1035 -4.21 9.04 -23.25
C ALA A 1035 -5.65 8.99 -23.81
N ASP A 1036 -6.66 9.36 -23.01
CA ASP A 1036 -8.07 9.43 -23.43
C ASP A 1036 -8.28 10.52 -24.49
N ILE A 1037 -7.75 11.73 -24.25
CA ILE A 1037 -7.76 12.88 -25.18
C ILE A 1037 -7.07 12.54 -26.52
N GLU A 1038 -6.04 11.68 -26.50
CA GLU A 1038 -5.32 11.24 -27.70
C GLU A 1038 -6.05 10.10 -28.47
N GLY A 1039 -7.14 9.55 -27.90
CA GLY A 1039 -7.84 8.38 -28.42
C GLY A 1039 -7.13 7.05 -28.14
N ASN A 1040 -6.11 7.04 -27.29
CA ASN A 1040 -5.34 5.86 -26.87
C ASN A 1040 -6.08 5.14 -25.71
N TRP A 1041 -7.34 4.77 -25.96
CA TRP A 1041 -8.28 4.32 -24.93
C TRP A 1041 -7.81 3.08 -24.13
N SER A 1042 -7.01 2.18 -24.71
CA SER A 1042 -6.39 1.05 -24.01
C SER A 1042 -5.40 1.48 -22.92
N ASP A 1043 -4.58 2.49 -23.22
CA ASP A 1043 -3.60 3.04 -22.29
C ASP A 1043 -4.29 3.89 -21.22
N ALA A 1044 -5.36 4.61 -21.60
CA ALA A 1044 -6.21 5.35 -20.68
C ALA A 1044 -6.89 4.42 -19.65
N VAL A 1045 -7.52 3.33 -20.10
CA VAL A 1045 -8.06 2.28 -19.22
C VAL A 1045 -6.99 1.76 -18.27
N THR A 1046 -5.80 1.42 -18.78
CA THR A 1046 -4.71 0.85 -17.97
C THR A 1046 -4.22 1.83 -16.91
N ALA A 1047 -3.98 3.09 -17.29
CA ALA A 1047 -3.54 4.14 -16.37
C ALA A 1047 -4.60 4.46 -15.30
N TYR A 1048 -5.89 4.49 -15.66
CA TYR A 1048 -6.98 4.66 -14.72
C TYR A 1048 -7.18 3.45 -13.81
N GLN A 1049 -6.99 2.21 -14.27
CA GLN A 1049 -7.05 1.02 -13.43
C GLN A 1049 -5.93 1.01 -12.37
N ASP A 1050 -4.69 1.33 -12.76
CA ASP A 1050 -3.59 1.47 -11.81
C ASP A 1050 -3.83 2.63 -10.81
N ALA A 1051 -4.41 3.74 -11.27
CA ALA A 1051 -4.82 4.84 -10.41
C ALA A 1051 -5.94 4.42 -9.43
N LEU A 1052 -6.88 3.59 -9.87
CA LEU A 1052 -7.99 3.08 -9.06
C LEU A 1052 -7.49 2.16 -7.94
N GLU A 1053 -6.50 1.31 -8.21
CA GLU A 1053 -5.86 0.49 -7.17
C GLU A 1053 -5.04 1.36 -6.17
N LEU A 1054 -4.38 2.43 -6.63
CA LEU A 1054 -3.75 3.41 -5.73
C LEU A 1054 -4.77 4.19 -4.88
N ALA A 1055 -5.85 4.70 -5.47
CA ALA A 1055 -6.92 5.40 -4.74
C ALA A 1055 -7.59 4.48 -3.70
N THR A 1056 -7.79 3.21 -4.04
CA THR A 1056 -8.28 2.17 -3.11
C THR A 1056 -7.33 1.96 -1.95
N ARG A 1057 -6.02 1.80 -2.21
CA ARG A 1057 -4.97 1.69 -1.16
C ARG A 1057 -4.89 2.93 -0.28
N LEU A 1058 -5.12 4.10 -0.84
CA LEU A 1058 -5.09 5.39 -0.13
C LEU A 1058 -6.39 5.71 0.61
N GLY A 1059 -7.48 4.97 0.40
CA GLY A 1059 -8.80 5.29 0.96
C GLY A 1059 -9.41 6.57 0.40
N ASP A 1060 -8.94 7.06 -0.75
CA ASP A 1060 -9.42 8.31 -1.35
C ASP A 1060 -10.71 8.07 -2.14
N VAL A 1061 -11.84 8.19 -1.44
CA VAL A 1061 -13.18 7.98 -1.99
C VAL A 1061 -13.51 8.97 -3.13
N ASN A 1062 -12.96 10.18 -3.10
CA ASN A 1062 -13.22 11.20 -4.13
C ASN A 1062 -12.54 10.81 -5.45
N HIS A 1063 -11.25 10.49 -5.43
CA HIS A 1063 -10.55 10.02 -6.62
C HIS A 1063 -11.02 8.62 -7.04
N LEU A 1064 -11.40 7.74 -6.10
CA LEU A 1064 -12.01 6.44 -6.40
C LEU A 1064 -13.33 6.60 -7.16
N THR A 1065 -14.19 7.56 -6.76
CA THR A 1065 -15.47 7.83 -7.43
C THR A 1065 -15.26 8.46 -8.81
N MET A 1066 -14.37 9.45 -8.92
CA MET A 1066 -13.95 10.04 -10.21
C MET A 1066 -13.42 8.97 -11.19
N LEU A 1067 -12.54 8.08 -10.73
CA LEU A 1067 -11.99 7.01 -11.56
C LEU A 1067 -13.04 5.94 -11.92
N ARG A 1068 -14.10 5.77 -11.11
CA ARG A 1068 -15.26 4.94 -11.48
C ARG A 1068 -16.08 5.59 -12.60
N ILE A 1069 -16.30 6.91 -12.55
CA ILE A 1069 -16.96 7.66 -13.65
C ILE A 1069 -16.17 7.52 -14.94
N ASN A 1070 -14.88 7.89 -14.93
CA ASN A 1070 -14.05 7.89 -16.14
C ASN A 1070 -13.93 6.49 -16.77
N LEU A 1071 -13.71 5.44 -15.96
CA LEU A 1071 -13.66 4.07 -16.48
C LEU A 1071 -15.04 3.57 -16.95
N GLY A 1072 -16.14 4.03 -16.35
CA GLY A 1072 -17.50 3.74 -16.79
C GLY A 1072 -17.79 4.32 -18.18
N LEU A 1073 -17.57 5.63 -18.33
CA LEU A 1073 -17.72 6.35 -19.60
C LEU A 1073 -16.83 5.78 -20.71
N LEU A 1074 -15.55 5.52 -20.41
CA LEU A 1074 -14.60 5.00 -21.39
C LEU A 1074 -14.96 3.57 -21.85
N ARG A 1075 -15.42 2.71 -20.92
CA ARG A 1075 -15.94 1.37 -21.27
C ARG A 1075 -17.26 1.42 -22.03
N MET A 1076 -18.13 2.40 -21.73
CA MET A 1076 -19.34 2.66 -22.50
C MET A 1076 -19.02 3.07 -23.95
N ASN A 1077 -17.99 3.89 -24.18
CA ASN A 1077 -17.57 4.29 -25.52
C ASN A 1077 -16.83 3.17 -26.29
N MET A 1078 -16.11 2.27 -25.61
CA MET A 1078 -15.60 1.03 -26.22
C MET A 1078 -16.74 0.07 -26.62
N GLY A 1079 -17.82 0.03 -25.85
CA GLY A 1079 -18.95 -0.89 -26.03
C GLY A 1079 -19.11 -1.97 -24.94
N ASP A 1080 -18.26 -1.95 -23.92
CA ASP A 1080 -18.23 -2.88 -22.79
C ASP A 1080 -19.32 -2.55 -21.75
N TYR A 1081 -20.59 -2.51 -22.15
CA TYR A 1081 -21.69 -1.98 -21.33
C TYR A 1081 -21.81 -2.66 -19.94
N ALA A 1082 -21.53 -3.97 -19.84
CA ALA A 1082 -21.54 -4.69 -18.56
C ALA A 1082 -20.36 -4.31 -17.62
N ILE A 1083 -19.23 -3.84 -18.16
CA ILE A 1083 -18.10 -3.32 -17.37
C ILE A 1083 -18.36 -1.85 -17.02
N ALA A 1084 -18.99 -1.11 -17.93
CA ALA A 1084 -19.43 0.26 -17.68
C ALA A 1084 -20.40 0.33 -16.49
N ASP A 1085 -21.45 -0.50 -16.48
CA ASP A 1085 -22.39 -0.61 -15.36
C ASP A 1085 -21.69 -1.00 -14.04
N ASP A 1086 -20.86 -2.06 -14.03
CA ASP A 1086 -20.09 -2.47 -12.84
C ASP A 1086 -19.26 -1.32 -12.24
N HIS A 1087 -18.72 -0.44 -13.08
CA HIS A 1087 -18.01 0.76 -12.65
C HIS A 1087 -18.95 1.87 -12.17
N LEU A 1088 -20.00 2.20 -12.94
CA LEU A 1088 -20.93 3.28 -12.62
C LEU A 1088 -21.76 2.97 -11.36
N GLN A 1089 -22.31 1.77 -11.20
CA GLN A 1089 -23.07 1.39 -10.00
C GLN A 1089 -22.22 1.41 -8.72
N LYS A 1090 -20.93 1.06 -8.83
CA LYS A 1090 -19.98 1.20 -7.71
C LYS A 1090 -19.68 2.66 -7.40
N GLY A 1091 -19.56 3.51 -8.42
CA GLY A 1091 -19.51 4.96 -8.23
C GLY A 1091 -20.77 5.49 -7.54
N LEU A 1092 -21.96 5.14 -8.04
CA LEU A 1092 -23.26 5.56 -7.52
C LEU A 1092 -23.42 5.19 -6.04
N LYS A 1093 -23.05 3.96 -5.67
CA LYS A 1093 -23.08 3.51 -4.28
C LYS A 1093 -22.16 4.32 -3.38
N LEU A 1094 -20.93 4.63 -3.83
CA LEU A 1094 -20.00 5.48 -3.08
C LEU A 1094 -20.54 6.91 -2.96
N ALA A 1095 -21.00 7.52 -4.05
CA ALA A 1095 -21.52 8.88 -4.03
C ALA A 1095 -22.76 9.03 -3.13
N ARG A 1096 -23.73 8.09 -3.20
CA ARG A 1096 -24.93 8.12 -2.33
C ARG A 1096 -24.63 7.88 -0.84
N SER A 1097 -23.48 7.29 -0.48
CA SER A 1097 -23.08 7.16 0.93
C SER A 1097 -22.41 8.41 1.51
N HIS A 1098 -22.15 9.45 0.70
CA HIS A 1098 -21.33 10.62 1.09
C HIS A 1098 -21.89 11.94 0.61
N ASP A 1099 -22.43 12.75 1.53
CA ASP A 1099 -23.06 14.05 1.20
C ASP A 1099 -22.12 15.00 0.44
N TYR A 1100 -20.82 14.99 0.76
CA TYR A 1100 -19.80 15.80 0.08
C TYR A 1100 -19.50 15.37 -1.38
N LEU A 1101 -20.02 14.24 -1.84
CA LEU A 1101 -19.85 13.72 -3.21
C LEU A 1101 -21.06 14.00 -4.13
N LYS A 1102 -22.03 14.83 -3.73
CA LYS A 1102 -23.23 15.14 -4.55
C LYS A 1102 -22.94 15.63 -5.98
N VAL A 1103 -21.82 16.32 -6.23
CA VAL A 1103 -21.40 16.69 -7.60
C VAL A 1103 -21.08 15.44 -8.44
N HIS A 1104 -20.38 14.46 -7.87
CA HIS A 1104 -20.13 13.18 -8.53
C HIS A 1104 -21.42 12.36 -8.67
N LEU A 1105 -22.34 12.44 -7.70
CA LEU A 1105 -23.65 11.78 -7.77
C LEU A 1105 -24.44 12.24 -9.00
N ALA A 1106 -24.54 13.55 -9.25
CA ALA A 1106 -25.19 14.08 -10.45
C ALA A 1106 -24.55 13.54 -11.73
N ASN A 1107 -23.22 13.59 -11.84
CA ASN A 1107 -22.49 13.07 -13.01
C ASN A 1107 -22.69 11.55 -13.21
N LEU A 1108 -22.74 10.77 -12.12
CA LEU A 1108 -22.98 9.32 -12.16
C LEU A 1108 -24.38 9.00 -12.68
N LEU A 1109 -25.39 9.76 -12.25
CA LEU A 1109 -26.77 9.59 -12.70
C LEU A 1109 -26.93 9.93 -14.20
N CYS A 1110 -26.25 10.98 -14.70
CA CYS A 1110 -26.17 11.27 -16.13
C CYS A 1110 -25.52 10.12 -16.94
N ASN A 1111 -24.38 9.61 -16.48
CA ASN A 1111 -23.65 8.54 -17.17
C ASN A 1111 -24.40 7.20 -17.17
N ILE A 1112 -25.13 6.88 -16.10
CA ILE A 1112 -26.02 5.70 -16.05
C ILE A 1112 -27.16 5.88 -17.05
N ALA A 1113 -27.79 7.05 -17.11
CA ALA A 1113 -28.87 7.31 -18.07
C ALA A 1113 -28.40 7.25 -19.54
N ASP A 1114 -27.19 7.72 -19.89
CA ASP A 1114 -26.64 7.57 -21.25
C ASP A 1114 -26.34 6.07 -21.58
N LEU A 1115 -25.95 5.27 -20.59
CA LEU A 1115 -25.76 3.81 -20.73
C LEU A 1115 -27.08 3.06 -20.93
N ASP A 1116 -28.11 3.40 -20.16
CA ASP A 1116 -29.47 2.86 -20.30
C ASP A 1116 -30.05 3.24 -21.66
N LEU A 1117 -29.88 4.50 -22.10
CA LEU A 1117 -30.30 4.99 -23.41
C LEU A 1117 -29.59 4.26 -24.57
N ARG A 1118 -28.29 3.97 -24.46
CA ARG A 1118 -27.55 3.14 -25.43
C ARG A 1118 -28.04 1.68 -25.46
N GLN A 1119 -28.66 1.20 -24.38
CA GLN A 1119 -29.35 -0.08 -24.33
C GLN A 1119 -30.84 -0.02 -24.72
N SER A 1120 -31.33 1.17 -25.14
CA SER A 1120 -32.75 1.47 -25.42
C SER A 1120 -33.69 1.35 -24.20
N GLN A 1121 -33.13 1.34 -22.99
CA GLN A 1121 -33.82 1.21 -21.70
C GLN A 1121 -34.35 2.57 -21.23
N SER A 1122 -35.35 3.08 -21.97
CA SER A 1122 -35.90 4.44 -21.78
C SER A 1122 -36.76 4.62 -20.53
N GLN A 1123 -37.16 3.54 -19.83
CA GLN A 1123 -37.91 3.64 -18.58
C GLN A 1123 -36.97 3.70 -17.38
N GLU A 1124 -35.84 3.01 -17.49
CA GLU A 1124 -34.75 2.87 -16.53
C GLU A 1124 -33.91 4.16 -16.42
N ALA A 1125 -33.67 4.83 -17.55
CA ALA A 1125 -32.95 6.11 -17.61
C ALA A 1125 -33.70 7.27 -16.92
N MET A 1126 -35.05 7.25 -16.91
CA MET A 1126 -35.88 8.41 -16.53
C MET A 1126 -35.72 8.81 -15.04
N PRO A 1127 -35.78 7.91 -14.04
CA PRO A 1127 -35.54 8.26 -12.64
C PRO A 1127 -34.17 8.92 -12.41
N SER A 1128 -33.10 8.38 -13.02
CA SER A 1128 -31.74 8.90 -12.90
C SER A 1128 -31.63 10.34 -13.40
N LEU A 1129 -32.24 10.65 -14.55
CA LEU A 1129 -32.24 12.00 -15.12
C LEU A 1129 -33.04 13.01 -14.27
N LEU A 1130 -34.13 12.59 -13.63
CA LEU A 1130 -34.91 13.45 -12.74
C LEU A 1130 -34.19 13.73 -11.41
N GLU A 1131 -33.50 12.74 -10.84
CA GLU A 1131 -32.62 12.93 -9.67
C GLU A 1131 -31.44 13.84 -10.00
N ALA A 1132 -30.81 13.67 -11.17
CA ALA A 1132 -29.74 14.54 -11.66
C ALA A 1132 -30.23 15.99 -11.90
N GLU A 1133 -31.40 16.19 -12.52
CA GLU A 1133 -31.96 17.53 -12.77
C GLU A 1133 -32.28 18.26 -11.44
N HIS A 1134 -32.70 17.52 -10.40
CA HIS A 1134 -32.96 18.09 -9.08
C HIS A 1134 -31.66 18.50 -8.39
N LEU A 1135 -30.67 17.60 -8.30
CA LEU A 1135 -29.37 17.87 -7.69
C LEU A 1135 -28.63 19.02 -8.39
N ALA A 1136 -28.67 19.07 -9.73
CA ALA A 1136 -28.03 20.13 -10.48
C ALA A 1136 -28.60 21.52 -10.13
N LYS A 1137 -29.92 21.63 -9.99
CA LYS A 1137 -30.60 22.88 -9.59
C LYS A 1137 -30.41 23.23 -8.11
N GLU A 1138 -30.39 22.24 -7.22
CA GLU A 1138 -30.13 22.46 -5.78
C GLU A 1138 -28.73 23.06 -5.56
N MET A 1139 -27.75 22.56 -6.33
CA MET A 1139 -26.33 22.90 -6.16
C MET A 1139 -25.82 24.02 -7.08
N GLY A 1140 -26.62 24.53 -8.01
CA GLY A 1140 -26.19 25.51 -9.02
C GLY A 1140 -25.18 24.95 -10.04
N LEU A 1141 -25.28 23.65 -10.36
CA LEU A 1141 -24.45 22.97 -11.35
C LEU A 1141 -25.04 23.14 -12.76
N ASP A 1142 -25.36 24.37 -13.16
CA ASP A 1142 -26.17 24.66 -14.35
C ASP A 1142 -25.52 24.15 -15.66
N HIS A 1143 -24.19 23.99 -15.66
CA HIS A 1143 -23.41 23.40 -16.76
C HIS A 1143 -23.75 21.93 -17.07
N LEU A 1144 -24.37 21.19 -16.15
CA LEU A 1144 -24.83 19.81 -16.38
C LEU A 1144 -26.23 19.75 -17.04
N LEU A 1145 -26.98 20.85 -17.00
CA LEU A 1145 -28.36 20.89 -17.50
C LEU A 1145 -28.49 20.61 -19.01
N PRO A 1146 -27.57 21.04 -19.91
CA PRO A 1146 -27.63 20.63 -21.32
C PRO A 1146 -27.60 19.11 -21.49
N GLU A 1147 -26.63 18.42 -20.85
CA GLU A 1147 -26.49 16.96 -20.95
C GLU A 1147 -27.75 16.21 -20.48
N ILE A 1148 -28.34 16.67 -19.38
CA ILE A 1148 -29.59 16.13 -18.83
C ILE A 1148 -30.75 16.36 -19.81
N TYR A 1149 -30.87 17.55 -20.42
CA TYR A 1149 -31.93 17.82 -21.39
C TYR A 1149 -31.75 17.10 -22.74
N ARG A 1150 -30.50 16.90 -23.22
CA ARG A 1150 -30.22 16.02 -24.36
C ARG A 1150 -30.72 14.59 -24.09
N SER A 1151 -30.38 14.08 -22.91
CA SER A 1151 -30.72 12.71 -22.51
C SER A 1151 -32.23 12.54 -22.34
N LEU A 1152 -32.92 13.49 -21.69
CA LEU A 1152 -34.38 13.52 -21.62
C LEU A 1152 -35.05 13.62 -23.00
N ALA A 1153 -34.48 14.39 -23.94
CA ALA A 1153 -34.97 14.43 -25.32
C ALA A 1153 -34.90 13.05 -26.01
N GLN A 1154 -33.83 12.30 -25.75
CA GLN A 1154 -33.64 10.96 -26.30
C GLN A 1154 -34.55 9.92 -25.64
N VAL A 1155 -34.84 10.03 -24.33
CA VAL A 1155 -35.91 9.25 -23.66
C VAL A 1155 -37.26 9.45 -24.37
N TYR A 1156 -37.68 10.71 -24.56
CA TYR A 1156 -38.96 11.00 -25.22
C TYR A 1156 -38.99 10.62 -26.71
N LEU A 1157 -37.84 10.62 -27.40
CA LEU A 1157 -37.73 10.14 -28.78
C LEU A 1157 -37.97 8.62 -28.86
N LEU A 1158 -37.36 7.82 -27.98
CA LEU A 1158 -37.60 6.38 -27.90
C LEU A 1158 -39.07 6.07 -27.55
N GLN A 1159 -39.71 6.90 -26.73
CA GLN A 1159 -41.11 6.81 -26.35
C GLN A 1159 -42.09 7.37 -27.41
N GLN A 1160 -41.60 7.83 -28.57
CA GLN A 1160 -42.37 8.48 -29.65
C GLN A 1160 -43.12 9.77 -29.22
N GLU A 1161 -42.77 10.37 -28.09
CA GLU A 1161 -43.30 11.65 -27.61
C GLU A 1161 -42.61 12.85 -28.28
N LEU A 1162 -42.67 12.89 -29.62
CA LEU A 1162 -41.88 13.81 -30.46
C LEU A 1162 -41.99 15.29 -30.08
N ARG A 1163 -43.16 15.74 -29.57
CA ARG A 1163 -43.33 17.11 -29.06
C ARG A 1163 -42.45 17.39 -27.83
N LYS A 1164 -42.42 16.49 -26.83
CA LYS A 1164 -41.55 16.63 -25.66
C LYS A 1164 -40.08 16.52 -26.05
N ALA A 1165 -39.75 15.53 -26.90
CA ALA A 1165 -38.40 15.34 -27.42
C ALA A 1165 -37.86 16.62 -28.08
N SER A 1166 -38.68 17.27 -28.92
CA SER A 1166 -38.32 18.54 -29.58
C SER A 1166 -38.13 19.68 -28.56
N THR A 1167 -39.00 19.82 -27.57
CA THR A 1167 -38.86 20.83 -26.51
C THR A 1167 -37.54 20.66 -25.74
N PHE A 1168 -37.20 19.44 -25.31
CA PHE A 1168 -35.99 19.18 -24.56
C PHE A 1168 -34.71 19.30 -25.41
N ALA A 1169 -34.73 18.86 -26.67
CA ALA A 1169 -33.59 18.99 -27.58
C ALA A 1169 -33.25 20.46 -27.85
N ASN A 1170 -34.25 21.30 -28.16
CA ASN A 1170 -34.04 22.74 -28.35
C ASN A 1170 -33.56 23.43 -27.06
N LYS A 1171 -34.09 23.03 -25.89
CA LYS A 1171 -33.64 23.54 -24.58
C LYS A 1171 -32.17 23.21 -24.30
N SER A 1172 -31.72 22.01 -24.67
CA SER A 1172 -30.32 21.61 -24.56
C SER A 1172 -29.40 22.45 -25.45
N VAL A 1173 -29.70 22.52 -26.76
CA VAL A 1173 -28.89 23.28 -27.74
C VAL A 1173 -28.75 24.74 -27.31
N LYS A 1174 -29.84 25.38 -26.86
CA LYS A 1174 -29.82 26.77 -26.39
C LYS A 1174 -28.92 26.97 -25.18
N LEU A 1175 -28.98 26.08 -24.18
CA LEU A 1175 -28.15 26.20 -22.98
C LEU A 1175 -26.67 25.90 -23.26
N ALA A 1176 -26.37 24.94 -24.14
CA ALA A 1176 -24.99 24.69 -24.57
C ALA A 1176 -24.41 25.89 -25.36
N GLU A 1177 -25.22 26.57 -26.18
CA GLU A 1177 -24.87 27.83 -26.86
C GLU A 1177 -24.65 28.98 -25.86
N GLU A 1178 -25.46 29.06 -24.79
CA GLU A 1178 -25.31 30.05 -23.70
C GLU A 1178 -24.08 29.81 -22.81
N PHE A 1179 -23.65 28.56 -22.63
CA PHE A 1179 -22.40 28.20 -21.92
C PHE A 1179 -21.15 28.20 -22.81
N GLY A 1180 -21.31 28.19 -24.13
CA GLY A 1180 -20.20 28.06 -25.09
C GLY A 1180 -19.61 26.65 -25.20
N ASP A 1181 -20.35 25.61 -24.79
CA ASP A 1181 -19.91 24.21 -24.93
C ASP A 1181 -20.21 23.67 -26.33
N ALA A 1182 -19.22 23.80 -27.23
CA ALA A 1182 -19.32 23.32 -28.61
C ALA A 1182 -19.55 21.79 -28.71
N VAL A 1183 -19.02 21.00 -27.76
CA VAL A 1183 -19.12 19.53 -27.80
C VAL A 1183 -20.52 19.08 -27.40
N GLU A 1184 -21.05 19.59 -26.29
CA GLU A 1184 -22.41 19.25 -25.85
C GLU A 1184 -23.48 19.89 -26.74
N MET A 1185 -23.20 21.06 -27.33
CA MET A 1185 -24.02 21.62 -28.40
C MET A 1185 -24.03 20.71 -29.64
N GLY A 1186 -22.87 20.20 -30.07
CA GLY A 1186 -22.74 19.26 -31.18
C GLY A 1186 -23.51 17.95 -30.95
N LYS A 1187 -23.36 17.34 -29.77
CA LYS A 1187 -24.13 16.15 -29.34
C LYS A 1187 -25.64 16.43 -29.31
N SER A 1188 -26.05 17.60 -28.82
CA SER A 1188 -27.46 17.99 -28.74
C SER A 1188 -28.09 18.28 -30.10
N LEU A 1189 -27.32 18.83 -31.06
CA LEU A 1189 -27.75 19.00 -32.44
C LEU A 1189 -27.93 17.67 -33.17
N ARG A 1190 -27.11 16.64 -32.88
CA ARG A 1190 -27.34 15.27 -33.38
C ARG A 1190 -28.68 14.72 -32.88
N VAL A 1191 -28.99 14.86 -31.60
CA VAL A 1191 -30.28 14.40 -31.04
C VAL A 1191 -31.45 15.24 -31.59
N LEU A 1192 -31.29 16.54 -31.77
CA LEU A 1192 -32.30 17.39 -32.41
C LEU A 1192 -32.57 16.96 -33.87
N GLY A 1193 -31.53 16.62 -34.64
CA GLY A 1193 -31.66 16.08 -35.99
C GLY A 1193 -32.43 14.74 -36.01
N GLN A 1194 -32.13 13.83 -35.08
CA GLN A 1194 -32.89 12.57 -34.92
C GLN A 1194 -34.38 12.82 -34.63
N VAL A 1195 -34.70 13.78 -33.75
CA VAL A 1195 -36.10 14.17 -33.43
C VAL A 1195 -36.80 14.81 -34.63
N GLN A 1196 -36.13 15.72 -35.34
CA GLN A 1196 -36.67 16.37 -36.55
C GLN A 1196 -36.91 15.34 -37.67
N TRP A 1197 -36.03 14.35 -37.83
CA TRP A 1197 -36.21 13.27 -38.80
C TRP A 1197 -37.45 12.42 -38.48
N ALA A 1198 -37.63 12.03 -37.22
CA ALA A 1198 -38.82 11.31 -36.77
C ALA A 1198 -40.11 12.13 -36.91
N ASN A 1199 -40.01 13.46 -36.88
CA ASN A 1199 -41.10 14.41 -37.11
C ASN A 1199 -41.32 14.74 -38.61
N ASN A 1200 -40.71 13.98 -39.54
CA ASN A 1200 -40.74 14.16 -41.00
C ASN A 1200 -40.16 15.50 -41.51
N GLN A 1201 -39.32 16.18 -40.71
CA GLN A 1201 -38.70 17.47 -41.04
C GLN A 1201 -37.32 17.25 -41.70
N HIS A 1202 -37.23 16.34 -42.67
CA HIS A 1202 -35.99 15.77 -43.19
C HIS A 1202 -34.91 16.80 -43.56
N LYS A 1203 -35.26 17.89 -44.27
CA LYS A 1203 -34.30 18.93 -44.63
C LYS A 1203 -33.67 19.61 -43.39
N VAL A 1204 -34.50 19.97 -42.40
CA VAL A 1204 -34.04 20.63 -41.17
C VAL A 1204 -33.20 19.68 -40.31
N ALA A 1205 -33.54 18.38 -40.34
CA ALA A 1205 -32.75 17.33 -39.71
C ALA A 1205 -31.34 17.22 -40.32
N LEU A 1206 -31.23 17.23 -41.65
CA LEU A 1206 -29.94 17.28 -42.34
C LEU A 1206 -29.15 18.53 -41.95
N ASP A 1207 -29.74 19.72 -42.03
CA ASP A 1207 -29.10 20.98 -41.61
C ASP A 1207 -28.56 20.91 -40.15
N SER A 1208 -29.31 20.26 -39.23
CA SER A 1208 -28.90 20.05 -37.84
C SER A 1208 -27.73 19.05 -37.70
N PHE A 1209 -27.70 17.99 -38.52
CA PHE A 1209 -26.57 17.04 -38.56
C PHE A 1209 -25.29 17.68 -39.13
N GLU A 1210 -25.38 18.51 -40.18
CA GLU A 1210 -24.24 19.27 -40.70
C GLU A 1210 -23.69 20.24 -39.63
N ARG A 1211 -24.57 20.97 -38.93
CA ARG A 1211 -24.16 21.85 -37.82
C ARG A 1211 -23.50 21.06 -36.69
N SER A 1212 -24.05 19.88 -36.33
CA SER A 1212 -23.42 18.95 -35.37
C SER A 1212 -22.02 18.52 -35.80
N LEU A 1213 -21.82 18.13 -37.07
CA LEU A 1213 -20.49 17.76 -37.59
C LEU A 1213 -19.49 18.92 -37.52
N SER A 1214 -19.91 20.13 -37.90
CA SER A 1214 -19.06 21.33 -37.88
C SER A 1214 -18.54 21.70 -36.49
N LEU A 1215 -19.26 21.34 -35.43
CA LEU A 1215 -18.88 21.58 -34.03
C LEU A 1215 -18.07 20.44 -33.40
N LEU A 1216 -18.18 19.21 -33.92
CA LEU A 1216 -17.54 18.03 -33.36
C LEU A 1216 -16.22 17.66 -34.07
N ALA A 1217 -16.05 18.02 -35.35
CA ALA A 1217 -14.94 17.54 -36.19
C ALA A 1217 -13.54 17.74 -35.58
N ASP A 1218 -13.26 18.92 -35.02
CA ASP A 1218 -11.97 19.26 -34.41
C ASP A 1218 -11.94 19.11 -32.88
N HIS A 1219 -13.05 18.65 -32.27
CA HIS A 1219 -13.24 18.67 -30.80
C HIS A 1219 -13.51 17.30 -30.17
N ASP A 1220 -14.29 16.44 -30.82
CA ASP A 1220 -14.63 15.08 -30.34
C ASP A 1220 -14.72 14.12 -31.54
N PRO A 1221 -13.63 13.40 -31.87
CA PRO A 1221 -13.63 12.47 -33.01
C PRO A 1221 -14.64 11.33 -32.88
N TYR A 1222 -14.94 10.88 -31.65
CA TYR A 1222 -15.89 9.78 -31.42
C TYR A 1222 -17.32 10.23 -31.69
N GLU A 1223 -17.74 11.35 -31.10
CA GLU A 1223 -19.07 11.91 -31.34
C GLU A 1223 -19.22 12.42 -32.78
N SER A 1224 -18.16 12.96 -33.39
CA SER A 1224 -18.14 13.25 -34.83
C SER A 1224 -18.44 11.99 -35.65
N ALA A 1225 -17.76 10.87 -35.36
CA ALA A 1225 -18.03 9.59 -36.04
C ALA A 1225 -19.46 9.07 -35.80
N ARG A 1226 -20.04 9.25 -34.61
CA ARG A 1226 -21.46 8.93 -34.33
C ARG A 1226 -22.42 9.81 -35.16
N THR A 1227 -22.13 11.10 -35.33
CA THR A 1227 -22.91 11.97 -36.21
C THR A 1227 -22.73 11.61 -37.70
N LYS A 1228 -21.52 11.22 -38.14
CA LYS A 1228 -21.30 10.73 -39.52
C LYS A 1228 -22.07 9.46 -39.82
N ALA A 1229 -22.12 8.52 -38.87
CA ALA A 1229 -22.92 7.30 -38.96
C ALA A 1229 -24.42 7.62 -39.04
N GLU A 1230 -24.95 8.46 -38.16
CA GLU A 1230 -26.35 8.87 -38.17
C GLU A 1230 -26.74 9.57 -39.50
N LEU A 1231 -25.98 10.59 -39.91
CA LEU A 1231 -26.20 11.31 -41.17
C LEU A 1231 -26.11 10.37 -42.38
N GLY A 1232 -25.12 9.48 -42.41
CA GLY A 1232 -24.97 8.47 -43.47
C GLY A 1232 -26.19 7.56 -43.59
N GLN A 1233 -26.81 7.14 -42.48
CA GLN A 1233 -28.06 6.36 -42.52
C GLN A 1233 -29.22 7.15 -43.12
N ARG A 1234 -29.31 8.46 -42.85
CA ARG A 1234 -30.39 9.31 -43.37
C ARG A 1234 -30.22 9.67 -44.84
N LEU A 1235 -28.98 9.89 -45.29
CA LEU A 1235 -28.67 10.15 -46.71
C LEU A 1235 -28.97 8.93 -47.62
N LYS A 1236 -28.81 7.69 -47.14
CA LYS A 1236 -29.25 6.46 -47.88
C LYS A 1236 -30.78 6.40 -48.09
N VAL A 1237 -31.56 7.15 -47.31
CA VAL A 1237 -33.03 7.27 -47.46
C VAL A 1237 -33.41 8.50 -48.33
N ASN A 1238 -32.45 9.36 -48.65
CA ASN A 1238 -32.61 10.57 -49.48
C ASN A 1238 -31.95 10.43 -50.87
N ASP A 1239 -31.68 9.20 -51.31
CA ASP A 1239 -30.94 8.83 -52.55
C ASP A 1239 -29.51 9.42 -52.70
N GLU A 1240 -28.95 10.05 -51.67
CA GLU A 1240 -27.58 10.59 -51.63
C GLU A 1240 -26.53 9.48 -51.31
N LEU A 1241 -26.52 8.42 -52.13
CA LEU A 1241 -25.81 7.17 -51.83
C LEU A 1241 -24.28 7.34 -51.71
N ASP A 1242 -23.63 8.05 -52.62
CA ASP A 1242 -22.16 8.23 -52.60
C ASP A 1242 -21.71 8.98 -51.33
N ARG A 1243 -22.47 10.00 -50.94
CA ARG A 1243 -22.21 10.81 -49.74
C ARG A 1243 -22.45 10.01 -48.45
N SER A 1244 -23.48 9.17 -48.45
CA SER A 1244 -23.74 8.18 -47.40
C SER A 1244 -22.56 7.22 -47.22
N ILE A 1245 -22.05 6.64 -48.32
CA ILE A 1245 -20.92 5.69 -48.30
C ILE A 1245 -19.64 6.35 -47.76
N ALA A 1246 -19.33 7.58 -48.18
CA ALA A 1246 -18.15 8.30 -47.69
C ALA A 1246 -18.17 8.52 -46.17
N LEU A 1247 -19.28 9.07 -45.63
CA LEU A 1247 -19.45 9.31 -44.20
C LEU A 1247 -19.40 8.01 -43.37
N MET A 1248 -19.93 6.91 -43.92
CA MET A 1248 -19.87 5.58 -43.31
C MET A 1248 -18.45 5.02 -43.24
N GLN A 1249 -17.63 5.23 -44.27
CA GLN A 1249 -16.22 4.82 -44.28
C GLN A 1249 -15.39 5.65 -43.29
N GLU A 1250 -15.63 6.96 -43.20
CA GLU A 1250 -14.98 7.83 -42.21
C GLU A 1250 -15.35 7.47 -40.76
N ALA A 1251 -16.63 7.17 -40.49
CA ALA A 1251 -17.08 6.71 -39.18
C ALA A 1251 -16.42 5.36 -38.82
N ARG A 1252 -16.41 4.40 -39.74
CA ARG A 1252 -15.77 3.09 -39.59
C ARG A 1252 -14.29 3.20 -39.25
N ALA A 1253 -13.54 4.05 -39.96
CA ALA A 1253 -12.12 4.26 -39.72
C ALA A 1253 -11.84 4.84 -38.31
N THR A 1254 -12.66 5.79 -37.85
CA THR A 1254 -12.52 6.38 -36.51
C THR A 1254 -12.89 5.38 -35.40
N PHE A 1255 -13.98 4.62 -35.54
CA PHE A 1255 -14.34 3.58 -34.57
C PHE A 1255 -13.28 2.47 -34.48
N GLN A 1256 -12.69 2.06 -35.62
CA GLN A 1256 -11.56 1.13 -35.66
C GLN A 1256 -10.30 1.68 -34.97
N LYS A 1257 -10.00 2.98 -35.15
CA LYS A 1257 -8.84 3.62 -34.49
C LYS A 1257 -8.99 3.66 -32.96
N LEU A 1258 -10.19 3.95 -32.47
CA LEU A 1258 -10.47 4.14 -31.04
C LEU A 1258 -10.75 2.82 -30.29
N GLY A 1259 -11.24 1.79 -30.99
CA GLY A 1259 -11.70 0.54 -30.36
C GLY A 1259 -13.17 0.59 -29.92
N ALA A 1260 -14.01 1.33 -30.63
CA ALA A 1260 -15.46 1.39 -30.39
C ALA A 1260 -16.17 0.21 -31.08
N GLU A 1261 -16.00 -1.01 -30.56
CA GLU A 1261 -16.46 -2.24 -31.21
C GLU A 1261 -17.99 -2.29 -31.40
N ARG A 1262 -18.76 -1.75 -30.46
CA ARG A 1262 -20.23 -1.65 -30.56
C ARG A 1262 -20.69 -0.77 -31.72
N ASP A 1263 -20.14 0.44 -31.82
CA ASP A 1263 -20.47 1.38 -32.89
C ASP A 1263 -19.99 0.84 -34.25
N LEU A 1264 -18.80 0.22 -34.29
CA LEU A 1264 -18.27 -0.45 -35.49
C LEU A 1264 -19.19 -1.59 -35.98
N ALA A 1265 -19.64 -2.47 -35.10
CA ALA A 1265 -20.55 -3.55 -35.44
C ALA A 1265 -21.92 -3.03 -35.95
N SER A 1266 -22.38 -1.87 -35.46
CA SER A 1266 -23.59 -1.23 -35.98
C SER A 1266 -23.48 -0.85 -37.47
N LEU A 1267 -22.27 -0.54 -37.96
CA LEU A 1267 -22.00 -0.20 -39.36
C LEU A 1267 -21.89 -1.43 -40.28
N ASP A 1268 -21.75 -2.64 -39.76
CA ASP A 1268 -21.74 -3.87 -40.57
C ASP A 1268 -23.15 -4.36 -40.92
N ASN A 1269 -24.16 -3.92 -40.18
CA ASN A 1269 -25.58 -4.08 -40.54
C ASN A 1269 -26.04 -3.16 -41.69
N PHE A 1270 -25.15 -2.34 -42.26
CA PHE A 1270 -25.48 -1.34 -43.28
C PHE A 1270 -25.36 -1.83 -44.74
N LYS A 1271 -24.92 -3.08 -44.94
CA LYS A 1271 -24.74 -3.73 -46.25
C LYS A 1271 -25.99 -3.70 -47.13
#